data_AF-A0A8H4VYG6-F1
#
_entry.id   AF-A0A8H4VYG6-F1
#
_cell.length_a   1.000
_cell.length_b   1.000
_cell.length_c   1.000
_cell.angle_alpha   90.00
_cell.angle_beta   90.00
_cell.angle_gamma   90.00
#
_symmetry.space_group_name_H-M   'P 1'
#
loop_
_entity.id
_entity.type
_entity.pdbx_description
1 polymer ?
#
loop_
_entity_poly.entity_id
_entity_poly.type
_entity_poly.pdbx_seq_one_letter_code
_entity_poly.pdbx_strand_id
1 'polypeptide(L)'
;MSSAHIEDAARTTGYDARRLHTNEMEIGVTDAVQWHVQRHVMSPNPISQRKLDFEHARPRWIREMAAEALGVFFYVYPGIASTASFFINDTQPAFGSIFQIGWAYAMGIAFAIITCGSTSGGHFNPAITLCFAIWKGFPWAKVPRYIFAQMFGSFLAGLIVVGQYYPQMSSLAAKFRSRGQSPNSLGGPGSILCSFPAPTETNYGYLFFIEFFVDSLIGIIIWAVLDPANPFVTPASAPFIIGIAYANMVWGFANVTISTNLARDFGTRIVAAIFYGGDAFGDYAAISILANVPATIFATAIYELLLRDSFAIIAKGHNVHEDGEEGLTRHLTKTGTLEGIADNIARRGQVRSGKYFWRGPKGRNFAKPTSACFLERCTSGAARWRQALHETSVAEVVFSDLPSPFFFASSSASASVPPFFRRYFSCHQLVSAAMTSFQPVAADDTESQSAVNDFTPTFYIGHHESKRPLPVTDFVLRQAQDVGYDMLTSPITSPHFHSRVLTLVSSYFSELAQLDSLGKSPATSTPPAPIIPPLNPVDTPLTPSDTLSQIIAYSSPWIDLCSPDPLIANISRQVLNIEIAYASFCGVGHIIIPGPRNYSSGSEDNNGLIQYARAIQEALTIGSYIQMAIQIPMYGHDDVREMTGDLQPFAREQYPHERPEENREIDLFETWDAWNYIRGVCKYNSRLSVALGLPRQLPVESLQSRWFAEPLRLLSFTRSTFLKNKGGHPVLSKSHQNLVSRYMRLKQPPWLLLSDVGPVPGLDDPTQLTDIADGFPSPSFVEDASRSVSVSPTPAEAAGSSSKDSQKTKLKVKDPAAHLIYMRYLQRNQPPRTAIERFGAGYQDYLQAPLQPLTDNLESVTYEVFEKDPVKYDWYERAIAHALSNWAPQGKPTSSPSGAVVIAVAGSGRGPLVTRALNASQATGVAVEVWAVEKNPNAYVLLQRHNEEDWGGVVNVVKSDMRAWKGPLRSSTGPIGHAITTTTTAPESPHGKVDILVSELLGSFADNELSPECLDGVQHVLAPDFGISIPSSYTAHLTPILAPRLHADISHRAITDPTATETPYVVMLHAIDYLATSVPDHPRIQQAWEFVHPLPASTLAIAEARRGGGVSGGGGGSMSGGDGANEHNTRYARLKFICKDRGVVNGIAGYFEAVLYDDGEDSKVELSTRPDTIDAKSKDMISWFPIYFPLKNPLYYPDDSELEISIWRQTDDRKVWYEWLVEAFVTVGPEKRMRLGMSENNWEGNGVSFSHEMCDVPNVHDLAKT
;
A
#
# COMPACT_ATOMS: atom_id res chain seq x y z
N MET A 1 -16.96 -44.82 -21.50
CA MET A 1 -15.99 -45.28 -22.53
C MET A 1 -15.87 -44.13 -23.53
N SER A 2 -14.75 -43.48 -23.81
CA SER A 2 -13.35 -43.85 -23.65
C SER A 2 -12.51 -42.58 -23.43
N SER A 3 -11.86 -42.52 -22.28
CA SER A 3 -10.51 -41.98 -22.09
C SER A 3 -9.66 -41.85 -23.36
N ALA A 4 -9.00 -40.71 -23.55
CA ALA A 4 -7.55 -40.57 -23.75
C ALA A 4 -7.20 -39.15 -24.23
N HIS A 5 -6.09 -38.62 -23.70
CA HIS A 5 -5.44 -37.34 -24.03
C HIS A 5 -6.16 -36.11 -23.43
N ILE A 6 -5.57 -35.34 -22.51
CA ILE A 6 -4.26 -34.67 -22.58
C ILE A 6 -3.66 -34.59 -21.15
N GLU A 7 -2.75 -35.51 -20.82
CA GLU A 7 -1.63 -35.24 -19.91
C GLU A 7 -0.40 -35.14 -20.83
N ASP A 8 0.10 -33.92 -21.08
CA ASP A 8 1.52 -33.69 -21.45
C ASP A 8 1.95 -32.23 -21.77
N ALA A 9 1.13 -31.20 -21.55
CA ALA A 9 1.47 -29.83 -21.97
C ALA A 9 1.84 -28.84 -20.84
N ALA A 10 2.23 -29.29 -19.65
CA ALA A 10 2.58 -28.40 -18.51
C ALA A 10 4.09 -28.28 -18.22
N ARG A 11 4.97 -28.65 -19.17
CA ARG A 11 6.43 -28.48 -19.05
C ARG A 11 6.98 -27.71 -20.25
N THR A 12 6.76 -26.39 -20.39
CA THR A 12 7.60 -25.51 -21.26
C THR A 12 7.30 -23.99 -21.21
N THR A 13 6.82 -23.44 -20.10
CA THR A 13 6.79 -21.97 -19.92
C THR A 13 7.33 -21.60 -18.54
N GLY A 14 8.58 -21.16 -18.50
CA GLY A 14 9.29 -20.73 -17.30
C GLY A 14 8.79 -19.39 -16.77
N TYR A 15 7.57 -19.38 -16.24
CA TYR A 15 7.07 -18.34 -15.35
C TYR A 15 6.22 -19.02 -14.28
N ASP A 16 6.90 -19.64 -13.31
CA ASP A 16 6.27 -20.15 -12.10
C ASP A 16 6.36 -19.05 -11.02
N ALA A 17 5.43 -18.09 -11.08
CA ALA A 17 5.29 -17.04 -10.07
C ALA A 17 4.51 -17.57 -8.85
N ARG A 18 4.94 -18.70 -8.29
CA ARG A 18 4.56 -19.14 -6.95
C ARG A 18 5.72 -18.83 -6.02
N ARG A 19 5.69 -17.63 -5.43
CA ARG A 19 6.60 -17.29 -4.33
C ARG A 19 6.41 -18.29 -3.20
N LEU A 20 7.50 -18.96 -2.87
CA LEU A 20 7.70 -19.72 -1.66
C LEU A 20 7.46 -18.81 -0.45
N HIS A 21 6.52 -19.21 0.39
CA HIS A 21 6.45 -18.76 1.78
C HIS A 21 7.59 -19.43 2.54
N THR A 22 8.72 -18.75 2.68
CA THR A 22 9.78 -19.09 3.63
C THR A 22 10.00 -17.88 4.54
N ASN A 23 9.70 -18.04 5.83
CA ASN A 23 9.80 -17.03 6.88
C ASN A 23 11.26 -16.78 7.30
N GLU A 24 12.10 -16.23 6.42
CA GLU A 24 13.42 -15.70 6.81
C GLU A 24 13.59 -14.31 6.16
N MET A 25 13.64 -13.28 7.01
CA MET A 25 13.69 -11.86 6.63
C MET A 25 15.15 -11.38 6.55
N GLU A 26 15.55 -10.86 5.40
CA GLU A 26 16.55 -9.78 5.29
C GLU A 26 15.85 -8.60 4.61
N ILE A 27 15.55 -7.54 5.37
CA ILE A 27 14.79 -6.38 4.94
C ILE A 27 15.73 -5.38 4.27
N GLY A 28 15.75 -5.36 2.93
CA GLY A 28 16.43 -4.34 2.15
C GLY A 28 15.54 -3.13 1.84
N VAL A 29 16.14 -1.96 1.63
CA VAL A 29 15.52 -0.63 1.35
C VAL A 29 14.45 -0.65 0.24
N THR A 30 14.44 -1.68 -0.61
CA THR A 30 13.45 -1.82 -1.68
C THR A 30 12.08 -2.28 -1.19
N ASP A 31 12.00 -2.99 -0.07
CA ASP A 31 10.71 -3.37 0.56
C ASP A 31 10.11 -2.20 1.36
N ALA A 32 10.94 -1.30 1.89
CA ALA A 32 10.47 -0.05 2.51
C ALA A 32 9.79 0.88 1.47
N VAL A 33 10.26 0.86 0.22
CA VAL A 33 9.60 1.55 -0.90
C VAL A 33 8.38 0.75 -1.40
N GLN A 34 8.36 -0.57 -1.24
CA GLN A 34 7.23 -1.43 -1.61
C GLN A 34 5.99 -1.22 -0.74
N TRP A 35 6.16 -0.72 0.50
CA TRP A 35 5.06 -0.27 1.37
C TRP A 35 4.38 1.03 0.91
N HIS A 36 5.02 1.82 0.04
CA HIS A 36 4.58 3.16 -0.35
C HIS A 36 4.05 3.25 -1.80
N VAL A 37 4.02 2.13 -2.54
CA VAL A 37 3.45 2.08 -3.90
C VAL A 37 2.66 0.78 -4.06
N GLN A 38 1.33 0.84 -3.93
CA GLN A 38 0.46 -0.29 -4.29
C GLN A 38 0.58 -0.58 -5.79
N ARG A 39 1.14 -1.73 -6.15
CA ARG A 39 1.11 -2.20 -7.54
C ARG A 39 -0.26 -2.80 -7.80
N HIS A 40 -1.08 -2.10 -8.60
CA HIS A 40 -2.35 -2.59 -9.14
C HIS A 40 -2.16 -4.00 -9.74
N VAL A 41 -2.76 -5.03 -9.15
CA VAL A 41 -2.83 -6.36 -9.75
C VAL A 41 -4.03 -6.34 -10.69
N MET A 42 -3.79 -6.04 -11.96
CA MET A 42 -4.83 -6.11 -12.99
C MET A 42 -5.37 -7.55 -13.11
N SER A 43 -6.68 -7.72 -13.07
CA SER A 43 -7.33 -8.98 -13.46
C SER A 43 -6.90 -9.34 -14.89
N PRO A 44 -6.49 -10.60 -15.17
CA PRO A 44 -6.06 -10.97 -16.51
C PRO A 44 -7.19 -10.76 -17.52
N ASN A 45 -6.95 -9.89 -18.50
CA ASN A 45 -7.94 -9.60 -19.55
C ASN A 45 -8.35 -10.88 -20.29
N PRO A 46 -9.64 -11.09 -20.58
CA PRO A 46 -10.07 -12.21 -21.42
C PRO A 46 -9.39 -12.12 -22.79
N ILE A 47 -8.74 -13.21 -23.19
CA ILE A 47 -7.97 -13.28 -24.43
C ILE A 47 -8.92 -13.74 -25.54
N SER A 48 -9.14 -12.89 -26.55
CA SER A 48 -9.97 -13.27 -27.69
C SER A 48 -9.37 -14.44 -28.46
N GLN A 49 -10.21 -15.28 -29.08
CA GLN A 49 -9.73 -16.39 -29.90
C GLN A 49 -8.80 -15.93 -31.02
N ARG A 50 -9.04 -14.75 -31.62
CA ARG A 50 -8.11 -14.13 -32.59
C ARG A 50 -6.72 -13.85 -32.01
N LYS A 51 -6.64 -13.44 -30.75
CA LYS A 51 -5.36 -13.21 -30.06
C LYS A 51 -4.69 -14.53 -29.71
N LEU A 52 -5.44 -15.57 -29.35
CA LEU A 52 -4.92 -16.94 -29.18
C LEU A 52 -4.40 -17.50 -30.51
N ASP A 53 -5.15 -17.37 -31.61
CA ASP A 53 -4.74 -17.82 -32.94
C ASP A 53 -3.51 -17.06 -33.44
N PHE A 54 -3.45 -15.75 -33.19
CA PHE A 54 -2.25 -14.94 -33.46
C PHE A 54 -1.04 -15.40 -32.62
N GLU A 55 -1.21 -15.65 -31.32
CA GLU A 55 -0.14 -16.17 -30.45
C GLU A 55 0.29 -17.60 -30.84
N HIS A 56 -0.63 -18.43 -31.34
CA HIS A 56 -0.32 -19.76 -31.88
C HIS A 56 0.42 -19.69 -33.22
N ALA A 57 0.06 -18.75 -34.10
CA ALA A 57 0.70 -18.57 -35.40
C ALA A 57 2.05 -17.83 -35.31
N ARG A 58 2.28 -17.06 -34.25
CA ARG A 58 3.50 -16.26 -34.08
C ARG A 58 4.67 -17.12 -33.59
N PRO A 59 5.79 -17.19 -34.33
CA PRO A 59 6.96 -17.90 -33.85
C PRO A 59 7.57 -17.18 -32.64
N ARG A 60 7.62 -17.86 -31.48
CA ARG A 60 8.13 -17.29 -30.23
C ARG A 60 9.57 -16.75 -30.34
N TRP A 61 10.39 -17.34 -31.21
CA TRP A 61 11.76 -16.89 -31.44
C TRP A 61 11.86 -15.49 -32.09
N ILE A 62 10.87 -15.08 -32.89
CA ILE A 62 10.83 -13.72 -33.46
C ILE A 62 10.60 -12.68 -32.36
N ARG A 63 9.78 -13.02 -31.36
CA ARG A 63 9.49 -12.14 -30.22
C ARG A 63 10.75 -11.88 -29.39
N GLU A 64 11.49 -12.93 -29.08
CA GLU A 64 12.76 -12.86 -28.34
C GLU A 64 13.82 -12.07 -29.13
N MET A 65 13.97 -12.33 -30.43
CA MET A 65 14.90 -11.58 -31.28
C MET A 65 14.53 -10.10 -31.41
N ALA A 66 13.24 -9.78 -31.56
CA ALA A 66 12.79 -8.39 -31.62
C ALA A 66 13.08 -7.64 -30.31
N ALA A 67 12.90 -8.29 -29.17
CA ALA A 67 13.22 -7.71 -27.86
C ALA A 67 14.73 -7.50 -27.67
N GLU A 68 15.59 -8.44 -28.10
CA GLU A 68 17.03 -8.25 -28.07
C GLU A 68 17.49 -7.11 -28.99
N ALA A 69 16.94 -7.02 -30.21
CA ALA A 69 17.25 -5.93 -31.14
C ALA A 69 16.78 -4.57 -30.59
N LEU A 70 15.56 -4.49 -30.06
CA LEU A 70 15.01 -3.27 -29.49
C LEU A 70 15.73 -2.84 -28.21
N GLY A 71 16.15 -3.80 -27.37
CA GLY A 71 16.92 -3.49 -26.18
C GLY A 71 18.29 -2.91 -26.51
N VAL A 72 19.01 -3.48 -27.48
CA VAL A 72 20.28 -2.89 -27.96
C VAL A 72 20.05 -1.51 -28.56
N PHE A 73 18.99 -1.35 -29.36
CA PHE A 73 18.59 -0.05 -29.90
C PHE A 73 18.39 1.00 -28.80
N PHE A 74 17.67 0.67 -27.72
CA PHE A 74 17.32 1.63 -26.66
C PHE A 74 18.51 2.20 -25.90
N TYR A 75 19.61 1.47 -25.79
CA TYR A 75 20.80 2.01 -25.12
C TYR A 75 21.84 2.58 -26.08
N VAL A 76 21.94 2.02 -27.29
CA VAL A 76 22.88 2.52 -28.31
C VAL A 76 22.39 3.86 -28.88
N TYR A 77 21.10 4.00 -29.20
CA TYR A 77 20.54 5.20 -29.82
C TYR A 77 20.76 6.50 -29.00
N PRO A 78 20.30 6.62 -27.74
CA PRO A 78 20.54 7.83 -26.95
C PRO A 78 22.04 8.01 -26.63
N GLY A 79 22.78 6.92 -26.47
CA GLY A 79 24.23 6.95 -26.23
C GLY A 79 25.00 7.60 -27.39
N ILE A 80 24.84 7.09 -28.62
CA ILE A 80 25.51 7.65 -29.80
C ILE A 80 24.92 9.02 -30.20
N ALA A 81 23.64 9.30 -29.92
CA ALA A 81 23.08 10.63 -30.11
C ALA A 81 23.73 11.66 -29.16
N SER A 82 23.98 11.29 -27.91
CA SER A 82 24.76 12.13 -26.98
C SER A 82 26.20 12.30 -27.44
N THR A 83 26.82 11.26 -28.01
CA THR A 83 28.15 11.36 -28.62
C THR A 83 28.16 12.28 -29.86
N ALA A 84 27.08 12.28 -30.65
CA ALA A 84 26.90 13.21 -31.77
C ALA A 84 26.88 14.66 -31.28
N SER A 85 26.08 14.95 -30.25
CA SER A 85 26.05 16.27 -29.61
C SER A 85 27.42 16.70 -29.06
N PHE A 86 28.22 15.76 -28.54
CA PHE A 86 29.57 16.03 -28.05
C PHE A 86 30.55 16.40 -29.16
N PHE A 87 30.60 15.67 -30.28
CA PHE A 87 31.56 15.95 -31.36
C PHE A 87 31.11 17.06 -32.34
N ILE A 88 29.80 17.32 -32.46
CA ILE A 88 29.28 18.30 -33.41
C ILE A 88 29.27 19.73 -32.82
N ASN A 89 29.02 19.88 -31.51
CA ASN A 89 28.82 21.19 -30.86
C ASN A 89 30.11 21.77 -30.27
N ASP A 90 31.12 22.00 -31.11
CA ASP A 90 32.46 22.48 -30.73
C ASP A 90 32.47 23.91 -30.15
N THR A 91 31.39 24.70 -30.35
CA THR A 91 31.31 26.12 -29.97
C THR A 91 30.55 26.39 -28.68
N GLN A 92 29.81 25.41 -28.15
CA GLN A 92 29.00 25.56 -26.93
C GLN A 92 29.19 24.32 -26.04
N PRO A 93 30.21 24.31 -25.15
CA PRO A 93 30.51 23.18 -24.28
C PRO A 93 29.37 22.82 -23.31
N ALA A 94 28.34 23.67 -23.18
CA ALA A 94 27.14 23.39 -22.39
C ALA A 94 26.25 22.28 -22.98
N PHE A 95 26.34 21.97 -24.29
CA PHE A 95 25.45 21.03 -24.98
C PHE A 95 26.08 19.66 -25.29
N GLY A 96 27.29 19.38 -24.77
CA GLY A 96 27.93 18.07 -24.89
C GLY A 96 29.01 17.84 -23.85
N SER A 97 28.92 16.73 -23.10
CA SER A 97 29.96 16.30 -22.15
C SER A 97 30.07 14.77 -22.05
N ILE A 98 31.24 14.26 -21.68
CA ILE A 98 31.44 12.82 -21.38
C ILE A 98 30.51 12.38 -20.24
N PHE A 99 30.25 13.29 -19.28
CA PHE A 99 29.29 13.04 -18.20
C PHE A 99 27.89 12.73 -18.74
N GLN A 100 27.40 13.55 -19.68
CA GLN A 100 26.12 13.36 -20.36
C GLN A 100 26.08 12.05 -21.16
N ILE A 101 27.18 11.70 -21.85
CA ILE A 101 27.28 10.43 -22.61
C ILE A 101 27.11 9.24 -21.66
N GLY A 102 27.78 9.23 -20.51
CA GLY A 102 27.64 8.15 -19.54
C GLY A 102 26.21 8.01 -19.03
N TRP A 103 25.52 9.11 -18.73
CA TRP A 103 24.10 9.07 -18.34
C TRP A 103 23.17 8.62 -19.48
N ALA A 104 23.44 9.03 -20.72
CA ALA A 104 22.64 8.62 -21.87
C ALA A 104 22.71 7.10 -22.10
N TYR A 105 23.90 6.50 -21.98
CA TYR A 105 24.07 5.05 -22.00
C TYR A 105 23.44 4.38 -20.77
N ALA A 106 23.62 4.93 -19.57
CA ALA A 106 23.08 4.37 -18.32
C ALA A 106 21.55 4.27 -18.33
N MET A 107 20.88 5.38 -18.66
CA MET A 107 19.43 5.44 -18.73
C MET A 107 18.90 4.59 -19.89
N GLY A 108 19.62 4.56 -21.01
CA GLY A 108 19.31 3.69 -22.13
C GLY A 108 19.36 2.20 -21.77
N ILE A 109 20.38 1.76 -21.00
CA ILE A 109 20.50 0.38 -20.50
C ILE A 109 19.34 0.08 -19.53
N ALA A 110 19.02 1.01 -18.62
CA ALA A 110 17.89 0.85 -17.71
C ALA A 110 16.57 0.67 -18.49
N PHE A 111 16.31 1.51 -19.49
CA PHE A 111 15.12 1.39 -20.35
C PHE A 111 15.12 0.10 -21.18
N ALA A 112 16.26 -0.35 -21.68
CA ALA A 112 16.39 -1.61 -22.39
C ALA A 112 15.98 -2.80 -21.50
N ILE A 113 16.51 -2.88 -20.28
CA ILE A 113 16.20 -3.96 -19.33
C ILE A 113 14.74 -3.89 -18.88
N ILE A 114 14.24 -2.70 -18.52
CA ILE A 114 12.85 -2.50 -18.07
C ILE A 114 11.84 -2.89 -19.16
N THR A 115 12.12 -2.53 -20.42
CA THR A 115 11.17 -2.71 -21.52
C THR A 115 11.25 -4.09 -22.16
N CYS A 116 12.48 -4.61 -22.36
CA CYS A 116 12.71 -5.82 -23.16
C CYS A 116 13.14 -7.03 -22.33
N GLY A 117 13.59 -6.84 -21.09
CA GLY A 117 14.13 -7.90 -20.23
C GLY A 117 13.14 -9.03 -19.93
N SER A 118 11.87 -8.69 -19.68
CA SER A 118 10.79 -9.68 -19.42
C SER A 118 10.46 -10.56 -20.63
N THR A 119 10.87 -10.16 -21.83
CA THR A 119 10.52 -10.84 -23.08
C THR A 119 11.62 -11.76 -23.59
N SER A 120 12.89 -11.33 -23.56
CA SER A 120 14.03 -12.12 -24.06
C SER A 120 14.98 -12.65 -22.98
N GLY A 121 14.84 -12.17 -21.73
CA GLY A 121 15.85 -12.32 -20.68
C GLY A 121 16.83 -11.15 -20.61
N GLY A 122 16.82 -10.25 -21.61
CA GLY A 122 17.56 -8.99 -21.61
C GLY A 122 19.08 -9.13 -21.65
N HIS A 123 19.62 -9.91 -22.58
CA HIS A 123 21.06 -10.13 -22.64
C HIS A 123 21.80 -8.91 -23.20
N PHE A 124 21.30 -8.35 -24.31
CA PHE A 124 21.77 -7.14 -25.02
C PHE A 124 23.27 -7.05 -25.34
N ASN A 125 24.02 -8.12 -25.06
CA ASN A 125 25.45 -8.24 -25.29
C ASN A 125 25.75 -9.69 -25.69
N PRO A 126 26.44 -9.91 -26.82
CA PRO A 126 26.88 -11.24 -27.24
C PRO A 126 27.70 -11.98 -26.19
N ALA A 127 28.57 -11.27 -25.46
CA ALA A 127 29.41 -11.86 -24.41
C ALA A 127 28.58 -12.39 -23.22
N ILE A 128 27.57 -11.62 -22.81
CA ILE A 128 26.63 -12.02 -21.76
C ILE A 128 25.77 -13.20 -22.22
N THR A 129 25.34 -13.22 -23.49
CA THR A 129 24.60 -14.35 -24.08
C THR A 129 25.41 -15.65 -24.04
N LEU A 130 26.71 -15.57 -24.33
CA LEU A 130 27.64 -16.70 -24.22
C LEU A 130 27.80 -17.15 -22.76
N CYS A 131 27.95 -16.21 -21.82
CA CYS A 131 28.07 -16.55 -20.40
C CYS A 131 26.81 -17.23 -19.86
N PHE A 132 25.61 -16.80 -20.26
CA PHE A 132 24.36 -17.49 -19.94
C PHE A 132 24.30 -18.91 -20.52
N ALA A 133 24.87 -19.13 -21.72
CA ALA A 133 24.94 -20.46 -22.33
C ALA A 133 25.94 -21.39 -21.62
N ILE A 134 27.05 -20.83 -21.14
CA ILE A 134 28.09 -21.56 -20.40
C ILE A 134 27.62 -21.94 -18.99
N TRP A 135 27.07 -20.98 -18.23
CA TRP A 135 26.88 -21.12 -16.78
C TRP A 135 25.43 -21.37 -16.34
N LYS A 136 24.44 -20.89 -17.10
CA LYS A 136 23.02 -20.86 -16.69
C LYS A 136 22.11 -21.70 -17.61
N GLY A 137 22.69 -22.51 -18.49
CA GLY A 137 21.95 -23.44 -19.35
C GLY A 137 21.17 -22.81 -20.50
N PHE A 138 21.54 -21.61 -20.96
CA PHE A 138 20.89 -20.99 -22.11
C PHE A 138 21.13 -21.82 -23.40
N PRO A 139 20.08 -22.13 -24.19
CA PRO A 139 20.21 -23.04 -25.32
C PRO A 139 21.20 -22.56 -26.39
N TRP A 140 22.24 -23.34 -26.66
CA TRP A 140 23.26 -23.03 -27.68
C TRP A 140 22.69 -22.75 -29.07
N ALA A 141 21.58 -23.40 -29.44
CA ALA A 141 20.89 -23.15 -30.71
C ALA A 141 20.26 -21.75 -30.83
N LYS A 142 20.00 -21.06 -29.71
CA LYS A 142 19.47 -19.69 -29.69
C LYS A 142 20.56 -18.63 -29.72
N VAL A 143 21.79 -18.96 -29.31
CA VAL A 143 22.91 -18.01 -29.21
C VAL A 143 23.16 -17.25 -30.52
N PRO A 144 23.29 -17.89 -31.70
CA PRO A 144 23.54 -17.15 -32.95
C PRO A 144 22.42 -16.18 -33.32
N ARG A 145 21.17 -16.50 -32.96
CA ARG A 145 19.99 -15.68 -33.26
C ARG A 145 19.97 -14.42 -32.39
N TYR A 146 20.32 -14.56 -31.12
CA TYR A 146 20.42 -13.44 -30.18
C TYR A 146 21.55 -12.50 -30.60
N ILE A 147 22.73 -13.04 -30.91
CA ILE A 147 23.88 -12.23 -31.37
C ILE A 147 23.53 -11.44 -32.64
N PHE A 148 22.91 -12.10 -33.63
CA PHE A 148 22.44 -11.43 -34.85
C PHE A 148 21.44 -10.31 -34.55
N ALA A 149 20.44 -10.58 -33.71
CA ALA A 149 19.42 -9.59 -33.35
C ALA A 149 20.03 -8.37 -32.62
N GLN A 150 20.95 -8.60 -31.69
CA GLN A 150 21.66 -7.56 -30.95
C GLN A 150 22.44 -6.64 -31.91
N MET A 151 23.21 -7.22 -32.83
CA MET A 151 23.97 -6.46 -33.84
C MET A 151 23.06 -5.69 -34.80
N PHE A 152 21.88 -6.25 -35.12
CA PHE A 152 20.89 -5.57 -35.95
C PHE A 152 20.28 -4.34 -35.24
N GLY A 153 20.05 -4.43 -33.93
CA GLY A 153 19.54 -3.33 -33.10
C GLY A 153 20.45 -2.10 -33.09
N SER A 154 21.75 -2.29 -32.85
CA SER A 154 22.74 -1.21 -32.89
C SER A 154 22.97 -0.66 -34.30
N PHE A 155 22.93 -1.50 -35.33
CA PHE A 155 22.96 -1.07 -36.73
C PHE A 155 21.80 -0.11 -37.06
N LEU A 156 20.57 -0.45 -36.65
CA LEU A 156 19.41 0.44 -36.84
C LEU A 156 19.56 1.75 -36.06
N ALA A 157 20.06 1.71 -34.83
CA ALA A 157 20.34 2.92 -34.04
C ALA A 157 21.32 3.85 -34.78
N GLY A 158 22.42 3.29 -35.29
CA GLY A 158 23.41 4.02 -36.08
C GLY A 158 22.82 4.67 -37.34
N LEU A 159 22.01 3.93 -38.10
CA LEU A 159 21.35 4.47 -39.30
C LEU A 159 20.44 5.66 -39.00
N ILE A 160 19.64 5.57 -37.92
CA ILE A 160 18.73 6.66 -37.54
C ILE A 160 19.52 7.90 -37.13
N VAL A 161 20.59 7.75 -36.35
CA VAL A 161 21.41 8.90 -35.91
C VAL A 161 22.14 9.54 -37.09
N VAL A 162 22.69 8.75 -38.02
CA VAL A 162 23.25 9.30 -39.26
C VAL A 162 22.19 10.06 -40.04
N GLY A 163 20.95 9.54 -40.14
CA GLY A 163 19.84 10.22 -40.80
C GLY A 163 19.48 11.56 -40.14
N GLN A 164 19.41 11.59 -38.81
CA GLN A 164 19.05 12.79 -38.03
C GLN A 164 20.12 13.88 -38.08
N TYR A 165 21.39 13.50 -38.04
CA TYR A 165 22.53 14.42 -38.05
C TYR A 165 23.24 14.50 -39.41
N TYR A 166 22.59 14.06 -40.49
CA TYR A 166 23.22 13.90 -41.80
C TYR A 166 23.94 15.17 -42.31
N PRO A 167 23.31 16.37 -42.27
CA PRO A 167 23.99 17.60 -42.72
C PRO A 167 25.25 17.93 -41.90
N GLN A 168 25.16 17.80 -40.58
CA GLN A 168 26.23 18.14 -39.65
C GLN A 168 27.39 17.14 -39.74
N MET A 169 27.09 15.84 -39.77
CA MET A 169 28.09 14.79 -39.91
C MET A 169 28.77 14.83 -41.28
N SER A 170 28.04 15.20 -42.35
CA SER A 170 28.62 15.40 -43.69
C SER A 170 29.57 16.60 -43.72
N SER A 171 29.22 17.70 -43.03
CA SER A 171 30.11 18.85 -42.88
C SER A 171 31.37 18.48 -42.10
N LEU A 172 31.23 17.72 -41.01
CA LEU A 172 32.36 17.22 -40.22
C LEU A 172 33.26 16.28 -41.05
N ALA A 173 32.68 15.39 -41.85
CA ALA A 173 33.43 14.52 -42.76
C ALA A 173 34.26 15.32 -43.76
N ALA A 174 33.70 16.39 -44.34
CA ALA A 174 34.41 17.26 -45.26
C ALA A 174 35.60 17.99 -44.59
N LYS A 175 35.44 18.41 -43.32
CA LYS A 175 36.53 19.03 -42.53
C LYS A 175 37.68 18.07 -42.25
N PHE A 176 37.40 16.79 -41.99
CA PHE A 176 38.45 15.79 -41.77
C PHE A 176 39.19 15.47 -43.08
N ARG A 177 38.44 15.30 -44.19
CA ARG A 177 39.03 15.07 -45.51
C ARG A 177 39.91 16.24 -45.97
N SER A 178 39.54 17.50 -45.69
CA SER A 178 40.37 18.65 -46.05
C SER A 178 41.68 18.76 -45.27
N ARG A 179 41.75 18.13 -44.08
CA ARG A 179 42.98 17.98 -43.28
C ARG A 179 43.81 16.75 -43.65
N GLY A 180 43.39 16.00 -44.68
CA GLY A 180 44.03 14.73 -45.06
C GLY A 180 43.81 13.60 -44.05
N GLN A 181 42.85 13.74 -43.13
CA GLN A 181 42.51 12.73 -42.13
C GLN A 181 41.29 11.93 -42.57
N SER A 182 41.23 10.65 -42.18
CA SER A 182 40.04 9.84 -42.42
C SER A 182 38.85 10.34 -41.57
N PRO A 183 37.62 10.38 -42.10
CA PRO A 183 36.42 10.59 -41.29
C PRO A 183 36.20 9.52 -40.21
N ASN A 184 36.84 8.35 -40.34
CA ASN A 184 36.89 7.26 -39.36
C ASN A 184 38.11 7.40 -38.42
N SER A 185 38.35 8.61 -37.93
CA SER A 185 39.40 8.91 -36.92
C SER A 185 38.76 9.44 -35.64
N LEU A 186 39.48 9.41 -34.52
CA LEU A 186 39.04 10.01 -33.25
C LEU A 186 38.60 11.47 -33.45
N GLY A 187 37.38 11.81 -33.02
CA GLY A 187 36.77 13.14 -33.21
C GLY A 187 36.12 13.37 -34.58
N GLY A 188 36.27 12.44 -35.53
CA GLY A 188 35.57 12.44 -36.81
C GLY A 188 34.13 11.94 -36.70
N PRO A 189 33.31 12.06 -37.77
CA PRO A 189 31.92 11.60 -37.76
C PRO A 189 31.79 10.09 -37.54
N GLY A 190 32.80 9.29 -37.88
CA GLY A 190 32.84 7.86 -37.54
C GLY A 190 32.87 7.61 -36.02
N SER A 191 33.53 8.49 -35.25
CA SER A 191 33.67 8.37 -33.78
C SER A 191 32.35 8.57 -33.02
N ILE A 192 31.32 9.10 -33.69
CA ILE A 192 29.96 9.16 -33.16
C ILE A 192 29.37 7.75 -33.06
N LEU A 193 29.70 6.89 -34.02
CA LEU A 193 29.12 5.56 -34.19
C LEU A 193 29.91 4.49 -33.44
N CYS A 194 31.24 4.50 -33.55
CA CYS A 194 32.12 3.47 -33.00
C CYS A 194 33.44 4.07 -32.53
N SER A 195 34.15 3.36 -31.67
CA SER A 195 35.37 3.89 -31.01
C SER A 195 36.60 3.79 -31.92
N PHE A 196 37.46 4.82 -31.90
CA PHE A 196 38.73 4.88 -32.63
C PHE A 196 39.85 5.43 -31.75
N PRO A 197 41.05 4.82 -31.71
CA PRO A 197 42.14 5.25 -30.84
C PRO A 197 42.70 6.61 -31.26
N ALA A 198 43.29 7.33 -30.31
CA ALA A 198 44.00 8.57 -30.62
C ALA A 198 45.27 8.29 -31.45
N PRO A 199 45.77 9.25 -32.26
CA PRO A 199 47.01 9.07 -33.01
C PRO A 199 48.25 8.77 -32.15
N THR A 200 48.22 9.13 -30.87
CA THR A 200 49.27 8.86 -29.88
C THR A 200 49.17 7.47 -29.22
N GLU A 201 48.07 6.75 -29.43
CA GLU A 201 47.76 5.47 -28.79
C GLU A 201 48.07 4.31 -29.74
N THR A 202 49.35 4.10 -30.02
CA THR A 202 49.81 3.03 -30.94
C THR A 202 50.03 1.68 -30.26
N ASN A 203 49.95 1.62 -28.92
CA ASN A 203 50.13 0.40 -28.15
C ASN A 203 48.81 -0.38 -28.01
N TYR A 204 48.58 -1.32 -28.93
CA TYR A 204 47.39 -2.18 -28.91
C TYR A 204 47.29 -3.08 -27.67
N GLY A 205 48.40 -3.47 -27.05
CA GLY A 205 48.38 -4.25 -25.81
C GLY A 205 47.82 -3.45 -24.62
N TYR A 206 48.14 -2.16 -24.55
CA TYR A 206 47.58 -1.23 -23.58
C TYR A 206 46.07 -1.04 -23.78
N LEU A 207 45.63 -0.85 -25.03
CA LEU A 207 44.21 -0.70 -25.36
C LEU A 207 43.40 -1.98 -25.07
N PHE A 208 43.95 -3.15 -25.40
CA PHE A 208 43.35 -4.43 -25.04
C PHE A 208 43.21 -4.60 -23.52
N PHE A 209 44.25 -4.23 -22.76
CA PHE A 209 44.22 -4.33 -21.30
C PHE A 209 43.10 -3.48 -20.68
N ILE A 210 42.92 -2.25 -21.16
CA ILE A 210 41.84 -1.36 -20.70
C ILE A 210 40.47 -1.97 -21.01
N GLU A 211 40.24 -2.35 -22.27
CA GLU A 211 38.97 -2.94 -22.70
C GLU A 211 38.65 -4.21 -21.89
N PHE A 212 39.66 -5.07 -21.69
CA PHE A 212 39.52 -6.31 -20.95
C PHE A 212 39.10 -6.09 -19.49
N PHE A 213 39.73 -5.15 -18.77
CA PHE A 213 39.41 -4.92 -17.36
C PHE A 213 38.14 -4.10 -17.14
N VAL A 214 37.84 -3.16 -18.04
CA VAL A 214 36.57 -2.44 -18.05
C VAL A 214 35.41 -3.41 -18.21
N ASP A 215 35.50 -4.31 -19.20
CA ASP A 215 34.45 -5.31 -19.45
C ASP A 215 34.38 -6.38 -18.38
N SER A 216 35.52 -6.72 -17.76
CA SER A 216 35.54 -7.64 -16.63
C SER A 216 34.80 -7.05 -15.43
N LEU A 217 35.00 -5.77 -15.13
CA LEU A 217 34.31 -5.12 -13.99
C LEU A 217 32.80 -5.02 -14.24
N ILE A 218 32.39 -4.62 -15.45
CA ILE A 218 30.97 -4.61 -15.84
C ILE A 218 30.39 -6.03 -15.73
N GLY A 219 31.10 -7.04 -16.23
CA GLY A 219 30.70 -8.45 -16.17
C GLY A 219 30.51 -8.97 -14.75
N ILE A 220 31.43 -8.66 -13.82
CA ILE A 220 31.33 -9.05 -12.41
C ILE A 220 30.10 -8.42 -11.76
N ILE A 221 29.87 -7.11 -12.00
CA ILE A 221 28.73 -6.41 -11.41
C ILE A 221 27.41 -6.95 -11.96
N ILE A 222 27.32 -7.19 -13.28
CA ILE A 222 26.14 -7.82 -13.88
C ILE A 222 25.87 -9.18 -13.22
N TRP A 223 26.89 -10.02 -13.07
CA TRP A 223 26.73 -11.33 -12.47
C TRP A 223 26.35 -11.27 -10.98
N ALA A 224 26.90 -10.30 -10.24
CA ALA A 224 26.58 -10.05 -8.84
C ALA A 224 25.14 -9.58 -8.62
N VAL A 225 24.62 -8.76 -9.53
CA VAL A 225 23.24 -8.26 -9.51
C VAL A 225 22.24 -9.36 -9.86
N LEU A 226 22.65 -10.34 -10.66
CA LEU A 226 21.84 -11.49 -11.06
C LEU A 226 21.88 -12.64 -10.03
N ASP A 227 22.69 -12.54 -8.97
CA ASP A 227 22.76 -13.56 -7.94
C ASP A 227 21.64 -13.37 -6.89
N PRO A 228 20.69 -14.31 -6.78
CA PRO A 228 19.63 -14.24 -5.76
C PRO A 228 20.15 -14.37 -4.32
N ALA A 229 21.40 -14.82 -4.13
CA ALA A 229 22.01 -14.87 -2.82
C ALA A 229 22.53 -13.50 -2.34
N ASN A 230 22.68 -12.52 -3.24
CA ASN A 230 23.23 -11.21 -2.90
C ASN A 230 22.20 -10.35 -2.11
N PRO A 231 22.46 -9.99 -0.84
CA PRO A 231 21.50 -9.29 0.01
C PRO A 231 21.36 -7.80 -0.32
N PHE A 232 22.34 -7.21 -1.03
CA PHE A 232 22.39 -5.78 -1.29
C PHE A 232 21.64 -5.36 -2.56
N VAL A 233 21.23 -6.32 -3.39
CA VAL A 233 20.63 -6.04 -4.69
C VAL A 233 19.25 -6.69 -4.77
N THR A 234 18.24 -5.87 -5.03
CA THR A 234 16.90 -6.36 -5.32
C THR A 234 16.66 -6.42 -6.81
N PRO A 235 15.77 -7.31 -7.30
CA PRO A 235 15.50 -7.43 -8.73
C PRO A 235 15.03 -6.12 -9.40
N ALA A 236 14.42 -5.22 -8.63
CA ALA A 236 13.94 -3.93 -9.13
C ALA A 236 15.06 -2.89 -9.31
N SER A 237 16.16 -2.97 -8.56
CA SER A 237 17.29 -2.04 -8.68
C SER A 237 18.31 -2.46 -9.76
N ALA A 238 18.26 -3.72 -10.20
CA ALA A 238 19.17 -4.29 -11.21
C ALA A 238 19.37 -3.42 -12.48
N PRO A 239 18.32 -2.87 -13.14
CA PRO A 239 18.49 -2.07 -14.35
C PRO A 239 19.36 -0.82 -14.14
N PHE A 240 19.21 -0.17 -12.99
CA PHE A 240 19.92 1.07 -12.68
C PHE A 240 21.35 0.81 -12.24
N ILE A 241 21.60 -0.25 -11.46
CA ILE A 241 22.96 -0.62 -11.02
C ILE A 241 23.82 -1.01 -12.23
N ILE A 242 23.26 -1.82 -13.15
CA ILE A 242 23.96 -2.20 -14.39
C ILE A 242 24.23 -0.96 -15.26
N GLY A 243 23.24 -0.06 -15.39
CA GLY A 243 23.41 1.20 -16.12
C GLY A 243 24.47 2.11 -15.51
N ILE A 244 24.51 2.26 -14.18
CA ILE A 244 25.50 3.07 -13.46
C ILE A 244 26.90 2.46 -13.56
N ALA A 245 27.02 1.12 -13.49
CA ALA A 245 28.30 0.44 -13.67
C ALA A 245 28.89 0.75 -15.05
N TYR A 246 28.06 0.72 -16.10
CA TYR A 246 28.45 1.13 -17.44
C TYR A 246 28.82 2.62 -17.52
N ALA A 247 28.02 3.50 -16.89
CA ALA A 247 28.29 4.94 -16.83
C ALA A 247 29.65 5.26 -16.20
N ASN A 248 29.96 4.58 -15.10
CA ASN A 248 31.21 4.75 -14.36
C ASN A 248 32.42 4.39 -15.24
N MET A 249 32.30 3.33 -16.04
CA MET A 249 33.35 2.96 -17.00
C MET A 249 33.49 3.98 -18.13
N VAL A 250 32.37 4.51 -18.63
CA VAL A 250 32.40 5.60 -19.61
C VAL A 250 33.08 6.85 -19.04
N TRP A 251 32.75 7.28 -17.82
CA TRP A 251 33.37 8.46 -17.22
C TRP A 251 34.85 8.28 -16.91
N GLY A 252 35.26 7.06 -16.51
CA GLY A 252 36.65 6.76 -16.19
C GLY A 252 37.56 6.57 -17.40
N PHE A 253 37.04 6.01 -18.50
CA PHE A 253 37.87 5.47 -19.59
C PHE A 253 37.47 5.91 -21.00
N ALA A 254 36.42 6.73 -21.19
CA ALA A 254 36.03 7.18 -22.53
C ALA A 254 37.13 7.96 -23.28
N ASN A 255 38.07 8.57 -22.55
CA ASN A 255 39.22 9.29 -23.13
C ASN A 255 40.23 8.36 -23.83
N VAL A 256 40.30 7.08 -23.45
CA VAL A 256 41.20 6.06 -24.02
C VAL A 256 40.46 5.11 -24.97
N THR A 257 39.21 5.44 -25.30
CA THR A 257 38.31 4.72 -26.23
C THR A 257 37.92 3.32 -25.76
N ILE A 258 36.64 3.18 -25.39
CA ILE A 258 36.05 1.91 -24.96
C ILE A 258 34.83 1.54 -25.79
N SER A 259 34.69 0.27 -26.17
CA SER A 259 33.54 -0.26 -26.91
C SER A 259 32.57 -0.95 -25.97
N THR A 260 33.08 -1.74 -25.05
CA THR A 260 32.42 -2.50 -23.96
C THR A 260 31.34 -3.51 -24.36
N ASN A 261 30.92 -3.49 -25.63
CA ASN A 261 29.90 -4.39 -26.15
C ASN A 261 30.11 -4.65 -27.64
N LEU A 262 30.36 -5.92 -27.98
CA LEU A 262 30.52 -6.42 -29.34
C LEU A 262 29.38 -5.95 -30.26
N ALA A 263 28.13 -6.10 -29.84
CA ALA A 263 26.99 -5.72 -30.67
C ALA A 263 26.90 -4.21 -30.86
N ARG A 264 27.19 -3.41 -29.81
CA ARG A 264 27.23 -1.94 -29.90
C ARG A 264 28.19 -1.51 -31.00
N ASP A 265 29.45 -1.95 -30.91
CA ASP A 265 30.51 -1.47 -31.77
C ASP A 265 30.41 -2.05 -33.17
N PHE A 266 30.19 -3.37 -33.32
CA PHE A 266 30.14 -3.97 -34.65
C PHE A 266 28.98 -3.42 -35.50
N GLY A 267 27.78 -3.32 -34.93
CA GLY A 267 26.61 -2.88 -35.69
C GLY A 267 26.71 -1.42 -36.15
N THR A 268 27.16 -0.52 -35.28
CA THR A 268 27.37 0.89 -35.66
C THR A 268 28.61 1.09 -36.52
N ARG A 269 29.65 0.25 -36.38
CA ARG A 269 30.85 0.26 -37.23
C ARG A 269 30.56 -0.16 -38.66
N ILE A 270 29.59 -1.07 -38.89
CA ILE A 270 29.07 -1.33 -40.24
C ILE A 270 28.47 -0.04 -40.83
N VAL A 271 27.70 0.72 -40.05
CA VAL A 271 27.13 2.00 -40.51
C VAL A 271 28.25 2.99 -40.83
N ALA A 272 29.26 3.10 -39.98
CA ALA A 272 30.43 3.94 -40.25
C ALA A 272 31.14 3.52 -41.56
N ALA A 273 31.27 2.22 -41.81
CA ALA A 273 31.87 1.69 -43.03
C ALA A 273 31.06 2.06 -44.29
N ILE A 274 29.73 1.99 -44.22
CA ILE A 274 28.82 2.33 -45.32
C ILE A 274 28.93 3.81 -45.71
N PHE A 275 28.97 4.72 -44.74
CA PHE A 275 28.92 6.16 -45.00
C PHE A 275 30.28 6.85 -45.12
N TYR A 276 31.31 6.32 -44.45
CA TYR A 276 32.60 7.01 -44.29
C TYR A 276 33.81 6.25 -44.83
N GLY A 277 33.70 4.95 -45.12
CA GLY A 277 34.75 4.15 -45.75
C GLY A 277 35.09 2.87 -44.99
N GLY A 278 35.61 1.86 -45.70
CA GLY A 278 35.97 0.55 -45.12
C GLY A 278 37.12 0.58 -44.11
N ASP A 279 37.87 1.67 -44.03
CA ASP A 279 38.89 1.93 -43.03
C ASP A 279 38.33 2.05 -41.59
N ALA A 280 37.00 2.07 -41.43
CA ALA A 280 36.33 1.81 -40.15
C ALA A 280 36.72 0.45 -39.52
N PHE A 281 37.14 -0.52 -40.33
CA PHE A 281 37.65 -1.84 -39.90
C PHE A 281 39.19 -1.91 -39.94
N GLY A 282 39.87 -0.91 -39.39
CA GLY A 282 41.32 -0.92 -39.20
C GLY A 282 41.79 -1.84 -38.06
N ASP A 283 43.08 -1.78 -37.73
CA ASP A 283 43.75 -2.73 -36.81
C ASP A 283 43.14 -2.79 -35.39
N TYR A 284 42.56 -1.68 -34.90
CA TYR A 284 41.90 -1.63 -33.59
C TYR A 284 40.54 -2.34 -33.55
N ALA A 285 39.86 -2.51 -34.70
CA ALA A 285 38.49 -3.00 -34.75
C ALA A 285 38.35 -4.41 -34.15
N ALA A 286 39.35 -5.28 -34.31
CA ALA A 286 39.33 -6.60 -33.70
C ALA A 286 39.32 -6.53 -32.17
N ILE A 287 40.03 -5.57 -31.58
CA ILE A 287 40.10 -5.36 -30.13
C ILE A 287 38.76 -4.82 -29.63
N SER A 288 38.24 -3.76 -30.26
CA SER A 288 36.98 -3.13 -29.84
C SER A 288 35.77 -4.08 -29.97
N ILE A 289 35.79 -4.98 -30.95
CA ILE A 289 34.68 -5.92 -31.19
C ILE A 289 34.80 -7.15 -30.27
N LEU A 290 35.98 -7.74 -30.12
CA LEU A 290 36.12 -9.09 -29.56
C LEU A 290 36.67 -9.15 -28.13
N ALA A 291 37.35 -8.12 -27.63
CA ALA A 291 37.99 -8.18 -26.30
C ALA A 291 36.97 -8.36 -25.16
N ASN A 292 35.74 -7.89 -25.34
CA ASN A 292 34.68 -8.00 -24.35
C ASN A 292 34.25 -9.45 -24.07
N VAL A 293 34.40 -10.37 -25.03
CA VAL A 293 34.00 -11.78 -24.89
C VAL A 293 34.86 -12.51 -23.87
N PRO A 294 36.20 -12.63 -24.03
CA PRO A 294 37.05 -13.27 -23.04
C PRO A 294 37.04 -12.54 -21.69
N ALA A 295 36.89 -11.20 -21.68
CA ALA A 295 36.77 -10.41 -20.45
C ALA A 295 35.52 -10.77 -19.62
N THR A 296 34.36 -10.83 -20.27
CA THR A 296 33.10 -11.18 -19.59
C THR A 296 33.12 -12.64 -19.12
N ILE A 297 33.69 -13.55 -19.90
CA ILE A 297 33.86 -14.95 -19.48
C ILE A 297 34.78 -15.05 -18.26
N PHE A 298 35.89 -14.31 -18.25
CA PHE A 298 36.81 -14.23 -17.10
C PHE A 298 36.12 -13.69 -15.84
N ALA A 299 35.36 -12.60 -15.98
CA ALA A 299 34.57 -12.00 -14.91
C ALA A 299 33.54 -12.97 -14.30
N THR A 300 32.75 -13.62 -15.15
CA THR A 300 31.73 -14.57 -14.70
C THR A 300 32.37 -15.82 -14.10
N ALA A 301 33.52 -16.27 -14.61
CA ALA A 301 34.29 -17.36 -14.01
C ALA A 301 34.81 -16.99 -12.61
N ILE A 302 35.35 -15.77 -12.41
CA ILE A 302 35.73 -15.28 -11.08
C ILE A 302 34.54 -15.33 -10.14
N TYR A 303 33.39 -14.80 -10.58
CA TYR A 303 32.22 -14.75 -9.72
C TYR A 303 31.70 -16.15 -9.39
N GLU A 304 31.49 -17.01 -10.38
CA GLU A 304 30.97 -18.37 -10.20
C GLU A 304 31.91 -19.27 -9.38
N LEU A 305 33.22 -19.13 -9.54
CA LEU A 305 34.19 -20.02 -8.90
C LEU A 305 34.65 -19.51 -7.52
N LEU A 306 34.69 -18.20 -7.30
CA LEU A 306 35.28 -17.61 -6.09
C LEU A 306 34.26 -16.90 -5.18
N LEU A 307 33.21 -16.31 -5.75
CA LEU A 307 32.29 -15.44 -4.99
C LEU A 307 30.91 -16.07 -4.76
N ARG A 308 30.49 -16.98 -5.63
CA ARG A 308 29.14 -17.55 -5.60
C ARG A 308 28.99 -18.65 -4.56
N ASP A 309 28.12 -18.43 -3.58
CA ASP A 309 27.73 -19.47 -2.62
C ASP A 309 26.62 -20.36 -3.18
N SER A 310 27.03 -21.49 -3.77
CA SER A 310 26.11 -22.46 -4.34
C SER A 310 25.19 -23.11 -3.29
N PHE A 311 25.60 -23.20 -2.02
CA PHE A 311 24.78 -23.78 -0.96
C PHE A 311 23.66 -22.83 -0.54
N ALA A 312 23.95 -21.54 -0.38
CA ALA A 312 22.94 -20.53 -0.08
C ALA A 312 21.85 -20.45 -1.18
N ILE A 313 22.24 -20.60 -2.45
CA ILE A 313 21.31 -20.60 -3.59
C ILE A 313 20.41 -21.83 -3.60
N ILE A 314 20.97 -23.00 -3.27
CA ILE A 314 20.20 -24.25 -3.14
C ILE A 314 19.24 -24.17 -1.95
N ALA A 315 19.68 -23.64 -0.81
CA ALA A 315 18.86 -23.44 0.38
C ALA A 315 17.68 -22.49 0.12
N LYS A 316 17.92 -21.39 -0.63
CA LYS A 316 16.86 -20.47 -1.08
C LYS A 316 15.94 -21.06 -2.16
N GLY A 317 16.19 -22.30 -2.62
CA GLY A 317 15.30 -23.05 -3.50
C GLY A 317 15.30 -22.62 -4.96
N HIS A 318 16.35 -21.93 -5.42
CA HIS A 318 16.45 -21.43 -6.80
C HIS A 318 16.93 -22.49 -7.81
N ASN A 319 17.46 -23.64 -7.35
CA ASN A 319 17.91 -24.74 -8.20
C ASN A 319 17.28 -26.08 -7.75
N VAL A 320 16.94 -26.95 -8.71
CA VAL A 320 16.35 -28.28 -8.46
C VAL A 320 17.28 -29.36 -9.01
N HIS A 321 17.56 -30.41 -8.24
CA HIS A 321 18.40 -31.54 -8.65
C HIS A 321 17.69 -32.43 -9.69
N GLU A 322 18.42 -33.03 -10.62
CA GLU A 322 17.87 -33.88 -11.72
C GLU A 322 17.02 -35.04 -11.18
N ASP A 323 17.50 -35.73 -10.15
CA ASP A 323 16.78 -36.80 -9.45
C ASP A 323 15.74 -36.30 -8.41
N GLY A 324 15.39 -35.01 -8.42
CA GLY A 324 14.50 -34.40 -7.44
C GLY A 324 15.10 -34.26 -6.04
N GLU A 325 14.26 -33.99 -5.03
CA GLU A 325 14.71 -33.72 -3.65
C GLU A 325 15.41 -34.92 -2.98
N GLU A 326 15.11 -36.15 -3.42
CA GLU A 326 15.79 -37.37 -2.94
C GLU A 326 17.26 -37.43 -3.39
N GLY A 327 17.56 -37.00 -4.62
CA GLY A 327 18.94 -36.91 -5.11
C GLY A 327 19.76 -35.84 -4.39
N LEU A 328 19.14 -34.69 -4.13
CA LEU A 328 19.74 -33.58 -3.40
C LEU A 328 20.09 -33.99 -1.96
N THR A 329 19.16 -34.65 -1.27
CA THR A 329 19.34 -35.15 0.09
C THR A 329 20.47 -36.18 0.15
N ARG A 330 20.55 -37.09 -0.83
CA ARG A 330 21.60 -38.12 -0.91
C ARG A 330 22.99 -37.53 -1.15
N HIS A 331 23.09 -36.43 -1.89
CA HIS A 331 24.34 -35.72 -2.14
C HIS A 331 24.82 -34.96 -0.91
N LEU A 332 23.93 -34.18 -0.27
CA LEU A 332 24.21 -33.44 0.97
C LEU A 332 24.62 -34.36 2.13
N THR A 333 24.00 -35.54 2.22
CA THR A 333 24.36 -36.56 3.22
C THR A 333 25.75 -37.17 2.96
N LYS A 334 26.18 -37.26 1.69
CA LYS A 334 27.51 -37.78 1.32
C LYS A 334 28.64 -36.78 1.57
N THR A 335 28.35 -35.48 1.53
CA THR A 335 29.35 -34.41 1.72
C THR A 335 29.56 -34.01 3.18
N GLY A 336 28.81 -34.58 4.13
CA GLY A 336 29.02 -34.40 5.57
C GLY A 336 28.55 -33.05 6.14
N THR A 337 27.83 -32.24 5.36
CA THR A 337 27.27 -30.95 5.77
C THR A 337 25.82 -31.15 6.25
N LEU A 338 25.67 -31.68 7.46
CA LEU A 338 24.38 -31.90 8.12
C LEU A 338 24.39 -31.21 9.48
N GLU A 339 23.84 -29.99 9.54
CA GLU A 339 23.26 -29.47 10.80
C GLU A 339 22.25 -28.31 10.62
N GLY A 340 22.02 -27.75 9.42
CA GLY A 340 20.97 -26.73 9.24
C GLY A 340 20.05 -26.89 8.02
N ILE A 341 20.50 -27.56 6.96
CA ILE A 341 19.82 -27.50 5.64
C ILE A 341 18.83 -28.65 5.43
N ALA A 342 19.04 -29.80 6.06
CA ALA A 342 18.15 -30.97 5.91
C ALA A 342 16.75 -30.73 6.49
N ASP A 343 16.63 -29.90 7.53
CA ASP A 343 15.33 -29.57 8.14
C ASP A 343 14.44 -28.73 7.21
N ASN A 344 15.03 -27.84 6.41
CA ASN A 344 14.29 -27.05 5.42
C ASN A 344 13.80 -27.89 4.23
N ILE A 345 14.54 -28.93 3.84
CA ILE A 345 14.14 -29.87 2.78
C ILE A 345 13.09 -30.88 3.31
N ALA A 346 13.26 -31.39 4.53
CA ALA A 346 12.30 -32.30 5.16
C ALA A 346 10.91 -31.66 5.37
N ARG A 347 10.86 -30.35 5.67
CA ARG A 347 9.62 -29.57 5.76
C ARG A 347 8.85 -29.46 4.43
N ARG A 348 9.53 -29.48 3.28
CA ARG A 348 8.87 -29.50 1.96
C ARG A 348 8.27 -30.86 1.61
N GLY A 349 8.93 -31.95 2.00
CA GLY A 349 8.46 -33.32 1.75
C GLY A 349 7.13 -33.66 2.44
N GLN A 350 6.83 -33.06 3.59
CA GLN A 350 5.58 -33.31 4.33
C GLN A 350 4.33 -32.72 3.66
N VAL A 351 4.46 -31.77 2.74
CA VAL A 351 3.31 -31.12 2.06
C VAL A 351 2.69 -32.00 0.96
N ARG A 352 3.34 -33.11 0.55
CA ARG A 352 2.88 -33.94 -0.58
C ARG A 352 2.26 -35.30 -0.24
N SER A 353 2.12 -35.66 1.04
CA SER A 353 1.56 -36.96 1.43
C SER A 353 0.04 -36.89 1.68
N GLY A 354 -0.74 -36.85 0.60
CA GLY A 354 -2.16 -37.22 0.55
C GLY A 354 -2.31 -38.48 -0.30
N LYS A 355 -2.63 -39.62 0.35
CA LYS A 355 -2.67 -40.96 -0.27
C LYS A 355 -3.70 -41.05 -1.41
N TYR A 356 -3.28 -41.58 -2.57
CA TYR A 356 -4.13 -42.42 -3.41
C TYR A 356 -3.42 -43.75 -3.71
N PHE A 357 -4.13 -44.82 -3.38
CA PHE A 357 -3.73 -46.21 -3.50
C PHE A 357 -4.42 -46.77 -4.75
N TRP A 358 -3.68 -47.18 -5.79
CA TRP A 358 -4.22 -48.11 -6.80
C TRP A 358 -3.13 -49.02 -7.39
N ARG A 359 -3.47 -50.31 -7.49
CA ARG A 359 -2.68 -51.43 -8.01
C ARG A 359 -2.50 -51.32 -9.53
N GLY A 360 -1.33 -51.75 -10.03
CA GLY A 360 -0.95 -51.73 -11.46
C GLY A 360 -1.70 -52.69 -12.39
N PRO A 361 -1.32 -52.74 -13.70
CA PRO A 361 -0.54 -53.91 -14.16
C PRO A 361 0.54 -53.65 -15.24
N LYS A 362 1.67 -54.35 -15.04
CA LYS A 362 2.63 -55.02 -15.96
C LYS A 362 2.66 -54.72 -17.49
N GLY A 363 3.89 -54.42 -17.95
CA GLY A 363 4.55 -54.93 -19.19
C GLY A 363 4.48 -54.02 -20.43
N ARG A 364 5.49 -53.86 -21.30
CA ARG A 364 6.78 -54.54 -21.55
C ARG A 364 7.75 -53.60 -22.32
N ASN A 365 9.03 -53.72 -21.98
CA ASN A 365 10.28 -53.77 -22.78
C ASN A 365 10.50 -52.87 -24.02
N PHE A 366 11.62 -52.12 -24.01
CA PHE A 366 12.89 -52.27 -24.80
C PHE A 366 13.66 -50.93 -24.63
N ALA A 367 14.98 -50.78 -24.49
CA ALA A 367 16.15 -51.61 -24.33
C ALA A 367 17.26 -50.70 -23.70
N LYS A 368 18.11 -51.23 -22.82
CA LYS A 368 19.42 -50.64 -22.46
C LYS A 368 20.45 -51.01 -23.56
N PRO A 369 21.55 -50.26 -23.78
CA PRO A 369 22.77 -50.48 -22.96
C PRO A 369 23.70 -49.26 -22.71
N THR A 370 24.33 -49.32 -21.54
CA THR A 370 25.73 -48.93 -21.19
C THR A 370 26.28 -47.55 -21.58
N SER A 371 26.62 -46.73 -20.58
CA SER A 371 28.00 -46.21 -20.43
C SER A 371 28.28 -45.81 -18.97
N ALA A 372 29.17 -46.56 -18.32
CA ALA A 372 30.02 -46.04 -17.26
C ALA A 372 31.18 -45.25 -17.89
N CYS A 373 31.88 -44.46 -17.06
CA CYS A 373 33.07 -43.65 -17.36
C CYS A 373 32.77 -42.17 -17.62
N PHE A 374 32.69 -41.34 -16.56
CA PHE A 374 33.14 -39.95 -16.56
C PHE A 374 33.27 -39.35 -15.14
N LEU A 375 33.81 -40.12 -14.18
CA LEU A 375 34.06 -39.62 -12.81
C LEU A 375 35.45 -39.97 -12.25
N GLU A 376 36.42 -40.20 -13.13
CA GLU A 376 37.86 -40.27 -12.80
C GLU A 376 38.64 -39.36 -13.75
N ARG A 377 38.66 -38.04 -13.50
CA ARG A 377 39.72 -37.15 -14.05
C ARG A 377 39.84 -35.73 -13.48
N CYS A 378 39.33 -35.43 -12.29
CA CYS A 378 39.47 -34.07 -11.70
C CYS A 378 40.14 -34.01 -10.33
N THR A 379 40.81 -35.08 -9.89
CA THR A 379 41.60 -35.10 -8.64
C THR A 379 43.11 -35.21 -8.87
N SER A 380 43.61 -34.95 -10.08
CA SER A 380 45.04 -34.94 -10.41
C SER A 380 45.50 -33.66 -11.11
N GLY A 381 45.18 -32.49 -10.54
CA GLY A 381 45.64 -31.18 -11.03
C GLY A 381 46.26 -30.26 -9.97
N ALA A 382 46.08 -30.57 -8.68
CA ALA A 382 46.51 -29.71 -7.58
C ALA A 382 47.96 -29.96 -7.10
N ALA A 383 48.71 -30.87 -7.74
CA ALA A 383 50.07 -31.27 -7.33
C ALA A 383 51.18 -30.89 -8.34
N ARG A 384 50.94 -29.93 -9.25
CA ARG A 384 51.94 -29.48 -10.25
C ARG A 384 52.16 -27.96 -10.34
N TRP A 385 51.74 -27.21 -9.32
CA TRP A 385 51.94 -25.74 -9.26
C TRP A 385 52.88 -25.28 -8.13
N ARG A 386 53.65 -26.20 -7.51
CA ARG A 386 54.69 -25.86 -6.52
C ARG A 386 56.13 -26.00 -7.03
N GLN A 387 56.35 -26.23 -8.32
CA GLN A 387 57.68 -26.50 -8.87
C GLN A 387 57.96 -25.80 -10.21
N ALA A 388 57.57 -24.52 -10.31
CA ALA A 388 57.96 -23.66 -11.44
C ALA A 388 58.06 -22.17 -11.02
N LEU A 389 58.56 -21.93 -9.80
CA LEU A 389 59.08 -20.61 -9.38
C LEU A 389 60.59 -20.76 -9.17
N HIS A 390 61.33 -20.88 -10.26
CA HIS A 390 62.73 -20.50 -10.36
C HIS A 390 63.12 -20.47 -11.84
N GLU A 391 63.87 -19.43 -12.23
CA GLU A 391 64.52 -19.18 -13.53
C GLU A 391 63.72 -18.34 -14.57
N THR A 392 64.07 -17.04 -14.63
CA THR A 392 64.50 -16.23 -15.82
C THR A 392 63.74 -16.40 -17.15
N SER A 393 63.49 -15.41 -18.03
CA SER A 393 63.87 -14.00 -18.23
C SER A 393 63.21 -13.53 -19.55
N VAL A 394 62.94 -12.22 -19.69
CA VAL A 394 63.03 -11.39 -20.93
C VAL A 394 62.32 -11.84 -22.24
N ALA A 395 61.29 -11.04 -22.62
CA ALA A 395 60.93 -10.45 -23.93
C ALA A 395 60.69 -11.27 -25.23
N GLU A 396 59.79 -10.66 -26.03
CA GLU A 396 59.52 -10.73 -27.49
C GLU A 396 58.73 -11.90 -28.10
N VAL A 397 57.58 -11.57 -28.72
CA VAL A 397 56.99 -12.34 -29.83
C VAL A 397 56.55 -11.38 -30.94
N VAL A 398 57.17 -11.57 -32.10
CA VAL A 398 56.94 -10.96 -33.41
C VAL A 398 55.75 -11.65 -34.10
N PHE A 399 54.93 -10.90 -34.84
CA PHE A 399 53.92 -11.42 -35.77
C PHE A 399 54.49 -11.48 -37.19
N SER A 400 54.35 -12.63 -37.87
CA SER A 400 54.23 -12.68 -39.32
C SER A 400 53.48 -13.93 -39.83
N ASP A 401 52.73 -13.69 -40.91
CA ASP A 401 52.46 -14.57 -42.05
C ASP A 401 51.25 -15.53 -42.07
N LEU A 402 50.27 -15.18 -42.94
CA LEU A 402 49.71 -15.92 -44.11
C LEU A 402 48.17 -15.78 -44.31
N PRO A 403 47.62 -15.93 -45.54
CA PRO A 403 47.03 -14.81 -46.29
C PRO A 403 45.57 -15.02 -46.77
N SER A 404 45.00 -13.96 -47.34
CA SER A 404 43.74 -13.91 -48.12
C SER A 404 43.90 -14.57 -49.52
N PRO A 405 42.81 -14.75 -50.32
CA PRO A 405 42.37 -13.65 -51.21
C PRO A 405 40.87 -13.57 -51.63
N PHE A 406 40.42 -12.34 -51.96
CA PHE A 406 39.58 -11.88 -53.11
C PHE A 406 38.11 -12.40 -53.32
N PHE A 407 37.14 -11.69 -53.93
CA PHE A 407 37.01 -10.42 -54.68
C PHE A 407 35.52 -9.96 -54.74
N PHE A 408 35.33 -8.67 -55.07
CA PHE A 408 34.16 -7.82 -55.42
C PHE A 408 32.99 -8.40 -56.26
N ALA A 409 31.78 -7.79 -56.16
CA ALA A 409 31.25 -6.84 -57.18
C ALA A 409 29.76 -6.42 -57.00
N SER A 410 29.50 -5.20 -57.46
CA SER A 410 28.31 -4.34 -57.47
C SER A 410 27.19 -4.69 -58.47
N SER A 411 25.94 -4.22 -58.25
CA SER A 411 25.18 -3.30 -59.16
C SER A 411 23.63 -3.29 -58.99
N SER A 412 23.08 -2.06 -58.92
CA SER A 412 21.86 -1.44 -59.48
C SER A 412 20.50 -2.17 -59.74
N ALA A 413 19.43 -1.42 -59.40
CA ALA A 413 18.21 -1.08 -60.20
C ALA A 413 16.85 -1.81 -60.03
N SER A 414 15.87 -1.02 -59.53
CA SER A 414 14.49 -0.75 -60.01
C SER A 414 13.41 -1.83 -60.27
N ALA A 415 12.19 -1.46 -59.82
CA ALA A 415 10.86 -1.62 -60.44
C ALA A 415 9.98 -2.88 -60.16
N SER A 416 8.96 -2.64 -59.33
CA SER A 416 7.51 -2.92 -59.46
C SER A 416 6.94 -4.18 -60.18
N VAL A 417 6.17 -4.98 -59.40
CA VAL A 417 4.73 -5.40 -59.57
C VAL A 417 4.32 -6.25 -60.82
N PRO A 418 3.35 -7.20 -60.80
CA PRO A 418 2.93 -8.28 -59.87
C PRO A 418 2.56 -9.58 -60.71
N PRO A 419 1.42 -10.34 -60.57
CA PRO A 419 0.82 -11.11 -59.47
C PRO A 419 0.54 -12.62 -59.83
N PHE A 420 -0.24 -13.30 -58.98
CA PHE A 420 -1.26 -14.34 -59.28
C PHE A 420 -0.95 -15.86 -59.14
N PHE A 421 -1.79 -16.45 -58.26
CA PHE A 421 -2.48 -17.76 -58.30
C PHE A 421 -1.73 -19.04 -57.85
N ARG A 422 -2.15 -19.63 -56.71
CA ARG A 422 -3.29 -20.58 -56.50
C ARG A 422 -3.02 -21.98 -57.04
N ARG A 423 -3.05 -22.97 -56.14
CA ARG A 423 -4.08 -24.05 -56.01
C ARG A 423 -3.44 -25.31 -55.44
N TYR A 424 -4.09 -25.89 -54.43
CA TYR A 424 -4.49 -27.30 -54.30
C TYR A 424 -5.51 -27.31 -53.11
N PHE A 425 -6.83 -27.37 -53.31
CA PHE A 425 -7.72 -28.57 -53.45
C PHE A 425 -7.37 -29.68 -52.45
N SER A 426 -8.26 -30.43 -51.77
CA SER A 426 -9.71 -30.47 -51.48
C SER A 426 -10.00 -31.87 -50.90
N CYS A 427 -10.85 -32.02 -49.88
CA CYS A 427 -11.82 -33.12 -49.65
C CYS A 427 -12.36 -33.03 -48.21
N HIS A 428 -13.61 -32.67 -47.95
CA HIS A 428 -14.89 -33.42 -48.02
C HIS A 428 -15.14 -34.47 -46.91
N GLN A 429 -16.24 -34.22 -46.17
CA GLN A 429 -17.37 -35.11 -45.83
C GLN A 429 -17.59 -35.69 -44.42
N LEU A 430 -18.81 -35.37 -43.92
CA LEU A 430 -19.87 -36.22 -43.34
C LEU A 430 -19.98 -36.44 -41.80
N VAL A 431 -21.00 -35.77 -41.24
CA VAL A 431 -22.24 -36.32 -40.59
C VAL A 431 -22.20 -36.89 -39.15
N SER A 432 -22.82 -36.09 -38.26
CA SER A 432 -24.08 -36.32 -37.49
C SER A 432 -24.19 -37.36 -36.36
N ALA A 433 -24.99 -36.91 -35.37
CA ALA A 433 -25.87 -37.63 -34.43
C ALA A 433 -25.32 -38.05 -33.06
N ALA A 434 -25.78 -37.36 -32.00
CA ALA A 434 -26.82 -37.88 -31.10
C ALA A 434 -27.13 -36.87 -29.96
N MET A 435 -28.39 -36.44 -29.89
CA MET A 435 -29.02 -35.80 -28.73
C MET A 435 -29.57 -36.87 -27.75
N THR A 436 -29.83 -36.44 -26.50
CA THR A 436 -30.98 -36.76 -25.60
C THR A 436 -30.72 -37.42 -24.22
N SER A 437 -31.59 -36.97 -23.28
CA SER A 437 -31.93 -37.39 -21.89
C SER A 437 -31.21 -36.63 -20.75
N PHE A 438 -31.83 -35.65 -20.06
CA PHE A 438 -32.97 -35.58 -19.10
C PHE A 438 -32.62 -35.81 -17.61
N GLN A 439 -32.58 -34.68 -16.86
CA GLN A 439 -33.27 -34.40 -15.58
C GLN A 439 -32.69 -34.82 -14.19
N PRO A 440 -33.14 -34.17 -13.07
CA PRO A 440 -32.30 -33.51 -12.06
C PRO A 440 -32.27 -34.22 -10.70
N VAL A 441 -31.32 -33.88 -9.82
CA VAL A 441 -31.40 -34.23 -8.39
C VAL A 441 -30.98 -33.02 -7.54
N ALA A 442 -31.81 -32.76 -6.53
CA ALA A 442 -31.81 -31.64 -5.60
C ALA A 442 -30.70 -31.71 -4.54
N ALA A 443 -30.54 -30.55 -3.88
CA ALA A 443 -29.58 -30.15 -2.86
C ALA A 443 -29.31 -31.15 -1.73
N ASP A 444 -28.06 -31.15 -1.27
CA ASP A 444 -27.75 -31.35 0.15
C ASP A 444 -26.59 -30.43 0.53
N ASP A 445 -26.88 -29.48 1.41
CA ASP A 445 -25.99 -28.43 1.91
C ASP A 445 -24.98 -29.02 2.89
N THR A 446 -23.70 -29.08 2.51
CA THR A 446 -22.57 -29.12 3.46
C THR A 446 -21.30 -28.63 2.77
N GLU A 447 -21.22 -27.33 2.48
CA GLU A 447 -19.92 -26.72 2.13
C GLU A 447 -19.10 -26.44 3.39
N SER A 448 -18.16 -27.34 3.67
CA SER A 448 -16.97 -27.02 4.44
C SER A 448 -16.07 -26.11 3.59
N GLN A 449 -16.32 -24.79 3.66
CA GLN A 449 -15.42 -23.81 3.04
C GLN A 449 -14.07 -23.83 3.75
N SER A 450 -13.02 -24.17 2.98
CA SER A 450 -11.63 -24.10 3.39
C SER A 450 -11.26 -22.67 3.79
N ALA A 451 -10.96 -22.46 5.08
CA ALA A 451 -10.53 -21.19 5.63
C ALA A 451 -9.35 -20.61 4.85
N VAL A 452 -9.61 -19.51 4.12
CA VAL A 452 -8.59 -18.61 3.60
C VAL A 452 -7.78 -18.10 4.80
N ASN A 453 -6.45 -18.15 4.72
CA ASN A 453 -5.50 -17.74 5.78
C ASN A 453 -5.82 -16.32 6.31
N ASP A 454 -6.59 -16.24 7.40
CA ASP A 454 -6.79 -15.01 8.17
C ASP A 454 -5.45 -14.62 8.83
N PHE A 455 -4.87 -13.50 8.40
CA PHE A 455 -3.65 -12.95 8.98
C PHE A 455 -3.90 -12.61 10.47
N THR A 456 -3.39 -13.46 11.37
CA THR A 456 -3.47 -13.20 12.81
C THR A 456 -2.55 -12.02 13.14
N PRO A 457 -3.03 -10.94 13.78
CA PRO A 457 -2.19 -9.77 14.06
C PRO A 457 -1.01 -10.17 14.95
N THR A 458 0.20 -9.85 14.49
CA THR A 458 1.44 -10.11 15.24
C THR A 458 1.55 -9.14 16.40
N PHE A 459 1.77 -9.67 17.61
CA PHE A 459 2.05 -8.83 18.77
C PHE A 459 3.54 -8.53 18.79
N TYR A 460 3.91 -7.25 18.84
CA TYR A 460 5.29 -6.84 19.16
C TYR A 460 5.37 -6.61 20.66
N ILE A 461 6.14 -7.44 21.37
CA ILE A 461 6.19 -7.48 22.83
C ILE A 461 7.57 -7.03 23.30
N GLY A 462 7.61 -5.86 23.94
CA GLY A 462 8.79 -5.33 24.58
C GLY A 462 8.86 -5.65 26.09
N HIS A 463 10.06 -5.57 26.66
CA HIS A 463 10.29 -5.65 28.11
C HIS A 463 10.86 -4.33 28.64
N HIS A 464 10.28 -3.85 29.74
CA HIS A 464 10.76 -2.69 30.49
C HIS A 464 11.05 -3.06 31.95
N GLU A 465 12.17 -2.55 32.45
CA GLU A 465 12.58 -2.70 33.84
C GLU A 465 13.13 -1.37 34.35
N SER A 466 12.44 -0.75 35.31
CA SER A 466 12.79 0.60 35.76
C SER A 466 14.07 0.64 36.60
N LYS A 467 14.49 -0.48 37.19
CA LYS A 467 15.68 -0.57 38.07
C LYS A 467 16.80 -1.43 37.49
N ARG A 468 16.90 -1.51 36.16
CA ARG A 468 17.87 -2.37 35.49
C ARG A 468 19.30 -2.05 35.96
N PRO A 469 20.06 -3.04 36.49
CA PRO A 469 21.39 -2.79 37.06
C PRO A 469 22.49 -2.66 36.01
N LEU A 470 22.30 -3.28 34.82
CA LEU A 470 23.29 -3.36 33.75
C LEU A 470 22.78 -2.71 32.46
N PRO A 471 23.66 -2.12 31.63
CA PRO A 471 23.27 -1.57 30.34
C PRO A 471 22.78 -2.66 29.38
N VAL A 472 21.87 -2.29 28.48
CA VAL A 472 21.39 -3.21 27.43
C VAL A 472 22.48 -3.32 26.36
N THR A 473 23.25 -4.40 26.40
CA THR A 473 24.23 -4.75 25.37
C THR A 473 23.59 -5.60 24.27
N ASP A 474 24.25 -5.71 23.12
CA ASP A 474 23.81 -6.59 22.02
C ASP A 474 23.63 -8.05 22.47
N PHE A 475 24.43 -8.49 23.45
CA PHE A 475 24.31 -9.82 24.05
C PHE A 475 23.00 -9.97 24.83
N VAL A 476 22.68 -9.01 25.70
CA VAL A 476 21.44 -8.99 26.49
C VAL A 476 20.22 -8.96 25.58
N LEU A 477 20.29 -8.21 24.47
CA LEU A 477 19.22 -8.13 23.49
C LEU A 477 19.00 -9.47 22.78
N ARG A 478 20.05 -10.14 22.31
CA ARG A 478 19.96 -11.47 21.69
C ARG A 478 19.36 -12.50 22.65
N GLN A 479 19.80 -12.49 23.90
CA GLN A 479 19.24 -13.38 24.92
C GLN A 479 17.75 -13.13 25.17
N ALA A 480 17.32 -11.87 25.19
CA ALA A 480 15.89 -11.54 25.29
C ALA A 480 15.09 -12.02 24.07
N GLN A 481 15.68 -11.99 22.87
CA GLN A 481 15.09 -12.51 21.64
C GLN A 481 14.96 -14.02 21.66
N ASP A 482 15.97 -14.74 22.17
CA ASP A 482 15.92 -16.19 22.36
C ASP A 482 14.77 -16.61 23.29
N VAL A 483 14.45 -15.78 24.29
CA VAL A 483 13.29 -15.96 25.18
C VAL A 483 11.96 -15.61 24.49
N GLY A 484 11.98 -14.79 23.43
CA GLY A 484 10.81 -14.41 22.62
C GLY A 484 10.30 -12.98 22.81
N TYR A 485 11.08 -12.09 23.43
CA TYR A 485 10.83 -10.65 23.41
C TYR A 485 11.31 -10.02 22.09
N ASP A 486 10.51 -9.12 21.53
CA ASP A 486 10.85 -8.46 20.25
C ASP A 486 11.71 -7.21 20.45
N MET A 487 11.54 -6.54 21.59
CA MET A 487 12.18 -5.25 21.88
C MET A 487 12.57 -5.12 23.35
N LEU A 488 13.57 -4.29 23.65
CA LEU A 488 13.96 -3.93 25.01
C LEU A 488 14.00 -2.42 25.19
N THR A 489 13.62 -1.94 26.37
CA THR A 489 13.88 -0.54 26.72
C THR A 489 15.28 -0.36 27.27
N SER A 490 15.99 0.70 26.86
CA SER A 490 17.29 1.09 27.41
C SER A 490 17.29 2.54 27.86
N PRO A 491 17.84 2.88 29.05
CA PRO A 491 18.04 4.28 29.42
C PRO A 491 19.07 4.93 28.48
N ILE A 492 18.86 6.22 28.16
CA ILE A 492 19.80 6.99 27.32
C ILE A 492 21.06 7.35 28.11
N THR A 493 20.93 7.66 29.40
CA THR A 493 22.03 8.08 30.27
C THR A 493 22.22 7.14 31.46
N SER A 494 23.41 7.14 32.04
CA SER A 494 23.78 6.30 33.17
C SER A 494 23.52 6.98 34.52
N PRO A 495 23.48 6.23 35.64
CA PRO A 495 23.42 6.80 36.98
C PRO A 495 24.59 7.74 37.31
N HIS A 496 25.72 7.62 36.60
CA HIS A 496 26.86 8.54 36.72
C HIS A 496 26.49 9.94 36.22
N PHE A 497 25.81 10.03 35.07
CA PHE A 497 25.32 11.30 34.54
C PHE A 497 24.35 11.97 35.51
N HIS A 498 23.42 11.20 36.08
CA HIS A 498 22.48 11.67 37.10
C HIS A 498 23.21 12.26 38.31
N SER A 499 24.20 11.56 38.84
CA SER A 499 25.03 12.04 39.97
C SER A 499 25.79 13.32 39.63
N ARG A 500 26.30 13.44 38.39
CA ARG A 500 26.99 14.62 37.88
C ARG A 500 26.07 15.84 37.83
N VAL A 501 24.84 15.67 37.34
CA VAL A 501 23.83 16.75 37.29
C VAL A 501 23.41 17.15 38.70
N LEU A 502 23.13 16.20 39.60
CA LEU A 502 22.78 16.50 40.99
C LEU A 502 23.89 17.26 41.73
N THR A 503 25.15 16.91 41.50
CA THR A 503 26.30 17.60 42.11
C THR A 503 26.38 19.06 41.62
N LEU A 504 26.15 19.29 40.32
CA LEU A 504 26.11 20.64 39.74
C LEU A 504 24.96 21.46 40.36
N VAL A 505 23.76 20.90 40.41
CA VAL A 505 22.56 21.54 40.96
C VAL A 505 22.73 21.88 42.43
N SER A 506 23.16 20.92 43.24
CA SER A 506 23.39 21.12 44.69
C SER A 506 24.49 22.14 44.98
N SER A 507 25.56 22.18 44.16
CA SER A 507 26.61 23.19 44.29
C SER A 507 26.10 24.61 44.00
N TYR A 508 25.27 24.76 42.97
CA TYR A 508 24.65 26.04 42.60
C TYR A 508 23.66 26.53 43.68
N PHE A 509 22.82 25.64 44.22
CA PHE A 509 21.92 26.00 45.32
C PHE A 509 22.68 26.37 46.59
N SER A 510 23.82 25.71 46.87
CA SER A 510 24.68 26.06 48.00
C SER A 510 25.30 27.45 47.84
N GLU A 511 25.71 27.82 46.63
CA GLU A 511 26.23 29.16 46.31
C GLU A 511 25.15 30.24 46.44
N LEU A 512 23.94 29.97 45.95
CA LEU A 512 22.78 30.85 46.12
C LEU A 512 22.43 31.08 47.60
N ALA A 513 22.37 30.01 48.40
CA ALA A 513 22.08 30.11 49.83
C ALA A 513 23.15 30.92 50.60
N GLN A 514 24.42 30.81 50.19
CA GLN A 514 25.50 31.64 50.75
C GLN A 514 25.33 33.12 50.41
N LEU A 515 24.94 33.45 49.18
CA LEU A 515 24.71 34.83 48.75
C LEU A 515 23.51 35.47 49.47
N ASP A 516 22.43 34.71 49.68
CA ASP A 516 21.25 35.16 50.44
C ASP A 516 21.60 35.42 51.92
N SER A 517 22.47 34.59 52.52
CA SER A 517 22.93 34.78 53.91
C SER A 517 23.81 36.03 54.11
N LEU A 518 24.40 36.57 53.04
CA LEU A 518 25.30 37.73 53.04
C LEU A 518 24.57 39.08 52.84
N GLY A 519 23.25 39.09 52.66
CA GLY A 519 22.42 40.30 52.63
C GLY A 519 22.72 41.29 51.49
N LYS A 520 23.32 40.84 50.38
CA LYS A 520 23.59 41.69 49.21
C LYS A 520 22.38 41.73 48.28
N SER A 521 21.98 42.94 47.87
CA SER A 521 20.79 43.21 47.03
C SER A 521 20.78 42.38 45.72
N PRO A 522 19.63 41.85 45.27
CA PRO A 522 19.55 40.73 44.29
C PRO A 522 19.81 41.07 42.82
N ALA A 523 20.07 42.34 42.46
CA ALA A 523 20.10 42.75 41.05
C ALA A 523 21.47 42.61 40.34
N THR A 524 22.57 42.39 41.07
CA THR A 524 23.94 42.40 40.49
C THR A 524 24.82 41.20 40.86
N SER A 525 24.32 40.21 41.62
CA SER A 525 25.15 39.08 42.09
C SER A 525 24.48 37.71 42.04
N THR A 526 23.47 37.50 41.18
CA THR A 526 22.95 36.15 40.93
C THR A 526 23.91 35.39 40.00
N PRO A 527 24.46 34.22 40.41
CA PRO A 527 25.32 33.43 39.55
C PRO A 527 24.54 32.97 38.31
N PRO A 528 25.18 32.91 37.12
CA PRO A 528 24.51 32.51 35.89
C PRO A 528 23.90 31.12 36.04
N ALA A 529 22.76 30.89 35.41
CA ALA A 529 22.08 29.60 35.51
C ALA A 529 23.02 28.45 35.08
N PRO A 530 23.02 27.32 35.80
CA PRO A 530 23.87 26.18 35.50
C PRO A 530 23.57 25.64 34.09
N ILE A 531 24.64 25.43 33.32
CA ILE A 531 24.61 24.81 32.00
C ILE A 531 25.12 23.39 32.13
N ILE A 532 24.34 22.41 31.64
CA ILE A 532 24.74 21.00 31.71
C ILE A 532 25.85 20.72 30.67
N PRO A 533 27.04 20.24 31.08
CA PRO A 533 28.10 19.91 30.13
C PRO A 533 27.73 18.70 29.25
N PRO A 534 28.28 18.60 28.03
CA PRO A 534 28.04 17.47 27.11
C PRO A 534 28.28 16.09 27.74
N LEU A 535 27.72 15.04 27.12
CA LEU A 535 27.89 13.65 27.57
C LEU A 535 29.33 13.17 27.36
N ASN A 536 29.85 12.44 28.35
CA ASN A 536 31.08 11.66 28.25
C ASN A 536 30.75 10.16 28.05
N PRO A 537 31.72 9.31 27.64
CA PRO A 537 31.48 7.87 27.46
C PRO A 537 30.96 7.13 28.70
N VAL A 538 31.26 7.62 29.91
CA VAL A 538 30.75 7.07 31.18
C VAL A 538 29.32 7.50 31.50
N ASP A 539 28.84 8.57 30.86
CA ASP A 539 27.52 9.16 31.10
C ASP A 539 26.41 8.47 30.31
N THR A 540 26.74 7.64 29.32
CA THR A 540 25.76 6.97 28.47
C THR A 540 26.20 5.55 28.12
N PRO A 541 25.32 4.55 28.31
CA PRO A 541 25.59 3.20 27.83
C PRO A 541 25.24 3.01 26.35
N LEU A 542 24.60 4.00 25.72
CA LEU A 542 24.08 3.92 24.37
C LEU A 542 25.21 4.18 23.37
N THR A 543 25.36 3.32 22.38
CA THR A 543 26.33 3.47 21.29
C THR A 543 25.67 3.18 19.95
N PRO A 544 26.10 3.81 18.84
CA PRO A 544 25.62 3.46 17.51
C PRO A 544 25.85 1.95 17.24
N SER A 545 24.79 1.22 16.93
CA SER A 545 24.82 -0.23 16.63
C SER A 545 23.65 -0.61 15.72
N ASP A 546 23.80 -1.69 14.96
CA ASP A 546 22.77 -2.23 14.06
C ASP A 546 21.52 -2.74 14.83
N THR A 547 21.71 -3.06 16.12
CA THR A 547 20.67 -3.56 17.03
C THR A 547 19.74 -2.46 17.57
N LEU A 548 20.06 -1.18 17.34
CA LEU A 548 19.28 -0.05 17.88
C LEU A 548 17.84 0.02 17.35
N SER A 549 17.57 -0.60 16.19
CA SER A 549 16.21 -0.73 15.65
C SER A 549 15.26 -1.53 16.57
N GLN A 550 15.81 -2.37 17.45
CA GLN A 550 15.09 -3.24 18.39
C GLN A 550 15.12 -2.69 19.82
N ILE A 551 15.74 -1.52 20.03
CA ILE A 551 15.81 -0.85 21.33
C ILE A 551 14.86 0.35 21.33
N ILE A 552 14.05 0.46 22.37
CA ILE A 552 13.26 1.66 22.67
C ILE A 552 14.04 2.45 23.71
N ALA A 553 14.56 3.62 23.35
CA ALA A 553 15.28 4.40 24.34
C ALA A 553 14.30 5.05 25.33
N TYR A 554 14.71 5.18 26.58
CA TYR A 554 13.89 5.71 27.66
C TYR A 554 14.60 6.94 28.24
N SER A 555 13.94 8.10 28.22
CA SER A 555 14.52 9.32 28.78
C SER A 555 14.50 9.29 30.31
N SER A 556 15.42 10.02 30.92
CA SER A 556 15.60 10.03 32.37
C SER A 556 14.31 10.34 33.16
N PRO A 557 13.82 9.45 34.05
CA PRO A 557 12.59 9.67 34.83
C PRO A 557 12.74 10.64 36.01
N TRP A 558 13.97 10.99 36.38
CA TRP A 558 14.27 11.92 37.47
C TRP A 558 14.19 13.40 37.05
N ILE A 559 13.91 13.68 35.77
CA ILE A 559 13.68 15.05 35.30
C ILE A 559 12.26 15.50 35.65
N ASP A 560 12.09 16.81 35.85
CA ASP A 560 10.79 17.43 36.11
C ASP A 560 10.60 18.65 35.21
N LEU A 561 9.97 18.42 34.05
CA LEU A 561 9.67 19.46 33.05
C LEU A 561 8.47 20.32 33.45
N CYS A 562 7.67 19.89 34.43
CA CYS A 562 6.50 20.62 34.94
C CYS A 562 6.82 21.40 36.22
N SER A 563 8.09 21.45 36.64
CA SER A 563 8.45 22.00 37.95
C SER A 563 8.00 23.45 38.11
N PRO A 564 7.40 23.83 39.24
CA PRO A 564 7.06 25.23 39.50
C PRO A 564 8.32 26.10 39.64
N ASP A 565 9.47 25.51 39.98
CA ASP A 565 10.77 26.20 39.97
C ASP A 565 11.32 26.30 38.54
N PRO A 566 11.42 27.52 37.94
CA PRO A 566 11.90 27.69 36.57
C PRO A 566 13.32 27.17 36.35
N LEU A 567 14.14 27.10 37.40
CA LEU A 567 15.49 26.57 37.33
C LEU A 567 15.48 25.06 37.10
N ILE A 568 14.66 24.33 37.85
CA ILE A 568 14.53 22.87 37.73
C ILE A 568 13.91 22.52 36.38
N ALA A 569 12.88 23.25 35.95
CA ALA A 569 12.29 23.06 34.63
C ALA A 569 13.32 23.30 33.51
N ASN A 570 14.15 24.35 33.62
CA ASN A 570 15.21 24.63 32.63
C ASN A 570 16.32 23.56 32.62
N ILE A 571 16.75 23.07 33.78
CA ILE A 571 17.75 22.00 33.87
C ILE A 571 17.20 20.70 33.29
N SER A 572 15.96 20.35 33.64
CA SER A 572 15.26 19.17 33.09
C SER A 572 15.13 19.25 31.57
N ARG A 573 14.81 20.44 31.03
CA ARG A 573 14.76 20.70 29.59
C ARG A 573 16.12 20.55 28.92
N GLN A 574 17.19 21.08 29.52
CA GLN A 574 18.56 20.90 29.00
C GLN A 574 18.97 19.43 28.96
N VAL A 575 18.66 18.67 30.02
CA VAL A 575 18.92 17.23 30.08
C VAL A 575 18.18 16.49 28.96
N LEU A 576 16.87 16.72 28.82
CA LEU A 576 16.07 16.09 27.77
C LEU A 576 16.63 16.37 26.38
N ASN A 577 17.01 17.62 26.10
CA ASN A 577 17.58 18.02 24.82
C ASN A 577 18.90 17.30 24.52
N ILE A 578 19.78 17.15 25.53
CA ILE A 578 21.04 16.42 25.40
C ILE A 578 20.77 14.93 25.14
N GLU A 579 19.83 14.32 25.86
CA GLU A 579 19.46 12.91 25.68
C GLU A 579 18.91 12.66 24.27
N ILE A 580 18.00 13.50 23.79
CA ILE A 580 17.38 13.35 22.47
C ILE A 580 18.39 13.59 21.36
N ALA A 581 19.26 14.60 21.49
CA ALA A 581 20.32 14.86 20.53
C ALA A 581 21.27 13.66 20.42
N TYR A 582 21.64 13.05 21.54
CA TYR A 582 22.52 11.88 21.56
C TYR A 582 21.84 10.63 21.01
N ALA A 583 20.59 10.37 21.39
CA ALA A 583 19.81 9.27 20.83
C ALA A 583 19.63 9.40 19.30
N SER A 584 19.44 10.63 18.81
CA SER A 584 19.40 10.96 17.38
C SER A 584 20.74 10.71 16.68
N PHE A 585 21.86 11.00 17.35
CA PHE A 585 23.18 10.65 16.84
C PHE A 585 23.40 9.14 16.76
N CYS A 586 22.92 8.39 17.75
CA CYS A 586 23.06 6.93 17.77
C CYS A 586 22.21 6.20 16.72
N GLY A 587 21.13 6.80 16.21
CA GLY A 587 20.23 6.14 15.25
C GLY A 587 18.97 5.53 15.88
N VAL A 588 18.59 5.95 17.09
CA VAL A 588 17.41 5.42 17.79
C VAL A 588 16.12 5.86 17.06
N GLY A 589 15.25 4.91 16.73
CA GLY A 589 13.97 5.21 16.07
C GLY A 589 12.87 5.66 17.04
N HIS A 590 12.84 5.11 18.26
CA HIS A 590 11.74 5.28 19.22
C HIS A 590 12.24 5.69 20.62
N ILE A 591 11.63 6.72 21.19
CA ILE A 591 11.91 7.18 22.55
C ILE A 591 10.62 7.23 23.38
N ILE A 592 10.67 6.70 24.60
CA ILE A 592 9.64 6.92 25.63
C ILE A 592 10.08 8.09 26.51
N ILE A 593 9.20 9.08 26.65
CA ILE A 593 9.36 10.22 27.56
C ILE A 593 8.34 10.08 28.70
N PRO A 594 8.78 10.06 29.97
CA PRO A 594 7.89 10.08 31.13
C PRO A 594 6.92 11.24 31.06
N GLY A 595 5.63 10.98 31.34
CA GLY A 595 4.61 12.02 31.29
C GLY A 595 4.74 13.10 32.36
N PRO A 596 3.91 14.15 32.28
CA PRO A 596 3.79 15.19 33.31
C PRO A 596 3.57 14.60 34.71
N ARG A 597 4.20 15.19 35.73
CA ARG A 597 3.96 14.82 37.13
C ARG A 597 2.63 15.33 37.67
N ASN A 598 2.16 16.45 37.13
CA ASN A 598 0.85 17.03 37.40
C ASN A 598 0.08 17.13 36.08
N TYR A 599 -1.15 16.60 36.07
CA TYR A 599 -2.05 16.58 34.91
C TYR A 599 -3.15 17.65 35.00
N SER A 600 -3.25 18.39 36.11
CA SER A 600 -4.30 19.38 36.34
C SER A 600 -4.25 20.49 35.30
N SER A 601 -5.25 20.50 34.42
CA SER A 601 -5.49 21.51 33.37
C SER A 601 -6.42 22.65 33.82
N GLY A 602 -7.03 22.51 35.02
CA GLY A 602 -8.16 23.31 35.48
C GLY A 602 -7.89 24.38 36.55
N SER A 603 -6.64 24.55 37.04
CA SER A 603 -6.30 25.63 37.97
C SER A 603 -5.70 26.84 37.23
N GLU A 604 -5.84 28.04 37.80
CA GLU A 604 -5.38 29.31 37.21
C GLU A 604 -3.86 29.35 36.91
N ASP A 605 -3.08 28.39 37.42
CA ASP A 605 -1.63 28.24 37.24
C ASP A 605 -1.25 27.09 36.28
N ASN A 606 -1.77 27.13 35.04
CA ASN A 606 -1.45 26.18 33.94
C ASN A 606 0.04 26.22 33.45
N ASN A 607 0.94 26.86 34.19
CA ASN A 607 2.32 27.13 33.76
C ASN A 607 3.17 25.86 33.58
N GLY A 608 2.99 24.83 34.42
CA GLY A 608 3.80 23.61 34.39
C GLY A 608 3.57 22.77 33.12
N LEU A 609 2.30 22.51 32.78
CA LEU A 609 1.95 21.72 31.60
C LEU A 609 2.30 22.44 30.29
N ILE A 610 2.21 23.78 30.27
CA ILE A 610 2.69 24.62 29.16
C ILE A 610 4.19 24.43 28.95
N GLN A 611 4.98 24.46 30.02
CA GLN A 611 6.43 24.28 29.95
C GLN A 611 6.79 22.89 29.43
N TYR A 612 6.10 21.86 29.93
CA TYR A 612 6.24 20.49 29.44
C TYR A 612 5.97 20.40 27.94
N ALA A 613 4.82 20.91 27.48
CA ALA A 613 4.43 20.84 26.07
C ALA A 613 5.41 21.59 25.15
N ARG A 614 5.93 22.75 25.60
CA ARG A 614 6.98 23.49 24.88
C ARG A 614 8.30 22.73 24.82
N ALA A 615 8.69 22.06 25.91
CA ALA A 615 9.88 21.21 25.93
C ALA A 615 9.75 20.03 24.94
N ILE A 616 8.56 19.42 24.84
CA ILE A 616 8.29 18.38 23.84
C ILE A 616 8.33 18.92 22.41
N GLN A 617 7.80 20.12 22.16
CA GLN A 617 7.88 20.77 20.85
C GLN A 617 9.34 21.07 20.43
N GLU A 618 10.17 21.52 21.37
CA GLU A 618 11.60 21.73 21.16
C GLU A 618 12.32 20.39 20.88
N ALA A 619 12.05 19.37 21.69
CA ALA A 619 12.55 18.01 21.52
C ALA A 619 12.25 17.44 20.12
N LEU A 620 11.00 17.58 19.64
CA LEU A 620 10.61 17.17 18.29
C LEU A 620 11.46 17.87 17.21
N THR A 621 11.87 19.12 17.43
CA THR A 621 12.73 19.85 16.48
C THR A 621 14.16 19.32 16.48
N ILE A 622 14.69 18.95 17.66
CA ILE A 622 16.04 18.40 17.83
C ILE A 622 16.16 17.00 17.22
N GLY A 623 15.23 16.10 17.56
CA GLY A 623 15.18 14.74 17.02
C GLY A 623 14.31 14.68 15.76
N SER A 624 14.84 15.05 14.60
CA SER A 624 14.06 15.28 13.37
C SER A 624 13.30 14.05 12.84
N TYR A 625 13.80 12.84 13.07
CA TYR A 625 13.21 11.59 12.59
C TYR A 625 12.66 10.69 13.72
N ILE A 626 13.01 10.99 14.98
CA ILE A 626 12.66 10.16 16.13
C ILE A 626 11.16 10.20 16.38
N GLN A 627 10.58 9.04 16.66
CA GLN A 627 9.21 8.87 17.12
C GLN A 627 9.17 8.95 18.65
N MET A 628 8.39 9.89 19.18
CA MET A 628 8.32 10.18 20.61
C MET A 628 6.99 9.67 21.18
N ALA A 629 7.06 8.85 22.21
CA ALA A 629 5.90 8.34 22.94
C ALA A 629 5.87 8.92 24.34
N ILE A 630 4.84 9.69 24.69
CA ILE A 630 4.66 10.20 26.06
C ILE A 630 3.99 9.10 26.89
N GLN A 631 4.63 8.72 28.00
CA GLN A 631 4.08 7.74 28.93
C GLN A 631 3.02 8.39 29.82
N ILE A 632 1.77 7.96 29.68
CA ILE A 632 0.63 8.51 30.42
C ILE A 632 -0.24 7.34 30.92
N PRO A 633 -0.67 7.32 32.19
CA PRO A 633 -1.63 6.34 32.67
C PRO A 633 -3.04 6.63 32.11
N MET A 634 -3.83 5.58 31.88
CA MET A 634 -5.18 5.74 31.32
C MET A 634 -6.08 6.67 32.15
N TYR A 635 -5.96 6.61 33.49
CA TYR A 635 -6.57 7.54 34.44
C TYR A 635 -5.78 7.53 35.76
N GLY A 636 -5.94 8.59 36.56
CA GLY A 636 -5.31 8.72 37.88
C GLY A 636 -3.80 8.96 37.83
N HIS A 637 -3.18 9.01 39.01
CA HIS A 637 -1.73 9.07 39.15
C HIS A 637 -1.19 7.65 39.35
N ASP A 638 -0.24 7.25 38.52
CA ASP A 638 0.67 6.16 38.93
C ASP A 638 1.36 6.65 40.21
N ASP A 639 1.35 5.87 41.28
CA ASP A 639 2.12 6.14 42.50
C ASP A 639 3.59 6.33 42.07
N VAL A 640 4.00 7.59 41.84
CA VAL A 640 5.38 7.94 41.54
C VAL A 640 6.13 7.62 42.84
N ARG A 641 6.63 6.38 42.92
CA ARG A 641 7.52 5.95 43.98
C ARG A 641 8.66 6.95 43.99
N GLU A 642 8.80 7.70 45.08
CA GLU A 642 9.91 8.62 45.31
C GLU A 642 11.20 7.97 44.80
N MET A 643 11.69 8.44 43.66
CA MET A 643 12.94 7.95 43.10
C MET A 643 14.07 8.63 43.86
N THR A 644 14.96 7.85 44.44
CA THR A 644 16.14 8.39 45.13
C THR A 644 16.94 9.28 44.16
N GLY A 645 17.12 10.56 44.49
CA GLY A 645 17.83 11.52 43.65
C GLY A 645 16.98 12.30 42.65
N ASP A 646 15.66 12.33 42.81
CA ASP A 646 14.77 13.23 42.07
C ASP A 646 15.22 14.71 42.14
N LEU A 647 14.97 15.50 41.10
CA LEU A 647 15.20 16.95 41.14
C LEU A 647 14.13 17.69 41.94
N GLN A 648 12.92 17.13 42.06
CA GLN A 648 11.79 17.76 42.74
C GLN A 648 12.13 18.22 44.18
N PRO A 649 12.76 17.41 45.07
CA PRO A 649 13.10 17.84 46.43
C PRO A 649 14.07 19.03 46.52
N PHE A 650 14.74 19.41 45.43
CA PHE A 650 15.64 20.55 45.38
C PHE A 650 14.94 21.87 45.02
N ALA A 651 13.61 21.88 44.82
CA ALA A 651 12.90 23.13 44.55
C ALA A 651 13.00 24.10 45.72
N ARG A 652 13.18 25.38 45.40
CA ARG A 652 13.31 26.43 46.42
C ARG A 652 12.00 26.61 47.19
N GLU A 653 12.08 26.92 48.48
CA GLU A 653 10.90 27.07 49.37
C GLU A 653 9.88 28.11 48.88
N GLN A 654 10.31 29.09 48.09
CA GLN A 654 9.44 30.09 47.45
C GLN A 654 8.54 29.53 46.33
N TYR A 655 8.80 28.31 45.87
CA TYR A 655 7.97 27.55 44.93
C TYR A 655 7.45 26.29 45.65
N PRO A 656 6.44 26.43 46.53
CA PRO A 656 5.93 25.31 47.29
C PRO A 656 5.38 24.23 46.36
N HIS A 657 5.78 22.98 46.61
CA HIS A 657 5.12 21.83 46.00
C HIS A 657 3.75 21.63 46.65
N GLU A 658 2.70 21.57 45.84
CA GLU A 658 1.42 21.00 46.28
C GLU A 658 1.67 19.57 46.72
N ARG A 659 1.51 19.29 48.03
CA ARG A 659 1.48 17.91 48.51
C ARG A 659 0.21 17.28 47.96
N PRO A 660 0.26 16.03 47.44
CA PRO A 660 -0.95 15.36 47.00
C PRO A 660 -1.93 15.30 48.17
N GLU A 661 -3.08 15.98 48.04
CA GLU A 661 -4.15 15.84 49.01
C GLU A 661 -4.66 14.39 48.95
N GLU A 662 -4.58 13.66 50.05
CA GLU A 662 -4.95 12.23 50.16
C GLU A 662 -6.45 11.94 49.86
N ASN A 663 -7.26 12.97 49.56
CA ASN A 663 -8.72 12.89 49.43
C ASN A 663 -9.31 13.60 48.19
N ARG A 664 -8.52 13.85 47.13
CA ARG A 664 -9.07 14.41 45.89
C ARG A 664 -9.84 13.33 45.11
N GLU A 665 -11.09 13.63 44.73
CA GLU A 665 -11.87 12.77 43.84
C GLU A 665 -11.13 12.60 42.50
N ILE A 666 -10.93 11.37 42.03
CA ILE A 666 -10.15 11.08 40.83
C ILE A 666 -10.96 11.53 39.61
N ASP A 667 -10.51 12.61 38.96
CA ASP A 667 -11.03 12.98 37.65
C ASP A 667 -10.51 11.97 36.61
N LEU A 668 -11.44 11.22 36.00
CA LEU A 668 -11.12 10.17 35.04
C LEU A 668 -10.51 10.71 33.75
N PHE A 669 -10.83 11.94 33.35
CA PHE A 669 -10.42 12.51 32.05
C PHE A 669 -9.20 13.43 32.14
N GLU A 670 -8.71 13.75 33.34
CA GLU A 670 -7.59 14.69 33.56
C GLU A 670 -6.32 14.31 32.77
N THR A 671 -5.96 13.02 32.73
CA THR A 671 -4.77 12.56 31.99
C THR A 671 -4.95 12.68 30.47
N TRP A 672 -6.18 12.47 29.98
CA TRP A 672 -6.52 12.67 28.57
C TRP A 672 -6.56 14.15 28.20
N ASP A 673 -7.07 15.01 29.07
CA ASP A 673 -7.06 16.47 28.89
C ASP A 673 -5.62 17.00 28.81
N ALA A 674 -4.73 16.50 29.67
CA ALA A 674 -3.31 16.84 29.62
C ALA A 674 -2.66 16.41 28.30
N TRP A 675 -2.95 15.19 27.82
CA TRP A 675 -2.50 14.73 26.49
C TRP A 675 -3.05 15.63 25.37
N ASN A 676 -4.34 15.96 25.42
CA ASN A 676 -5.00 16.82 24.45
C ASN A 676 -4.33 18.21 24.39
N TYR A 677 -3.96 18.75 25.55
CA TYR A 677 -3.21 20.00 25.63
C TYR A 677 -1.83 19.90 24.98
N ILE A 678 -1.06 18.86 25.33
CA ILE A 678 0.30 18.65 24.81
C ILE A 678 0.30 18.50 23.29
N ARG A 679 -0.57 17.64 22.74
CA ARG A 679 -0.68 17.45 21.28
C ARG A 679 -1.12 18.73 20.58
N GLY A 680 -1.98 19.54 21.21
CA GLY A 680 -2.46 20.81 20.68
C GLY A 680 -1.33 21.83 20.52
N VAL A 681 -0.51 22.01 21.57
CA VAL A 681 0.68 22.86 21.52
C VAL A 681 1.69 22.35 20.48
N CYS A 682 1.84 21.03 20.36
CA CYS A 682 2.70 20.39 19.37
C CYS A 682 2.10 20.35 17.95
N LYS A 683 0.94 21.00 17.73
CA LYS A 683 0.25 21.08 16.43
C LYS A 683 -0.01 19.72 15.77
N TYR A 684 -0.45 18.74 16.57
CA TYR A 684 -0.80 17.39 16.09
C TYR A 684 0.33 16.71 15.28
N ASN A 685 1.58 16.90 15.68
CA ASN A 685 2.74 16.33 14.99
C ASN A 685 2.65 14.79 14.88
N SER A 686 2.75 14.26 13.65
CA SER A 686 2.64 12.82 13.37
C SER A 686 3.69 11.92 14.04
N ARG A 687 4.80 12.47 14.54
CA ARG A 687 5.83 11.74 15.29
C ARG A 687 5.57 11.67 16.79
N LEU A 688 4.57 12.40 17.28
CA LEU A 688 4.17 12.39 18.68
C LEU A 688 3.05 11.39 18.90
N SER A 689 3.25 10.49 19.87
CA SER A 689 2.33 9.39 20.18
C SER A 689 2.25 9.15 21.69
N VAL A 690 1.38 8.24 22.10
CA VAL A 690 1.18 7.90 23.52
C VAL A 690 1.69 6.50 23.82
N ALA A 691 2.37 6.35 24.96
CA ALA A 691 2.62 5.09 25.63
C ALA A 691 1.64 4.96 26.81
N LEU A 692 0.52 4.28 26.59
CA LEU A 692 -0.60 4.25 27.52
C LEU A 692 -0.41 3.18 28.60
N GLY A 693 -0.36 3.59 29.86
CA GLY A 693 -0.33 2.69 31.02
C GLY A 693 -1.70 2.10 31.30
N LEU A 694 -1.83 0.77 31.24
CA LEU A 694 -3.09 0.09 31.50
C LEU A 694 -3.28 -0.19 33.01
N PRO A 695 -4.35 0.36 33.62
CA PRO A 695 -4.62 0.20 35.04
C PRO A 695 -5.08 -1.22 35.35
N ARG A 696 -5.04 -1.62 36.63
CA ARG A 696 -5.55 -2.93 37.06
C ARG A 696 -7.05 -3.11 36.80
N GLN A 697 -7.81 -2.03 36.87
CA GLN A 697 -9.23 -1.99 36.60
C GLN A 697 -9.48 -0.98 35.48
N LEU A 698 -10.13 -1.41 34.40
CA LEU A 698 -10.43 -0.52 33.29
C LEU A 698 -11.52 0.50 33.68
N PRO A 699 -11.44 1.74 33.17
CA PRO A 699 -12.42 2.80 33.43
C PRO A 699 -13.71 2.59 32.61
N VAL A 700 -14.60 3.58 32.63
CA VAL A 700 -15.82 3.62 31.79
C VAL A 700 -15.49 3.53 30.30
N GLU A 701 -16.43 3.01 29.50
CA GLU A 701 -16.25 2.77 28.08
C GLU A 701 -15.99 4.05 27.26
N SER A 702 -16.54 5.20 27.69
CA SER A 702 -16.28 6.49 27.04
C SER A 702 -14.81 6.85 27.08
N LEU A 703 -14.15 6.79 28.25
CA LEU A 703 -12.71 7.03 28.37
C LEU A 703 -11.87 5.99 27.61
N GLN A 704 -12.27 4.71 27.59
CA GLN A 704 -11.61 3.71 26.76
C GLN A 704 -11.69 4.06 25.27
N SER A 705 -12.85 4.54 24.82
CA SER A 705 -13.06 4.94 23.42
C SER A 705 -12.33 6.23 23.06
N ARG A 706 -12.18 7.19 24.00
CA ARG A 706 -11.28 8.36 23.85
C ARG A 706 -9.88 7.91 23.48
N TRP A 707 -9.26 7.08 24.33
CA TRP A 707 -7.91 6.60 24.12
C TRP A 707 -7.79 5.70 22.89
N PHE A 708 -8.88 5.05 22.47
CA PHE A 708 -8.91 4.27 21.22
C PHE A 708 -8.75 5.14 19.97
N ALA A 709 -9.26 6.37 19.98
CA ALA A 709 -9.11 7.32 18.88
C ALA A 709 -7.71 7.97 18.82
N GLU A 710 -6.92 7.88 19.89
CA GLU A 710 -5.62 8.53 20.01
C GLU A 710 -4.48 7.81 19.25
N PRO A 711 -3.40 8.51 18.88
CA PRO A 711 -2.22 7.89 18.26
C PRO A 711 -1.41 7.11 19.30
N LEU A 712 -1.86 5.90 19.65
CA LEU A 712 -1.17 5.01 20.57
C LEU A 712 -0.02 4.27 19.88
N ARG A 713 1.18 4.35 20.47
CA ARG A 713 2.35 3.58 20.03
C ARG A 713 2.59 2.36 20.91
N LEU A 714 2.36 2.49 22.22
CA LEU A 714 2.66 1.46 23.21
C LEU A 714 1.49 1.30 24.19
N LEU A 715 1.20 0.06 24.58
CA LEU A 715 0.37 -0.29 25.73
C LEU A 715 1.25 -0.91 26.80
N SER A 716 1.41 -0.23 27.93
CA SER A 716 2.23 -0.69 29.05
C SER A 716 1.39 -1.49 30.04
N PHE A 717 1.82 -2.73 30.30
CA PHE A 717 1.23 -3.64 31.26
C PHE A 717 2.19 -3.79 32.43
N THR A 718 1.77 -3.34 33.61
CA THR A 718 2.54 -3.57 34.82
C THR A 718 2.18 -4.94 35.41
N ARG A 719 3.00 -5.41 36.34
CA ARG A 719 2.69 -6.63 37.11
C ARG A 719 1.32 -6.58 37.82
N SER A 720 0.81 -5.40 38.16
CA SER A 720 -0.49 -5.24 38.85
C SER A 720 -1.69 -5.38 37.90
N THR A 721 -1.49 -5.18 36.58
CA THR A 721 -2.51 -5.35 35.54
C THR A 721 -2.94 -6.82 35.40
N PHE A 722 -2.06 -7.78 35.71
CA PHE A 722 -2.35 -9.21 35.61
C PHE A 722 -3.00 -9.79 36.87
N LEU A 723 -4.02 -10.62 36.66
CA LEU A 723 -4.65 -11.45 37.68
C LEU A 723 -3.96 -12.83 37.72
N LYS A 724 -4.13 -13.58 38.81
CA LYS A 724 -3.65 -14.97 38.89
C LYS A 724 -4.81 -15.94 38.70
N ASN A 725 -4.64 -16.93 37.81
CA ASN A 725 -5.60 -18.02 37.67
C ASN A 725 -5.47 -19.06 38.82
N LYS A 726 -6.33 -20.09 38.85
CA LYS A 726 -6.26 -21.19 39.84
C LYS A 726 -4.89 -21.90 39.83
N GLY A 727 -4.27 -22.01 38.65
CA GLY A 727 -2.91 -22.54 38.47
C GLY A 727 -1.79 -21.61 38.98
N GLY A 728 -2.09 -20.36 39.34
CA GLY A 728 -1.13 -19.36 39.77
C GLY A 728 -0.39 -18.63 38.63
N HIS A 729 -0.80 -18.85 37.38
CA HIS A 729 -0.26 -18.17 36.18
C HIS A 729 -0.91 -16.79 35.99
N PRO A 730 -0.16 -15.80 35.46
CA PRO A 730 -0.70 -14.47 35.16
C PRO A 730 -1.67 -14.54 33.98
N VAL A 731 -2.83 -13.90 34.12
CA VAL A 731 -3.88 -13.78 33.10
C VAL A 731 -4.53 -12.40 33.15
N LEU A 732 -4.99 -11.88 32.02
CA LEU A 732 -5.76 -10.64 31.93
C LEU A 732 -7.25 -10.91 32.15
N SER A 733 -8.00 -9.92 32.64
CA SER A 733 -9.47 -10.02 32.74
C SER A 733 -10.11 -10.04 31.34
N LYS A 734 -11.36 -10.52 31.21
CA LYS A 734 -12.10 -10.50 29.92
C LYS A 734 -12.15 -9.10 29.31
N SER A 735 -12.35 -8.06 30.12
CA SER A 735 -12.37 -6.68 29.65
C SER A 735 -11.03 -6.24 29.05
N HIS A 736 -9.90 -6.60 29.67
CA HIS A 736 -8.57 -6.34 29.12
C HIS A 736 -8.30 -7.14 27.84
N GLN A 737 -8.74 -8.41 27.78
CA GLN A 737 -8.61 -9.23 26.58
C GLN A 737 -9.37 -8.61 25.40
N ASN A 738 -10.61 -8.19 25.62
CA ASN A 738 -11.43 -7.51 24.62
C ASN A 738 -10.79 -6.18 24.17
N LEU A 739 -10.26 -5.39 25.12
CA LEU A 739 -9.56 -4.15 24.84
C LEU A 739 -8.31 -4.39 23.98
N VAL A 740 -7.47 -5.37 24.33
CA VAL A 740 -6.31 -5.76 23.52
C VAL A 740 -6.75 -6.22 22.13
N SER A 741 -7.77 -7.07 22.01
CA SER A 741 -8.30 -7.49 20.72
C SER A 741 -8.81 -6.31 19.87
N ARG A 742 -9.46 -5.32 20.49
CA ARG A 742 -9.90 -4.08 19.82
C ARG A 742 -8.70 -3.27 19.32
N TYR A 743 -7.68 -3.05 20.15
CA TYR A 743 -6.47 -2.29 19.77
C TYR A 743 -5.63 -2.99 18.69
N MET A 744 -5.56 -4.32 18.70
CA MET A 744 -4.81 -5.10 17.71
C MET A 744 -5.49 -5.13 16.33
N ARG A 745 -6.70 -4.57 16.22
CA ARG A 745 -7.40 -4.34 14.95
C ARG A 745 -7.10 -2.96 14.35
N LEU A 746 -6.40 -2.06 15.04
CA LEU A 746 -6.01 -0.77 14.47
C LEU A 746 -5.07 -0.94 13.27
N LYS A 747 -5.08 0.02 12.34
CA LYS A 747 -4.17 0.06 11.19
C LYS A 747 -2.70 -0.02 11.59
N GLN A 748 -2.36 0.68 12.67
CA GLN A 748 -1.07 0.63 13.33
C GLN A 748 -1.33 0.12 14.75
N PRO A 749 -1.29 -1.21 14.99
CA PRO A 749 -1.53 -1.74 16.32
C PRO A 749 -0.40 -1.28 17.26
N PRO A 750 -0.73 -0.86 18.49
CA PRO A 750 0.29 -0.46 19.45
C PRO A 750 1.14 -1.65 19.86
N TRP A 751 2.41 -1.41 20.14
CA TRP A 751 3.29 -2.41 20.73
C TRP A 751 2.93 -2.66 22.19
N LEU A 752 3.18 -3.87 22.67
CA LEU A 752 2.86 -4.28 24.03
C LEU A 752 4.13 -4.22 24.87
N LEU A 753 4.14 -3.42 25.93
CA LEU A 753 5.30 -3.28 26.81
C LEU A 753 5.01 -3.95 28.16
N LEU A 754 5.76 -4.99 28.51
CA LEU A 754 5.67 -5.63 29.82
C LEU A 754 6.62 -4.93 30.79
N SER A 755 6.07 -4.22 31.76
CA SER A 755 6.79 -3.34 32.67
C SER A 755 6.89 -3.96 34.08
N ASP A 756 8.11 -4.09 34.59
CA ASP A 756 8.43 -4.60 35.94
C ASP A 756 7.81 -5.99 36.26
N VAL A 757 7.70 -6.85 35.25
CA VAL A 757 7.17 -8.22 35.38
C VAL A 757 8.19 -9.24 35.92
N GLY A 758 9.44 -8.81 36.14
CA GLY A 758 10.58 -9.62 36.56
C GLY A 758 11.76 -9.49 35.57
N PRO A 759 12.97 -9.91 35.98
CA PRO A 759 14.15 -9.84 35.11
C PRO A 759 14.03 -10.83 33.93
N VAL A 760 14.76 -10.54 32.85
CA VAL A 760 14.85 -11.46 31.71
C VAL A 760 15.58 -12.74 32.17
N PRO A 761 15.07 -13.94 31.85
CA PRO A 761 15.70 -15.20 32.26
C PRO A 761 17.17 -15.29 31.81
N GLY A 762 18.07 -15.59 32.75
CA GLY A 762 19.51 -15.75 32.50
C GLY A 762 20.34 -14.46 32.47
N LEU A 763 19.76 -13.30 32.83
CA LEU A 763 20.49 -12.03 32.88
C LEU A 763 21.24 -11.78 34.21
N ASP A 764 20.70 -12.25 35.34
CA ASP A 764 21.18 -11.89 36.68
C ASP A 764 21.84 -13.04 37.46
N ASP A 765 21.93 -14.25 36.89
CA ASP A 765 22.50 -15.41 37.58
C ASP A 765 23.33 -16.29 36.63
N PRO A 766 24.67 -16.10 36.55
CA PRO A 766 25.55 -16.94 35.74
C PRO A 766 25.65 -18.39 36.22
N THR A 767 25.01 -18.75 37.35
CA THR A 767 24.99 -20.12 37.89
C THR A 767 23.75 -20.91 37.48
N GLN A 768 22.75 -20.28 36.85
CA GLN A 768 21.60 -20.94 36.21
C GLN A 768 21.79 -21.11 34.70
N LEU A 769 22.99 -21.50 34.27
CA LEU A 769 23.14 -22.21 33.00
C LEU A 769 22.53 -23.61 33.15
N THR A 770 21.20 -23.68 33.17
CA THR A 770 20.51 -24.95 32.94
C THR A 770 20.76 -25.37 31.50
N ASP A 771 21.06 -26.66 31.29
CA ASP A 771 21.22 -27.36 30.00
C ASP A 771 19.93 -27.35 29.14
N ILE A 772 19.34 -26.19 28.93
CA ILE A 772 18.16 -25.96 28.08
C ILE A 772 18.54 -24.85 27.11
N ALA A 773 19.53 -25.15 26.28
CA ALA A 773 19.93 -24.33 25.14
C ALA A 773 19.48 -24.98 23.82
N ASP A 774 18.33 -25.66 23.84
CA ASP A 774 17.58 -26.02 22.63
C ASP A 774 16.19 -25.42 22.77
N GLY A 775 15.93 -24.35 22.01
CA GLY A 775 14.72 -23.53 22.03
C GLY A 775 13.44 -24.22 21.55
N PHE A 776 13.18 -25.45 22.00
CA PHE A 776 11.88 -26.10 21.91
C PHE A 776 11.40 -26.47 23.33
N PRO A 777 10.13 -26.19 23.70
CA PRO A 777 9.58 -26.78 24.91
C PRO A 777 9.71 -28.31 24.79
N SER A 778 10.24 -28.96 25.83
CA SER A 778 10.46 -30.41 25.82
C SER A 778 9.18 -31.15 25.38
N PRO A 779 9.27 -32.22 24.57
CA PRO A 779 8.10 -32.94 24.04
C PRO A 779 7.13 -33.43 25.13
N SER A 780 7.63 -33.68 26.35
CA SER A 780 6.82 -34.06 27.50
C SER A 780 5.89 -32.95 27.99
N PHE A 781 6.25 -31.68 27.80
CA PHE A 781 5.40 -30.53 28.17
C PHE A 781 4.30 -30.28 27.14
N VAL A 782 4.56 -30.61 25.87
CA VAL A 782 3.59 -30.55 24.77
C VAL A 782 2.65 -31.75 24.81
N GLU A 783 3.11 -32.93 25.22
CA GLU A 783 2.24 -34.09 25.48
C GLU A 783 1.33 -33.90 26.71
N ASP A 784 1.80 -33.26 27.78
CA ASP A 784 0.96 -33.00 28.95
C ASP A 784 -0.04 -31.84 28.71
N ALA A 785 0.31 -30.83 27.91
CA ALA A 785 -0.62 -29.77 27.50
C ALA A 785 -1.65 -30.24 26.45
N SER A 786 -1.31 -31.21 25.60
CA SER A 786 -2.23 -31.81 24.62
C SER A 786 -3.14 -32.89 25.23
N ARG A 787 -2.79 -33.43 26.41
CA ARG A 787 -3.65 -34.35 27.16
C ARG A 787 -4.68 -33.65 28.06
N SER A 788 -4.60 -32.33 28.26
CA SER A 788 -5.65 -31.54 28.91
C SER A 788 -6.49 -30.77 27.89
N VAL A 789 -7.34 -31.49 27.14
CA VAL A 789 -8.46 -30.94 26.34
C VAL A 789 -9.61 -30.44 27.25
N SER A 790 -9.38 -30.24 28.55
CA SER A 790 -10.34 -29.59 29.43
C SER A 790 -10.06 -28.09 29.49
N VAL A 791 -10.94 -27.33 28.85
CA VAL A 791 -11.21 -25.89 29.05
C VAL A 791 -10.66 -25.38 30.38
N SER A 792 -9.68 -24.47 30.34
CA SER A 792 -9.28 -23.72 31.54
C SER A 792 -10.36 -22.67 31.81
N PRO A 793 -11.13 -22.78 32.92
CA PRO A 793 -12.27 -21.91 33.16
C PRO A 793 -11.80 -20.49 33.52
N THR A 794 -12.57 -19.49 33.12
CA THR A 794 -12.45 -18.13 33.67
C THR A 794 -12.65 -18.14 35.20
N PRO A 795 -12.16 -17.13 35.95
CA PRO A 795 -12.43 -17.04 37.39
C PRO A 795 -13.92 -17.13 37.75
N ALA A 796 -14.81 -16.67 36.87
CA ALA A 796 -16.27 -16.75 37.01
C ALA A 796 -16.83 -18.16 36.71
N GLU A 797 -16.39 -18.82 35.65
CA GLU A 797 -16.76 -20.21 35.34
C GLU A 797 -16.22 -21.20 36.39
N ALA A 798 -15.11 -20.83 37.02
CA ALA A 798 -14.46 -21.61 38.06
C ALA A 798 -15.12 -21.44 39.45
N ALA A 799 -16.04 -20.48 39.61
CA ALA A 799 -16.85 -20.29 40.82
C ALA A 799 -18.07 -21.23 40.87
N GLY A 800 -18.51 -21.78 39.72
CA GLY A 800 -19.66 -22.69 39.64
C GLY A 800 -19.37 -24.17 39.91
N SER A 801 -18.11 -24.59 39.98
CA SER A 801 -17.71 -26.00 40.19
C SER A 801 -17.03 -26.18 41.55
N SER A 802 -17.85 -26.40 42.58
CA SER A 802 -17.38 -26.81 43.90
C SER A 802 -17.43 -28.34 44.02
N SER A 803 -16.29 -28.98 44.22
CA SER A 803 -16.05 -30.01 45.25
C SER A 803 -14.79 -30.87 44.97
N LYS A 804 -13.98 -31.01 46.03
CA LYS A 804 -13.00 -32.08 46.33
C LYS A 804 -11.80 -32.24 45.38
N ASP A 805 -10.64 -31.71 45.76
CA ASP A 805 -9.67 -32.51 46.55
C ASP A 805 -8.46 -31.67 46.96
N SER A 806 -8.14 -31.76 48.24
CA SER A 806 -7.04 -31.08 48.91
C SER A 806 -5.91 -32.09 49.10
N GLN A 807 -4.71 -31.81 48.57
CA GLN A 807 -3.37 -32.15 49.13
C GLN A 807 -2.34 -32.41 48.02
N LYS A 808 -1.42 -31.46 47.81
CA LYS A 808 0.05 -31.69 47.73
C LYS A 808 0.76 -30.37 47.42
N THR A 809 1.32 -29.77 48.47
CA THR A 809 2.20 -28.61 48.42
C THR A 809 3.64 -29.11 48.29
N LYS A 810 4.33 -28.86 47.16
CA LYS A 810 5.80 -28.75 47.09
C LYS A 810 6.26 -28.09 45.78
N LEU A 811 6.86 -26.91 45.95
CA LEU A 811 7.76 -26.15 45.05
C LEU A 811 7.26 -25.84 43.63
N LYS A 812 6.45 -24.77 43.50
CA LYS A 812 6.22 -24.09 42.21
C LYS A 812 7.47 -23.29 41.84
N VAL A 813 8.28 -23.81 40.92
CA VAL A 813 9.25 -23.02 40.16
C VAL A 813 8.44 -21.93 39.44
N LYS A 814 8.68 -20.66 39.78
CA LYS A 814 8.09 -19.54 39.03
C LYS A 814 8.82 -19.46 37.71
N ASP A 815 8.12 -19.75 36.62
CA ASP A 815 8.63 -19.48 35.28
C ASP A 815 8.81 -17.95 35.12
N PRO A 816 10.04 -17.45 34.92
CA PRO A 816 10.33 -16.03 34.76
C PRO A 816 9.69 -15.41 33.50
N ALA A 817 9.34 -16.20 32.47
CA ALA A 817 8.72 -15.74 31.24
C ALA A 817 7.18 -15.88 31.20
N ALA A 818 6.52 -16.18 32.34
CA ALA A 818 5.09 -16.51 32.38
C ALA A 818 4.15 -15.45 31.78
N HIS A 819 4.48 -14.15 31.92
CA HIS A 819 3.67 -13.06 31.36
C HIS A 819 3.78 -13.01 29.83
N LEU A 820 4.98 -13.17 29.28
CA LEU A 820 5.24 -13.23 27.84
C LEU A 820 4.48 -14.40 27.19
N ILE A 821 4.55 -15.58 27.79
CA ILE A 821 3.85 -16.79 27.31
C ILE A 821 2.34 -16.54 27.23
N TYR A 822 1.75 -15.89 28.25
CA TYR A 822 0.33 -15.56 28.25
C TYR A 822 -0.04 -14.57 27.15
N MET A 823 0.77 -13.55 26.90
CA MET A 823 0.52 -12.61 25.80
C MET A 823 0.63 -13.28 24.42
N ARG A 824 1.58 -14.21 24.23
CA ARG A 824 1.68 -15.03 23.01
C ARG A 824 0.50 -15.99 22.87
N TYR A 825 -0.06 -16.50 23.98
CA TYR A 825 -1.31 -17.25 23.98
C TYR A 825 -2.48 -16.38 23.50
N LEU A 826 -2.59 -15.13 23.95
CA LEU A 826 -3.63 -14.20 23.49
C LEU A 826 -3.50 -13.88 22.00
N GLN A 827 -2.28 -13.77 21.47
CA GLN A 827 -2.02 -13.58 20.04
C GLN A 827 -2.60 -14.73 19.21
N ARG A 828 -2.40 -15.99 19.64
CA ARG A 828 -2.88 -17.19 18.91
C ARG A 828 -4.40 -17.35 18.95
N ASN A 829 -5.06 -16.81 19.98
CA ASN A 829 -6.50 -16.96 20.21
C ASN A 829 -7.29 -15.69 19.89
N GLN A 830 -6.83 -14.87 18.94
CA GLN A 830 -7.57 -13.69 18.51
C GLN A 830 -8.84 -14.07 17.75
N PRO A 831 -9.95 -13.32 17.93
CA PRO A 831 -11.17 -13.56 17.17
C PRO A 831 -10.97 -13.28 15.67
N PRO A 832 -11.62 -14.05 14.78
CA PRO A 832 -11.52 -13.85 13.33
C PRO A 832 -12.07 -12.47 12.91
N ARG A 833 -11.62 -12.00 11.74
CA ARG A 833 -12.09 -10.73 11.16
C ARG A 833 -13.45 -10.90 10.49
N THR A 834 -14.28 -9.87 10.59
CA THR A 834 -15.57 -9.76 9.88
C THR A 834 -15.35 -9.49 8.38
N ALA A 835 -16.40 -9.62 7.55
CA ALA A 835 -16.31 -9.38 6.11
C ALA A 835 -15.86 -7.93 5.78
N ILE A 836 -16.44 -6.95 6.47
CA ILE A 836 -16.07 -5.53 6.34
C ILE A 836 -14.63 -5.24 6.80
N GLU A 837 -14.13 -5.91 7.85
CA GLU A 837 -12.74 -5.78 8.29
C GLU A 837 -11.74 -6.42 7.31
N ARG A 838 -12.13 -7.51 6.64
CA ARG A 838 -11.30 -8.14 5.60
C ARG A 838 -11.24 -7.28 4.34
N PHE A 839 -12.37 -6.76 3.89
CA PHE A 839 -12.44 -5.88 2.71
C PHE A 839 -11.78 -4.53 2.97
N GLY A 840 -12.05 -3.93 4.13
CA GLY A 840 -11.50 -2.64 4.54
C GLY A 840 -10.04 -2.66 4.98
N ALA A 841 -9.38 -3.82 4.99
CA ALA A 841 -7.97 -3.94 5.34
C ALA A 841 -7.09 -3.06 4.44
N GLY A 842 -6.46 -2.04 5.02
CA GLY A 842 -5.66 -1.03 4.33
C GLY A 842 -6.37 0.31 4.14
N TYR A 843 -7.71 0.31 4.14
CA TYR A 843 -8.55 1.51 3.99
C TYR A 843 -8.92 2.17 5.33
N GLN A 844 -8.61 1.53 6.47
CA GLN A 844 -8.83 2.14 7.78
C GLN A 844 -8.18 3.53 7.88
N ASP A 845 -9.00 4.52 8.25
CA ASP A 845 -8.60 5.92 8.41
C ASP A 845 -7.84 6.49 7.19
N TYR A 846 -8.14 5.99 5.98
CA TYR A 846 -7.57 6.48 4.73
C TYR A 846 -8.52 7.47 4.06
N LEU A 847 -8.06 8.71 3.86
CA LEU A 847 -8.85 9.79 3.27
C LEU A 847 -8.94 9.64 1.75
N GLN A 848 -10.15 9.46 1.24
CA GLN A 848 -10.47 9.40 -0.19
C GLN A 848 -11.38 10.56 -0.57
N ALA A 849 -11.20 11.14 -1.75
CA ALA A 849 -12.17 12.07 -2.30
C ALA A 849 -13.47 11.29 -2.62
N PRO A 850 -14.66 11.83 -2.30
CA PRO A 850 -15.93 11.28 -2.76
C PRO A 850 -15.94 11.16 -4.29
N LEU A 851 -16.52 10.08 -4.82
CA LEU A 851 -16.64 9.89 -6.26
C LEU A 851 -17.62 10.92 -6.82
N GLN A 852 -17.42 11.33 -8.08
CA GLN A 852 -18.32 12.22 -8.81
C GLN A 852 -18.78 11.59 -10.14
N PRO A 853 -19.58 10.51 -10.13
CA PRO A 853 -19.91 9.77 -11.36
C PRO A 853 -20.70 10.58 -12.38
N LEU A 854 -21.39 11.65 -11.96
CA LEU A 854 -22.08 12.55 -12.88
C LEU A 854 -21.10 13.38 -13.72
N THR A 855 -20.04 13.89 -13.10
CA THR A 855 -19.03 14.74 -13.76
C THR A 855 -17.98 13.89 -14.47
N ASP A 856 -17.48 12.86 -13.79
CA ASP A 856 -16.40 12.01 -14.27
C ASP A 856 -16.90 10.69 -14.85
N ASN A 857 -16.19 10.16 -15.84
CA ASN A 857 -16.43 8.81 -16.33
C ASN A 857 -15.61 7.81 -15.50
N LEU A 858 -16.29 7.02 -14.67
CA LEU A 858 -15.64 6.02 -13.83
C LEU A 858 -14.84 4.99 -14.65
N GLU A 859 -13.72 4.54 -14.07
CA GLU A 859 -12.87 3.48 -14.60
C GLU A 859 -13.47 2.08 -14.36
N SER A 860 -13.05 1.10 -15.16
CA SER A 860 -13.55 -0.29 -15.03
C SER A 860 -13.26 -0.91 -13.66
N VAL A 861 -12.11 -0.58 -13.04
CA VAL A 861 -11.74 -1.10 -11.72
C VAL A 861 -12.68 -0.60 -10.62
N THR A 862 -13.16 0.65 -10.72
CA THR A 862 -14.12 1.23 -9.77
C THR A 862 -15.44 0.45 -9.81
N TYR A 863 -15.96 0.15 -11.01
CA TYR A 863 -17.15 -0.69 -11.14
C TYR A 863 -16.93 -2.12 -10.62
N GLU A 864 -15.72 -2.67 -10.74
CA GLU A 864 -15.39 -4.01 -10.22
C GLU A 864 -15.42 -4.06 -8.70
N VAL A 865 -15.01 -2.98 -8.03
CA VAL A 865 -15.12 -2.86 -6.59
C VAL A 865 -16.59 -2.81 -6.16
N PHE A 866 -17.43 -2.05 -6.87
CA PHE A 866 -18.87 -2.01 -6.60
C PHE A 866 -19.54 -3.38 -6.75
N GLU A 867 -19.17 -4.14 -7.78
CA GLU A 867 -19.73 -5.46 -8.08
C GLU A 867 -19.31 -6.57 -7.11
N LYS A 868 -18.28 -6.33 -6.28
CA LYS A 868 -17.85 -7.28 -5.23
C LYS A 868 -18.79 -7.33 -4.03
N ASP A 869 -19.73 -6.40 -3.93
CA ASP A 869 -20.74 -6.40 -2.87
C ASP A 869 -22.00 -7.16 -3.29
N PRO A 870 -22.19 -8.42 -2.85
CA PRO A 870 -23.39 -9.18 -3.21
C PRO A 870 -24.65 -8.64 -2.52
N VAL A 871 -24.51 -8.11 -1.29
CA VAL A 871 -25.62 -7.66 -0.44
C VAL A 871 -26.37 -6.52 -1.12
N LYS A 872 -25.65 -5.54 -1.66
CA LYS A 872 -26.27 -4.43 -2.40
C LYS A 872 -27.18 -4.94 -3.52
N TYR A 873 -26.68 -5.76 -4.43
CA TYR A 873 -27.44 -6.18 -5.61
C TYR A 873 -28.55 -7.18 -5.28
N ASP A 874 -28.38 -8.00 -4.26
CA ASP A 874 -29.43 -8.90 -3.78
C ASP A 874 -30.61 -8.12 -3.18
N TRP A 875 -30.36 -6.99 -2.51
CA TRP A 875 -31.42 -6.13 -1.97
C TRP A 875 -32.16 -5.38 -3.07
N TYR A 876 -31.45 -4.89 -4.08
CA TYR A 876 -32.08 -4.32 -5.27
C TYR A 876 -32.93 -5.36 -6.03
N GLU A 877 -32.45 -6.60 -6.18
CA GLU A 877 -33.22 -7.68 -6.79
C GLU A 877 -34.51 -7.96 -6.01
N ARG A 878 -34.43 -8.02 -4.67
CA ARG A 878 -35.61 -8.19 -3.81
C ARG A 878 -36.60 -7.03 -3.95
N ALA A 879 -36.11 -5.78 -3.98
CA ALA A 879 -36.96 -4.61 -4.16
C ALA A 879 -37.71 -4.65 -5.51
N ILE A 880 -37.01 -4.99 -6.59
CA ILE A 880 -37.62 -5.14 -7.93
C ILE A 880 -38.61 -6.30 -7.94
N ALA A 881 -38.27 -7.44 -7.34
CA ALA A 881 -39.14 -8.61 -7.26
C ALA A 881 -40.42 -8.31 -6.47
N HIS A 882 -40.33 -7.60 -5.34
CA HIS A 882 -41.50 -7.14 -4.59
C HIS A 882 -42.38 -6.21 -5.45
N ALA A 883 -41.79 -5.18 -6.05
CA ALA A 883 -42.51 -4.25 -6.93
C ALA A 883 -43.23 -4.96 -8.10
N LEU A 884 -42.60 -5.96 -8.71
CA LEU A 884 -43.22 -6.79 -9.77
C LEU A 884 -44.33 -7.69 -9.22
N SER A 885 -44.10 -8.37 -8.09
CA SER A 885 -45.09 -9.27 -7.48
C SER A 885 -46.36 -8.56 -7.04
N ASN A 886 -46.24 -7.30 -6.61
CA ASN A 886 -47.38 -6.48 -6.21
C ASN A 886 -48.07 -5.77 -7.38
N TRP A 887 -47.50 -5.79 -8.59
CA TRP A 887 -48.02 -5.03 -9.73
C TRP A 887 -49.45 -5.42 -10.13
N ALA A 888 -49.67 -6.72 -10.39
CA ALA A 888 -50.98 -7.25 -10.75
C ALA A 888 -51.99 -7.22 -9.58
N PRO A 889 -51.64 -7.62 -8.34
CA PRO A 889 -52.53 -7.49 -7.18
C PRO A 889 -53.03 -6.06 -6.92
N GLN A 890 -52.19 -5.05 -7.16
CA GLN A 890 -52.57 -3.63 -7.01
C GLN A 890 -53.38 -3.08 -8.20
N GLY A 891 -53.63 -3.89 -9.23
CA GLY A 891 -54.38 -3.47 -10.42
C GLY A 891 -53.69 -2.37 -11.24
N LYS A 892 -52.35 -2.27 -11.17
CA LYS A 892 -51.59 -1.24 -11.88
C LYS A 892 -51.54 -1.53 -13.38
N PRO A 893 -51.76 -0.53 -14.26
CA PRO A 893 -51.60 -0.69 -15.70
C PRO A 893 -50.11 -0.82 -16.09
N THR A 894 -49.84 -1.18 -17.34
CA THR A 894 -48.48 -1.28 -17.90
C THR A 894 -48.28 -0.31 -19.05
N SER A 895 -47.12 0.32 -19.15
CA SER A 895 -46.82 1.29 -20.20
C SER A 895 -46.45 0.65 -21.56
N SER A 896 -46.22 -0.67 -21.61
CA SER A 896 -45.89 -1.39 -22.85
C SER A 896 -47.13 -1.84 -23.64
N PRO A 897 -47.13 -1.73 -24.99
CA PRO A 897 -48.20 -2.28 -25.83
C PRO A 897 -48.39 -3.80 -25.72
N SER A 898 -47.37 -4.54 -25.27
CA SER A 898 -47.41 -5.99 -25.10
C SER A 898 -48.05 -6.43 -23.78
N GLY A 899 -48.37 -5.49 -22.87
CA GLY A 899 -48.80 -5.76 -21.51
C GLY A 899 -47.65 -6.11 -20.54
N ALA A 900 -46.39 -5.97 -20.97
CA ALA A 900 -45.22 -6.15 -20.11
C ALA A 900 -44.92 -4.87 -19.29
N VAL A 901 -44.38 -5.05 -18.08
CA VAL A 901 -43.94 -3.93 -17.22
C VAL A 901 -42.64 -3.34 -17.77
N VAL A 902 -42.59 -2.03 -17.99
CA VAL A 902 -41.41 -1.34 -18.53
C VAL A 902 -40.47 -0.94 -17.39
N ILE A 903 -39.27 -1.53 -17.34
CA ILE A 903 -38.24 -1.20 -16.36
C ILE A 903 -37.13 -0.39 -17.03
N ALA A 904 -36.76 0.76 -16.47
CA ALA A 904 -35.56 1.49 -16.87
C ALA A 904 -34.52 1.49 -15.75
N VAL A 905 -33.30 1.04 -16.05
CA VAL A 905 -32.15 1.14 -15.17
C VAL A 905 -31.35 2.39 -15.56
N ALA A 906 -31.46 3.45 -14.77
CA ALA A 906 -30.83 4.74 -15.04
C ALA A 906 -29.49 4.85 -14.30
N GLY A 907 -28.40 4.99 -15.06
CA GLY A 907 -27.03 4.80 -14.54
C GLY A 907 -26.68 3.31 -14.46
N SER A 908 -26.81 2.60 -15.59
CA SER A 908 -26.66 1.14 -15.63
C SER A 908 -25.25 0.61 -15.34
N GLY A 909 -24.22 1.46 -15.41
CA GLY A 909 -22.82 1.08 -15.23
C GLY A 909 -22.44 -0.05 -16.18
N ARG A 910 -21.86 -1.14 -15.63
CA ARG A 910 -21.53 -2.35 -16.41
C ARG A 910 -22.68 -3.35 -16.54
N GLY A 911 -23.86 -3.05 -15.97
CA GLY A 911 -25.08 -3.85 -16.11
C GLY A 911 -25.46 -4.83 -14.96
N PRO A 912 -24.90 -4.78 -13.73
CA PRO A 912 -25.32 -5.72 -12.69
C PRO A 912 -26.81 -5.55 -12.34
N LEU A 913 -27.32 -4.32 -12.18
CA LEU A 913 -28.74 -4.08 -11.91
C LEU A 913 -29.68 -4.47 -13.07
N VAL A 914 -29.20 -4.37 -14.32
CA VAL A 914 -29.94 -4.85 -15.49
C VAL A 914 -30.13 -6.37 -15.39
N THR A 915 -29.07 -7.09 -15.05
CA THR A 915 -29.12 -8.54 -14.83
C THR A 915 -30.05 -8.90 -13.67
N ARG A 916 -29.99 -8.15 -12.55
CA ARG A 916 -30.87 -8.35 -11.39
C ARG A 916 -32.35 -8.10 -11.73
N ALA A 917 -32.65 -7.10 -12.57
CA ALA A 917 -34.02 -6.86 -13.03
C ALA A 917 -34.57 -8.02 -13.88
N LEU A 918 -33.74 -8.61 -14.76
CA LEU A 918 -34.11 -9.80 -15.53
C LEU A 918 -34.33 -11.02 -14.63
N ASN A 919 -33.46 -11.23 -13.63
CA ASN A 919 -33.62 -12.31 -12.66
C ASN A 919 -34.90 -12.15 -11.83
N ALA A 920 -35.20 -10.94 -11.35
CA ALA A 920 -36.43 -10.64 -10.62
C ALA A 920 -37.70 -10.91 -11.46
N SER A 921 -37.67 -10.59 -12.76
CA SER A 921 -38.74 -10.94 -13.69
C SER A 921 -38.91 -12.45 -13.84
N GLN A 922 -37.82 -13.20 -14.00
CA GLN A 922 -37.87 -14.66 -14.08
C GLN A 922 -38.39 -15.30 -12.78
N ALA A 923 -37.97 -14.79 -11.63
CA ALA A 923 -38.37 -15.29 -10.31
C ALA A 923 -39.86 -15.04 -10.01
N THR A 924 -40.38 -13.87 -10.42
CA THR A 924 -41.79 -13.49 -10.19
C THR A 924 -42.74 -13.99 -11.28
N GLY A 925 -42.22 -14.34 -12.47
CA GLY A 925 -43.02 -14.72 -13.64
C GLY A 925 -43.71 -13.55 -14.34
N VAL A 926 -43.40 -12.30 -13.96
CA VAL A 926 -43.96 -11.09 -14.58
C VAL A 926 -43.11 -10.69 -15.78
N ALA A 927 -43.73 -10.55 -16.96
CA ALA A 927 -43.02 -10.15 -18.17
C ALA A 927 -42.57 -8.68 -18.10
N VAL A 928 -41.31 -8.42 -18.46
CA VAL A 928 -40.69 -7.08 -18.41
C VAL A 928 -40.09 -6.65 -19.75
N GLU A 929 -40.09 -5.36 -20.01
CA GLU A 929 -39.36 -4.69 -21.09
C GLU A 929 -38.26 -3.83 -20.45
N VAL A 930 -36.98 -4.22 -20.58
CA VAL A 930 -35.87 -3.56 -19.86
C VAL A 930 -35.13 -2.57 -20.74
N TRP A 931 -34.88 -1.37 -20.20
CA TRP A 931 -34.10 -0.29 -20.80
C TRP A 931 -32.89 0.04 -19.92
N ALA A 932 -31.69 -0.05 -20.48
CA ALA A 932 -30.44 0.26 -19.78
C ALA A 932 -29.90 1.62 -20.24
N VAL A 933 -30.00 2.65 -19.41
CA VAL A 933 -29.57 4.02 -19.74
C VAL A 933 -28.24 4.33 -19.07
N GLU A 934 -27.24 4.70 -19.87
CA GLU A 934 -25.89 4.98 -19.39
C GLU A 934 -25.24 6.14 -20.17
N LYS A 935 -24.61 7.09 -19.47
CA LYS A 935 -23.91 8.22 -20.10
C LYS A 935 -22.48 7.86 -20.48
N ASN A 936 -21.82 7.05 -19.66
CA ASN A 936 -20.40 6.73 -19.80
C ASN A 936 -20.20 5.90 -21.08
N PRO A 937 -19.51 6.45 -22.09
CA PRO A 937 -19.36 5.78 -23.39
C PRO A 937 -18.61 4.44 -23.27
N ASN A 938 -17.73 4.29 -22.28
CA ASN A 938 -16.95 3.07 -22.09
C ASN A 938 -17.81 1.95 -21.52
N ALA A 939 -18.63 2.27 -20.50
CA ALA A 939 -19.57 1.33 -19.90
C ALA A 939 -20.66 0.92 -20.91
N TYR A 940 -21.15 1.87 -21.71
CA TYR A 940 -22.11 1.61 -22.79
C TYR A 940 -21.63 0.53 -23.79
N VAL A 941 -20.36 0.56 -24.20
CA VAL A 941 -19.79 -0.48 -25.10
C VAL A 941 -19.87 -1.87 -24.46
N LEU A 942 -19.67 -1.97 -23.15
CA LEU A 942 -19.77 -3.23 -22.44
C LEU A 942 -21.23 -3.69 -22.31
N LEU A 943 -22.17 -2.78 -22.03
CA LEU A 943 -23.61 -3.08 -22.00
C LEU A 943 -24.11 -3.63 -23.34
N GLN A 944 -23.63 -3.09 -24.47
CA GLN A 944 -23.97 -3.63 -25.80
C GLN A 944 -23.50 -5.08 -25.96
N ARG A 945 -22.28 -5.38 -25.49
CA ARG A 945 -21.75 -6.75 -25.52
C ARG A 945 -22.52 -7.68 -24.59
N HIS A 946 -22.82 -7.27 -23.36
CA HIS A 946 -23.67 -8.03 -22.45
C HIS A 946 -25.05 -8.31 -23.06
N ASN A 947 -25.62 -7.35 -23.78
CA ASN A 947 -26.87 -7.57 -24.45
C ASN A 947 -26.78 -8.64 -25.54
N GLU A 948 -25.72 -8.64 -26.35
CA GLU A 948 -25.50 -9.64 -27.41
C GLU A 948 -25.15 -11.03 -26.86
N GLU A 949 -24.29 -11.11 -25.84
CA GLU A 949 -23.70 -12.35 -25.35
C GLU A 949 -24.51 -13.00 -24.22
N ASP A 950 -25.02 -12.20 -23.26
CA ASP A 950 -25.60 -12.71 -22.01
C ASP A 950 -27.12 -12.52 -21.93
N TRP A 951 -27.64 -11.36 -22.36
CA TRP A 951 -29.08 -11.06 -22.30
C TRP A 951 -29.84 -11.48 -23.56
N GLY A 952 -29.16 -12.02 -24.58
CA GLY A 952 -29.81 -12.55 -25.78
C GLY A 952 -30.52 -11.50 -26.65
N GLY A 953 -30.08 -10.25 -26.57
CA GLY A 953 -30.59 -9.12 -27.35
C GLY A 953 -31.92 -8.53 -26.87
N VAL A 954 -32.39 -8.91 -25.67
CA VAL A 954 -33.71 -8.51 -25.15
C VAL A 954 -33.72 -7.14 -24.44
N VAL A 955 -32.55 -6.59 -24.11
CA VAL A 955 -32.44 -5.31 -23.39
C VAL A 955 -32.24 -4.17 -24.39
N ASN A 956 -32.94 -3.05 -24.17
CA ASN A 956 -32.75 -1.84 -24.95
C ASN A 956 -31.67 -0.97 -24.32
N VAL A 957 -30.44 -0.98 -24.87
CA VAL A 957 -29.31 -0.20 -24.35
C VAL A 957 -29.30 1.21 -24.96
N VAL A 958 -29.24 2.24 -24.11
CA VAL A 958 -29.32 3.66 -24.50
C VAL A 958 -28.10 4.42 -23.99
N LYS A 959 -27.34 5.02 -24.92
CA LYS A 959 -26.26 5.97 -24.59
C LYS A 959 -26.85 7.37 -24.41
N SER A 960 -27.12 7.77 -23.18
CA SER A 960 -27.65 9.11 -22.89
C SER A 960 -27.42 9.47 -21.42
N ASP A 961 -27.31 10.77 -21.14
CA ASP A 961 -27.58 11.28 -19.80
C ASP A 961 -29.08 11.09 -19.53
N MET A 962 -29.42 10.47 -18.39
CA MET A 962 -30.82 10.19 -18.05
C MET A 962 -31.69 11.46 -18.03
N ARG A 963 -31.10 12.61 -17.69
CA ARG A 963 -31.77 13.92 -17.66
C ARG A 963 -32.18 14.42 -19.05
N ALA A 964 -31.53 13.91 -20.10
CA ALA A 964 -31.81 14.26 -21.49
C ALA A 964 -32.59 13.16 -22.23
N TRP A 965 -32.81 12.00 -21.60
CA TRP A 965 -33.48 10.88 -22.24
C TRP A 965 -34.98 11.14 -22.39
N LYS A 966 -35.49 11.04 -23.63
CA LYS A 966 -36.91 11.31 -23.94
C LYS A 966 -37.85 10.15 -23.62
N GLY A 967 -37.31 9.00 -23.22
CA GLY A 967 -38.05 7.78 -22.91
C GLY A 967 -37.99 6.70 -24.00
N PRO A 968 -38.56 5.52 -23.73
CA PRO A 968 -38.58 4.36 -24.63
C PRO A 968 -39.05 4.70 -26.05
N LEU A 969 -38.25 4.40 -27.08
CA LEU A 969 -38.65 4.62 -28.48
C LEU A 969 -39.73 3.62 -28.90
N ARG A 970 -40.88 4.12 -29.36
CA ARG A 970 -41.97 3.30 -29.90
C ARG A 970 -41.87 3.34 -31.43
N SER A 971 -41.02 2.48 -32.02
CA SER A 971 -40.94 2.29 -33.48
C SER A 971 -42.20 1.61 -34.02
N SER A 972 -42.72 2.10 -35.14
CA SER A 972 -43.86 1.51 -35.87
C SER A 972 -43.47 0.42 -36.89
N THR A 973 -42.25 -0.13 -36.89
CA THR A 973 -41.86 -1.16 -37.88
C THR A 973 -40.84 -2.21 -37.39
N GLY A 974 -41.24 -3.49 -37.42
CA GLY A 974 -40.41 -4.71 -37.29
C GLY A 974 -41.31 -5.96 -37.16
N PRO A 975 -41.09 -7.08 -37.90
CA PRO A 975 -42.18 -7.94 -38.36
C PRO A 975 -42.47 -9.14 -37.44
N ILE A 976 -43.70 -9.26 -36.92
CA ILE A 976 -44.30 -10.55 -36.55
C ILE A 976 -45.82 -10.49 -36.80
N GLY A 977 -46.32 -11.40 -37.66
CA GLY A 977 -47.66 -12.02 -37.60
C GLY A 977 -48.92 -11.15 -37.58
N HIS A 978 -49.73 -11.25 -38.64
CA HIS A 978 -51.09 -10.71 -38.80
C HIS A 978 -52.00 -10.66 -37.55
N ALA A 979 -52.63 -9.51 -37.33
CA ALA A 979 -54.10 -9.35 -37.37
C ALA A 979 -54.49 -7.85 -37.51
N ILE A 980 -55.37 -7.56 -38.47
CA ILE A 980 -55.94 -6.23 -38.73
C ILE A 980 -57.17 -6.04 -37.83
N THR A 981 -57.28 -4.92 -37.10
CA THR A 981 -58.52 -4.09 -37.04
C THR A 981 -58.33 -2.75 -36.32
N THR A 982 -58.49 -1.67 -37.11
CA THR A 982 -59.19 -0.38 -36.86
C THR A 982 -58.96 0.46 -35.60
N THR A 983 -58.40 1.67 -35.87
CA THR A 983 -58.74 3.02 -35.35
C THR A 983 -58.81 3.23 -33.83
N THR A 984 -57.96 4.12 -33.29
CA THR A 984 -58.33 5.45 -32.71
C THR A 984 -57.05 6.18 -32.25
N THR A 985 -56.94 7.48 -32.57
CA THR A 985 -56.02 8.53 -32.05
C THR A 985 -54.51 8.22 -31.91
N ALA A 986 -53.71 8.86 -32.77
CA ALA A 986 -52.25 8.91 -32.67
C ALA A 986 -51.77 9.58 -31.36
N PRO A 987 -50.74 9.06 -30.66
CA PRO A 987 -50.11 9.78 -29.55
C PRO A 987 -49.11 10.83 -30.08
N GLU A 988 -49.09 12.00 -29.44
CA GLU A 988 -48.30 13.20 -29.78
C GLU A 988 -46.77 13.10 -29.50
N SER A 989 -46.21 11.90 -29.35
CA SER A 989 -44.77 11.70 -29.17
C SER A 989 -44.37 10.27 -29.56
N PRO A 990 -43.26 10.05 -30.28
CA PRO A 990 -42.76 8.71 -30.60
C PRO A 990 -42.16 7.98 -29.37
N HIS A 991 -42.21 8.57 -28.18
CA HIS A 991 -41.64 8.03 -26.95
C HIS A 991 -42.72 7.57 -25.95
N GLY A 992 -42.52 6.39 -25.36
CA GLY A 992 -43.38 5.82 -24.31
C GLY A 992 -42.98 6.25 -22.89
N LYS A 993 -43.66 5.67 -21.89
CA LYS A 993 -43.37 5.83 -20.45
C LYS A 993 -42.73 4.58 -19.84
N VAL A 994 -42.11 4.76 -18.69
CA VAL A 994 -41.49 3.73 -17.85
C VAL A 994 -42.39 3.46 -16.63
N ASP A 995 -42.52 2.20 -16.24
CA ASP A 995 -43.34 1.78 -15.10
C ASP A 995 -42.51 1.72 -13.80
N ILE A 996 -41.29 1.17 -13.87
CA ILE A 996 -40.35 1.11 -12.74
C ILE A 996 -39.01 1.72 -13.16
N LEU A 997 -38.58 2.77 -12.47
CA LEU A 997 -37.26 3.38 -12.62
C LEU A 997 -36.35 2.87 -11.50
N VAL A 998 -35.23 2.25 -11.88
CA VAL A 998 -34.23 1.73 -10.96
C VAL A 998 -32.94 2.52 -11.12
N SER A 999 -32.35 3.01 -10.03
CA SER A 999 -31.06 3.69 -10.02
C SER A 999 -30.24 3.33 -8.78
N GLU A 1000 -28.91 3.49 -8.89
CA GLU A 1000 -27.97 3.39 -7.77
C GLU A 1000 -26.96 4.51 -7.98
N LEU A 1001 -27.33 5.69 -7.48
CA LEU A 1001 -26.59 6.95 -7.60
C LEU A 1001 -26.27 7.50 -6.20
N LEU A 1002 -26.22 6.62 -5.19
CA LEU A 1002 -26.09 7.01 -3.79
C LEU A 1002 -24.62 7.07 -3.41
N GLY A 1003 -24.22 8.20 -2.83
CA GLY A 1003 -22.93 8.31 -2.17
C GLY A 1003 -23.00 7.94 -0.68
N SER A 1004 -21.87 8.05 0.01
CA SER A 1004 -21.73 7.79 1.45
C SER A 1004 -22.60 8.67 2.37
N PHE A 1005 -23.11 9.79 1.84
CA PHE A 1005 -24.05 10.69 2.51
C PHE A 1005 -25.39 10.77 1.75
N ALA A 1006 -25.76 9.67 1.08
CA ALA A 1006 -26.91 9.54 0.21
C ALA A 1006 -26.85 10.44 -1.05
N ASP A 1007 -27.07 11.74 -0.88
CA ASP A 1007 -27.28 12.69 -1.97
C ASP A 1007 -26.01 13.36 -2.51
N ASN A 1008 -24.85 13.03 -1.94
CA ASN A 1008 -23.57 13.65 -2.32
C ASN A 1008 -23.07 13.28 -3.71
N GLU A 1009 -23.70 12.32 -4.40
CA GLU A 1009 -23.43 11.99 -5.81
C GLU A 1009 -24.52 12.51 -6.77
N LEU A 1010 -25.32 13.50 -6.31
CA LEU A 1010 -26.34 14.21 -7.10
C LEU A 1010 -27.51 13.32 -7.57
N SER A 1011 -27.82 12.27 -6.82
CA SER A 1011 -29.02 11.44 -7.05
C SER A 1011 -30.31 12.27 -7.18
N PRO A 1012 -30.60 13.27 -6.32
CA PRO A 1012 -31.82 14.08 -6.46
C PRO A 1012 -31.91 14.75 -7.84
N GLU A 1013 -30.87 15.47 -8.26
CA GLU A 1013 -30.87 16.21 -9.52
C GLU A 1013 -30.92 15.27 -10.74
N CYS A 1014 -30.35 14.07 -10.64
CA CYS A 1014 -30.44 13.05 -11.69
C CYS A 1014 -31.84 12.48 -11.81
N LEU A 1015 -32.46 12.11 -10.68
CA LEU A 1015 -33.79 11.49 -10.64
C LEU A 1015 -34.90 12.50 -11.01
N ASP A 1016 -34.80 13.74 -10.54
CA ASP A 1016 -35.70 14.83 -10.93
C ASP A 1016 -35.69 15.03 -12.45
N GLY A 1017 -34.51 14.94 -13.07
CA GLY A 1017 -34.33 15.16 -14.50
C GLY A 1017 -34.78 14.00 -15.38
N VAL A 1018 -34.96 12.78 -14.87
CA VAL A 1018 -35.48 11.62 -15.63
C VAL A 1018 -36.94 11.31 -15.29
N GLN A 1019 -37.49 11.89 -14.22
CA GLN A 1019 -38.85 11.60 -13.77
C GLN A 1019 -39.92 11.86 -14.85
N HIS A 1020 -39.69 12.76 -15.81
CA HIS A 1020 -40.63 12.99 -16.92
C HIS A 1020 -40.85 11.75 -17.80
N VAL A 1021 -39.99 10.73 -17.78
CA VAL A 1021 -40.23 9.46 -18.49
C VAL A 1021 -41.02 8.44 -17.66
N LEU A 1022 -41.11 8.63 -16.34
CA LEU A 1022 -41.86 7.76 -15.44
C LEU A 1022 -43.37 7.94 -15.65
N ALA A 1023 -44.14 6.86 -15.49
CA ALA A 1023 -45.60 6.91 -15.52
C ALA A 1023 -46.11 7.80 -14.36
N PRO A 1024 -46.90 8.86 -14.65
CA PRO A 1024 -47.19 9.91 -13.68
C PRO A 1024 -48.05 9.46 -12.50
N ASP A 1025 -48.99 8.53 -12.71
CA ASP A 1025 -49.98 8.17 -11.69
C ASP A 1025 -49.60 6.92 -10.86
N PHE A 1026 -48.80 6.02 -11.42
CA PHE A 1026 -48.55 4.69 -10.84
C PHE A 1026 -47.10 4.22 -10.95
N GLY A 1027 -46.22 5.04 -11.54
CA GLY A 1027 -44.81 4.71 -11.70
C GLY A 1027 -44.07 4.64 -10.37
N ILE A 1028 -43.09 3.74 -10.27
CA ILE A 1028 -42.32 3.48 -9.05
C ILE A 1028 -40.86 3.85 -9.28
N SER A 1029 -40.25 4.53 -8.31
CA SER A 1029 -38.79 4.74 -8.25
C SER A 1029 -38.17 3.79 -7.22
N ILE A 1030 -37.04 3.20 -7.56
CA ILE A 1030 -36.18 2.40 -6.67
C ILE A 1030 -34.77 3.00 -6.76
N PRO A 1031 -34.25 3.65 -5.70
CA PRO A 1031 -34.86 3.81 -4.37
C PRO A 1031 -36.09 4.73 -4.37
N SER A 1032 -36.98 4.49 -3.41
CA SER A 1032 -38.17 5.33 -3.15
C SER A 1032 -37.85 6.51 -2.25
N SER A 1033 -36.94 6.35 -1.29
CA SER A 1033 -36.41 7.47 -0.51
C SER A 1033 -35.05 7.16 0.06
N TYR A 1034 -34.32 8.21 0.47
CA TYR A 1034 -33.07 8.07 1.19
C TYR A 1034 -32.79 9.27 2.09
N THR A 1035 -32.06 9.02 3.15
CA THR A 1035 -31.88 9.93 4.29
C THR A 1035 -30.40 10.07 4.65
N ALA A 1036 -29.94 11.31 4.75
CA ALA A 1036 -28.59 11.61 5.23
C ALA A 1036 -28.58 11.64 6.77
N HIS A 1037 -27.57 11.04 7.38
CA HIS A 1037 -27.44 10.89 8.83
C HIS A 1037 -26.06 11.34 9.31
N LEU A 1038 -25.95 11.99 10.47
CA LEU A 1038 -24.67 12.50 10.96
C LEU A 1038 -24.50 12.41 12.49
N THR A 1039 -23.24 12.47 12.94
CA THR A 1039 -22.85 12.54 14.36
C THR A 1039 -21.50 13.24 14.52
N PRO A 1040 -21.27 14.01 15.62
CA PRO A 1040 -19.95 14.54 15.95
C PRO A 1040 -19.00 13.41 16.40
N ILE A 1041 -17.73 13.47 15.97
CA ILE A 1041 -16.70 12.48 16.32
C ILE A 1041 -15.37 13.14 16.76
N LEU A 1042 -14.63 12.41 17.60
CA LEU A 1042 -13.20 12.64 17.86
C LEU A 1042 -12.39 11.74 16.94
N ALA A 1043 -11.47 12.33 16.16
CA ALA A 1043 -10.65 11.66 15.16
C ALA A 1043 -9.30 12.39 14.97
N PRO A 1044 -8.42 12.42 16.00
CA PRO A 1044 -7.21 13.24 15.99
C PRO A 1044 -6.21 12.81 14.92
N ARG A 1045 -6.19 11.53 14.54
CA ARG A 1045 -5.33 11.02 13.45
C ARG A 1045 -5.75 11.58 12.09
N LEU A 1046 -7.05 11.61 11.80
CA LEU A 1046 -7.58 12.20 10.56
C LEU A 1046 -7.33 13.71 10.55
N HIS A 1047 -7.52 14.38 11.69
CA HIS A 1047 -7.21 15.80 11.82
C HIS A 1047 -5.72 16.07 11.52
N ALA A 1048 -4.80 15.30 12.10
CA ALA A 1048 -3.36 15.45 11.85
C ALA A 1048 -3.01 15.27 10.36
N ASP A 1049 -3.55 14.25 9.68
CA ASP A 1049 -3.34 14.03 8.24
C ASP A 1049 -3.86 15.21 7.42
N ILE A 1050 -5.09 15.67 7.67
CA ILE A 1050 -5.68 16.83 6.97
C ILE A 1050 -4.90 18.11 7.24
N SER A 1051 -4.50 18.38 8.49
CA SER A 1051 -3.69 19.55 8.84
C SER A 1051 -2.34 19.55 8.13
N HIS A 1052 -1.72 18.38 7.95
CA HIS A 1052 -0.50 18.25 7.15
C HIS A 1052 -0.75 18.49 5.65
N ARG A 1053 -1.87 17.99 5.10
CA ARG A 1053 -2.28 18.26 3.71
C ARG A 1053 -2.63 19.72 3.48
N ALA A 1054 -3.21 20.40 4.48
CA ALA A 1054 -3.59 21.81 4.41
C ALA A 1054 -2.42 22.76 4.13
N ILE A 1055 -1.18 22.32 4.41
CA ILE A 1055 0.04 23.06 4.06
C ILE A 1055 0.21 23.15 2.54
N THR A 1056 -0.15 22.10 1.81
CA THR A 1056 -0.07 22.04 0.34
C THR A 1056 -1.39 22.36 -0.36
N ASP A 1057 -2.51 22.07 0.28
CA ASP A 1057 -3.86 22.21 -0.24
C ASP A 1057 -4.77 22.93 0.77
N PRO A 1058 -4.94 24.26 0.67
CA PRO A 1058 -5.72 25.04 1.64
C PRO A 1058 -7.18 24.61 1.78
N THR A 1059 -7.76 23.92 0.79
CA THR A 1059 -9.17 23.50 0.80
C THR A 1059 -9.37 22.15 1.51
N ALA A 1060 -8.29 21.49 1.96
CA ALA A 1060 -8.36 20.18 2.59
C ALA A 1060 -9.25 20.15 3.85
N THR A 1061 -9.31 21.24 4.62
CA THR A 1061 -10.17 21.34 5.82
C THR A 1061 -11.64 21.68 5.49
N GLU A 1062 -11.94 21.97 4.23
CA GLU A 1062 -13.28 22.34 3.73
C GLU A 1062 -13.82 21.30 2.74
N THR A 1063 -13.13 20.16 2.60
CA THR A 1063 -13.51 19.08 1.70
C THR A 1063 -14.00 17.88 2.53
N PRO A 1064 -15.17 17.29 2.22
CA PRO A 1064 -15.58 16.03 2.82
C PRO A 1064 -14.79 14.86 2.22
N TYR A 1065 -14.51 13.84 3.03
CA TYR A 1065 -13.76 12.67 2.60
C TYR A 1065 -14.53 11.37 2.84
N VAL A 1066 -14.46 10.42 1.91
CA VAL A 1066 -14.88 9.04 2.16
C VAL A 1066 -13.77 8.33 2.91
N VAL A 1067 -14.09 7.75 4.07
CA VAL A 1067 -13.11 7.15 4.99
C VAL A 1067 -13.73 5.95 5.69
N MET A 1068 -13.01 4.82 5.72
CA MET A 1068 -13.33 3.75 6.66
C MET A 1068 -12.93 4.19 8.07
N LEU A 1069 -13.84 4.89 8.76
CA LEU A 1069 -13.64 5.38 10.12
C LEU A 1069 -13.36 4.20 11.06
N HIS A 1070 -12.18 4.21 11.68
CA HIS A 1070 -11.78 3.13 12.57
C HIS A 1070 -11.26 3.65 13.90
N ALA A 1071 -10.18 4.44 13.92
CA ALA A 1071 -9.63 5.03 15.14
C ALA A 1071 -10.41 6.31 15.55
N ILE A 1072 -11.67 6.15 15.93
CA ILE A 1072 -12.58 7.24 16.29
C ILE A 1072 -13.32 6.99 17.60
N ASP A 1073 -13.90 8.07 18.14
CA ASP A 1073 -14.83 8.04 19.26
C ASP A 1073 -16.11 8.84 18.92
N TYR A 1074 -17.27 8.24 19.23
CA TYR A 1074 -18.57 8.88 19.04
C TYR A 1074 -18.89 9.75 20.26
N LEU A 1075 -19.05 11.05 20.04
CA LEU A 1075 -19.17 12.04 21.12
C LEU A 1075 -20.57 12.09 21.71
N ALA A 1076 -21.57 11.88 20.86
CA ALA A 1076 -22.97 11.94 21.23
C ALA A 1076 -23.39 10.69 22.01
N THR A 1077 -24.07 10.91 23.12
CA THR A 1077 -24.75 9.87 23.88
C THR A 1077 -26.19 9.75 23.39
N SER A 1078 -26.71 8.53 23.28
CA SER A 1078 -28.12 8.32 22.95
C SER A 1078 -28.98 8.60 24.18
N VAL A 1079 -29.87 9.59 24.10
CA VAL A 1079 -30.88 9.89 25.12
C VAL A 1079 -32.28 9.92 24.47
N PRO A 1080 -33.38 9.86 25.24
CA PRO A 1080 -34.71 10.00 24.67
C PRO A 1080 -34.81 11.24 23.77
N ASP A 1081 -35.43 11.09 22.60
CA ASP A 1081 -35.58 12.10 21.55
C ASP A 1081 -34.29 12.62 20.88
N HIS A 1082 -33.11 12.25 21.38
CA HIS A 1082 -31.81 12.60 20.77
C HIS A 1082 -30.93 11.35 20.63
N PRO A 1083 -31.09 10.57 19.54
CA PRO A 1083 -30.19 9.45 19.25
C PRO A 1083 -28.77 9.95 18.98
N ARG A 1084 -27.78 9.07 19.19
CA ARG A 1084 -26.37 9.42 18.96
C ARG A 1084 -26.04 9.75 17.50
N ILE A 1085 -26.76 9.14 16.55
CA ILE A 1085 -26.70 9.44 15.12
C ILE A 1085 -28.09 9.92 14.68
N GLN A 1086 -28.18 11.13 14.14
CA GLN A 1086 -29.44 11.77 13.80
C GLN A 1086 -29.58 11.97 12.29
N GLN A 1087 -30.83 11.89 11.81
CA GLN A 1087 -31.19 12.21 10.43
C GLN A 1087 -31.12 13.72 10.20
N ALA A 1088 -30.44 14.15 9.15
CA ALA A 1088 -30.36 15.54 8.71
C ALA A 1088 -31.53 15.90 7.79
N TRP A 1089 -31.76 15.11 6.73
CA TRP A 1089 -32.84 15.32 5.77
C TRP A 1089 -33.17 14.04 4.99
N GLU A 1090 -34.26 14.10 4.23
CA GLU A 1090 -34.73 13.06 3.33
C GLU A 1090 -34.94 13.60 1.91
N PHE A 1091 -34.74 12.73 0.92
CA PHE A 1091 -35.22 12.88 -0.44
C PHE A 1091 -36.15 11.71 -0.78
N VAL A 1092 -37.26 11.99 -1.47
CA VAL A 1092 -38.30 11.03 -1.83
C VAL A 1092 -38.54 11.09 -3.33
N HIS A 1093 -38.66 9.91 -3.95
CA HIS A 1093 -38.84 9.73 -5.39
C HIS A 1093 -40.02 8.78 -5.67
N PRO A 1094 -40.91 9.11 -6.63
CA PRO A 1094 -40.92 10.31 -7.45
C PRO A 1094 -41.39 11.57 -6.69
N LEU A 1095 -40.96 12.74 -7.14
CA LEU A 1095 -41.42 14.03 -6.64
C LEU A 1095 -42.89 14.30 -7.01
N PRO A 1096 -43.64 15.08 -6.20
CA PRO A 1096 -44.96 15.55 -6.58
C PRO A 1096 -44.94 16.40 -7.86
N ALA A 1097 -45.93 16.23 -8.73
CA ALA A 1097 -46.03 16.96 -10.01
C ALA A 1097 -46.03 18.50 -9.84
N SER A 1098 -46.54 19.00 -8.71
CA SER A 1098 -46.50 20.43 -8.38
C SER A 1098 -45.08 20.98 -8.23
N THR A 1099 -44.17 20.17 -7.65
CA THR A 1099 -42.77 20.57 -7.44
C THR A 1099 -42.02 20.64 -8.77
N LEU A 1100 -42.22 19.64 -9.63
CA LEU A 1100 -41.64 19.63 -10.97
C LEU A 1100 -42.14 20.79 -11.84
N ALA A 1101 -43.44 21.10 -11.79
CA ALA A 1101 -44.01 22.22 -12.55
C ALA A 1101 -43.41 23.58 -12.12
N ILE A 1102 -43.13 23.76 -10.82
CA ILE A 1102 -42.46 24.96 -10.31
C ILE A 1102 -41.00 25.01 -10.79
N ALA A 1103 -40.28 23.89 -10.73
CA ALA A 1103 -38.90 23.79 -11.20
C ALA A 1103 -38.78 24.09 -12.71
N GLU A 1104 -39.66 23.53 -13.54
CA GLU A 1104 -39.73 23.79 -14.99
C GLU A 1104 -40.07 25.26 -15.29
N ALA A 1105 -41.01 25.87 -14.55
CA ALA A 1105 -41.38 27.27 -14.73
C ALA A 1105 -40.21 28.24 -14.44
N ARG A 1106 -39.34 27.88 -13.48
CA ARG A 1106 -38.12 28.63 -13.15
C ARG A 1106 -37.04 28.46 -14.22
N ARG A 1107 -36.84 27.23 -14.70
CA ARG A 1107 -35.94 26.90 -15.81
C ARG A 1107 -36.29 27.64 -17.11
N GLY A 1108 -37.59 27.95 -17.30
CA GLY A 1108 -38.11 28.74 -18.42
C GLY A 1108 -38.05 30.27 -18.26
N GLY A 1109 -37.50 30.79 -17.16
CA GLY A 1109 -37.41 32.24 -16.90
C GLY A 1109 -38.75 32.94 -16.59
N GLY A 1110 -39.80 32.18 -16.29
CA GLY A 1110 -41.18 32.68 -16.18
C GLY A 1110 -41.55 33.32 -14.84
N VAL A 1111 -40.72 33.18 -13.79
CA VAL A 1111 -41.03 33.66 -12.44
C VAL A 1111 -39.80 34.32 -11.82
N SER A 1112 -39.71 35.65 -11.86
CA SER A 1112 -38.85 36.42 -10.95
C SER A 1112 -39.59 36.61 -9.63
N GLY A 1113 -39.37 35.74 -8.66
CA GLY A 1113 -40.11 35.74 -7.39
C GLY A 1113 -39.24 35.31 -6.22
N GLY A 1114 -38.86 36.29 -5.39
CA GLY A 1114 -37.88 36.15 -4.33
C GLY A 1114 -38.32 35.33 -3.13
N GLY A 1115 -37.32 34.75 -2.44
CA GLY A 1115 -37.53 34.09 -1.16
C GLY A 1115 -36.44 33.08 -0.79
N GLY A 1116 -35.22 33.56 -0.52
CA GLY A 1116 -34.24 32.86 0.33
C GLY A 1116 -33.38 31.79 -0.36
N GLY A 1117 -32.22 32.19 -0.88
CA GLY A 1117 -31.13 31.24 -1.20
C GLY A 1117 -30.15 31.74 -2.25
N SER A 1118 -30.64 32.34 -3.34
CA SER A 1118 -29.77 32.76 -4.44
C SER A 1118 -29.07 34.09 -4.15
N MET A 1119 -27.86 34.01 -3.59
CA MET A 1119 -26.86 35.07 -3.65
C MET A 1119 -25.98 34.94 -4.91
N SER A 1120 -26.28 34.01 -5.83
CA SER A 1120 -25.37 33.65 -6.93
C SER A 1120 -26.09 33.18 -8.20
N GLY A 1121 -26.71 34.11 -8.94
CA GLY A 1121 -26.77 34.09 -10.41
C GLY A 1121 -27.44 32.93 -11.17
N GLY A 1122 -28.05 31.94 -10.51
CA GLY A 1122 -28.78 30.82 -11.12
C GLY A 1122 -30.24 31.13 -11.50
N ASP A 1123 -30.89 30.23 -12.26
CA ASP A 1123 -32.30 30.30 -12.67
C ASP A 1123 -33.28 29.80 -11.59
N GLY A 1124 -32.76 29.18 -10.52
CA GLY A 1124 -33.49 28.71 -9.36
C GLY A 1124 -34.25 27.40 -9.58
N ALA A 1125 -33.96 26.68 -10.67
CA ALA A 1125 -34.65 25.45 -11.03
C ALA A 1125 -34.38 24.29 -10.06
N ASN A 1126 -33.25 24.30 -9.33
CA ASN A 1126 -32.89 23.27 -8.37
C ASN A 1126 -33.08 23.68 -6.90
N GLU A 1127 -33.64 24.87 -6.62
CA GLU A 1127 -33.78 25.38 -5.25
C GLU A 1127 -34.60 24.46 -4.33
N HIS A 1128 -35.52 23.66 -4.86
CA HIS A 1128 -36.31 22.69 -4.07
C HIS A 1128 -35.45 21.56 -3.48
N ASN A 1129 -34.22 21.37 -3.97
CA ASN A 1129 -33.26 20.40 -3.44
C ASN A 1129 -32.29 21.00 -2.39
N THR A 1130 -32.43 22.29 -2.06
CA THR A 1130 -31.69 22.88 -0.93
C THR A 1130 -32.17 22.28 0.39
N ARG A 1131 -31.26 22.08 1.35
CA ARG A 1131 -31.57 21.53 2.67
C ARG A 1131 -30.84 22.29 3.76
N TYR A 1132 -31.46 22.34 4.93
CA TYR A 1132 -30.84 22.85 6.15
C TYR A 1132 -31.25 21.95 7.31
N ALA A 1133 -30.28 21.52 8.11
CA ALA A 1133 -30.52 20.80 9.35
C ALA A 1133 -29.75 21.45 10.49
N ARG A 1134 -30.42 21.55 11.65
CA ARG A 1134 -29.84 21.99 12.92
C ARG A 1134 -30.12 20.91 13.96
N LEU A 1135 -29.11 20.11 14.25
CA LEU A 1135 -29.23 18.89 15.06
C LEU A 1135 -28.52 19.06 16.39
N LYS A 1136 -29.17 18.61 17.47
CA LYS A 1136 -28.69 18.74 18.83
C LYS A 1136 -28.24 17.38 19.36
N PHE A 1137 -26.99 17.30 19.79
CA PHE A 1137 -26.35 16.10 20.33
C PHE A 1137 -25.97 16.31 21.79
N ILE A 1138 -26.39 15.38 22.65
CA ILE A 1138 -26.08 15.43 24.08
C ILE A 1138 -24.75 14.72 24.33
N CYS A 1139 -23.80 15.43 24.92
CA CYS A 1139 -22.47 14.92 25.21
C CYS A 1139 -22.25 14.92 26.72
N LYS A 1140 -22.37 13.73 27.33
CA LYS A 1140 -22.25 13.57 28.78
C LYS A 1140 -20.82 13.85 29.28
N ASP A 1141 -19.83 13.27 28.60
CA ASP A 1141 -18.43 13.36 29.01
C ASP A 1141 -17.70 14.38 28.13
N ARG A 1142 -16.83 15.21 28.74
CA ARG A 1142 -15.98 16.21 28.09
C ARG A 1142 -15.17 15.63 26.94
N GLY A 1143 -14.80 16.47 25.98
CA GLY A 1143 -14.02 16.02 24.84
C GLY A 1143 -13.67 17.08 23.81
N VAL A 1144 -13.23 16.62 22.64
CA VAL A 1144 -12.86 17.45 21.50
C VAL A 1144 -13.52 16.90 20.25
N VAL A 1145 -14.18 17.78 19.49
CA VAL A 1145 -14.72 17.49 18.16
C VAL A 1145 -13.66 17.80 17.12
N ASN A 1146 -13.30 16.82 16.28
CA ASN A 1146 -12.44 17.06 15.11
C ASN A 1146 -13.23 17.18 13.80
N GLY A 1147 -14.43 16.61 13.77
CA GLY A 1147 -15.27 16.55 12.57
C GLY A 1147 -16.59 15.83 12.81
N ILE A 1148 -17.30 15.62 11.72
CA ILE A 1148 -18.63 15.01 11.69
C ILE A 1148 -18.56 13.76 10.81
N ALA A 1149 -19.02 12.63 11.32
CA ALA A 1149 -19.23 11.43 10.52
C ALA A 1149 -20.61 11.49 9.86
N GLY A 1150 -20.68 11.17 8.57
CA GLY A 1150 -21.91 11.06 7.80
C GLY A 1150 -22.14 9.64 7.28
N TYR A 1151 -23.42 9.27 7.25
CA TYR A 1151 -23.96 7.96 6.85
C TYR A 1151 -25.26 8.18 6.07
N PHE A 1152 -25.83 7.09 5.57
CA PHE A 1152 -27.18 7.12 4.99
C PHE A 1152 -28.02 5.87 5.28
N GLU A 1153 -29.33 6.04 5.15
CA GLU A 1153 -30.28 4.92 4.98
C GLU A 1153 -31.10 5.17 3.70
N ALA A 1154 -31.44 4.10 2.99
CA ALA A 1154 -32.27 4.16 1.80
C ALA A 1154 -33.41 3.15 1.89
N VAL A 1155 -34.61 3.59 1.53
CA VAL A 1155 -35.75 2.73 1.28
C VAL A 1155 -35.74 2.41 -0.21
N LEU A 1156 -35.51 1.14 -0.55
CA LEU A 1156 -35.52 0.71 -1.94
C LEU A 1156 -36.96 0.58 -2.44
N TYR A 1157 -37.80 -0.08 -1.65
CA TYR A 1157 -39.22 -0.28 -1.96
C TYR A 1157 -40.04 -0.41 -0.67
N ASP A 1158 -41.23 0.19 -0.67
CA ASP A 1158 -42.19 0.17 0.43
C ASP A 1158 -43.60 -0.05 -0.15
N ASP A 1159 -44.28 -1.09 0.31
CA ASP A 1159 -45.64 -1.47 -0.09
C ASP A 1159 -46.69 -1.10 0.98
N GLY A 1160 -46.29 -0.51 2.11
CA GLY A 1160 -47.17 -0.14 3.21
C GLY A 1160 -47.59 -1.29 4.14
N GLU A 1161 -47.12 -2.52 3.92
CA GLU A 1161 -47.17 -3.63 4.89
C GLU A 1161 -45.77 -3.80 5.57
N ASP A 1162 -45.63 -4.68 6.57
CA ASP A 1162 -44.37 -4.90 7.34
C ASP A 1162 -43.16 -5.39 6.46
N SER A 1163 -43.24 -5.36 5.13
CA SER A 1163 -42.26 -5.85 4.15
C SER A 1163 -41.47 -4.75 3.42
N LYS A 1164 -40.95 -3.78 4.17
CA LYS A 1164 -40.08 -2.72 3.64
C LYS A 1164 -38.68 -3.24 3.29
N VAL A 1165 -38.17 -2.94 2.09
CA VAL A 1165 -36.79 -3.29 1.68
C VAL A 1165 -35.88 -2.08 1.86
N GLU A 1166 -34.97 -2.15 2.83
CA GLU A 1166 -34.11 -1.03 3.22
C GLU A 1166 -32.61 -1.36 3.15
N LEU A 1167 -31.81 -0.33 2.87
CA LEU A 1167 -30.36 -0.32 2.99
C LEU A 1167 -29.91 0.67 4.07
N SER A 1168 -28.83 0.37 4.77
CA SER A 1168 -28.23 1.28 5.75
C SER A 1168 -26.73 1.13 5.86
N THR A 1169 -26.03 2.26 5.95
CA THR A 1169 -24.62 2.34 6.31
C THR A 1169 -24.42 2.81 7.76
N ARG A 1170 -25.52 3.11 8.47
CA ARG A 1170 -25.46 3.58 9.85
C ARG A 1170 -25.01 2.45 10.79
N PRO A 1171 -23.98 2.67 11.62
CA PRO A 1171 -23.45 1.63 12.54
C PRO A 1171 -24.51 0.99 13.45
N ASP A 1172 -25.53 1.75 13.86
CA ASP A 1172 -26.59 1.28 14.76
C ASP A 1172 -27.58 0.30 14.09
N THR A 1173 -27.68 0.31 12.76
CA THR A 1173 -28.72 -0.41 12.02
C THR A 1173 -28.18 -1.24 10.86
N ILE A 1174 -26.90 -1.11 10.50
CA ILE A 1174 -26.27 -1.86 9.41
C ILE A 1174 -26.38 -3.37 9.60
N ASP A 1175 -26.20 -3.89 10.82
CA ASP A 1175 -26.31 -5.33 11.10
C ASP A 1175 -27.74 -5.86 10.92
N ALA A 1176 -28.76 -5.01 11.10
CA ALA A 1176 -30.16 -5.37 10.95
C ALA A 1176 -30.65 -5.20 9.49
N LYS A 1177 -30.24 -4.12 8.82
CA LYS A 1177 -30.75 -3.74 7.49
C LYS A 1177 -29.86 -4.20 6.32
N SER A 1178 -28.54 -4.25 6.51
CA SER A 1178 -27.55 -4.45 5.43
C SER A 1178 -26.30 -5.18 5.92
N LYS A 1179 -26.51 -6.28 6.64
CA LYS A 1179 -25.42 -7.07 7.23
C LYS A 1179 -24.40 -7.47 6.15
N ASP A 1180 -23.11 -7.29 6.47
CA ASP A 1180 -21.97 -7.63 5.60
C ASP A 1180 -21.86 -6.82 4.29
N MET A 1181 -22.60 -5.72 4.15
CA MET A 1181 -22.47 -4.79 3.02
C MET A 1181 -21.13 -4.03 3.07
N ILE A 1182 -20.49 -3.85 1.91
CA ILE A 1182 -19.12 -3.31 1.79
C ILE A 1182 -18.99 -2.14 0.79
N SER A 1183 -20.06 -1.81 0.07
CA SER A 1183 -20.06 -0.82 -1.03
C SER A 1183 -19.70 0.61 -0.60
N TRP A 1184 -19.99 0.98 0.65
CA TRP A 1184 -19.82 2.36 1.13
C TRP A 1184 -19.05 2.41 2.43
N PHE A 1185 -17.99 3.23 2.44
CA PHE A 1185 -17.44 3.74 3.69
C PHE A 1185 -18.14 5.03 4.10
N PRO A 1186 -18.15 5.39 5.40
CA PRO A 1186 -18.70 6.65 5.86
C PRO A 1186 -18.06 7.88 5.19
N ILE A 1187 -18.76 9.01 5.21
CA ILE A 1187 -18.17 10.31 4.85
C ILE A 1187 -17.71 11.04 6.12
N TYR A 1188 -16.68 11.87 6.02
CA TYR A 1188 -16.12 12.65 7.11
C TYR A 1188 -16.03 14.13 6.72
N PHE A 1189 -16.69 14.99 7.48
CA PHE A 1189 -16.64 16.44 7.34
C PHE A 1189 -15.68 17.03 8.40
N PRO A 1190 -14.47 17.47 8.00
CA PRO A 1190 -13.49 17.98 8.95
C PRO A 1190 -13.85 19.36 9.52
N LEU A 1191 -13.37 19.66 10.73
CA LEU A 1191 -13.29 21.01 11.26
C LEU A 1191 -11.88 21.57 11.06
N LYS A 1192 -11.77 22.85 10.69
CA LYS A 1192 -10.49 23.58 10.61
C LYS A 1192 -9.73 23.53 11.93
N ASN A 1193 -10.42 23.92 13.00
CA ASN A 1193 -9.88 23.92 14.36
C ASN A 1193 -10.71 22.96 15.22
N PRO A 1194 -10.08 22.05 15.98
CA PRO A 1194 -10.79 21.17 16.91
C PRO A 1194 -11.53 21.98 17.98
N LEU A 1195 -12.75 21.59 18.32
CA LEU A 1195 -13.59 22.28 19.30
C LEU A 1195 -13.66 21.48 20.61
N TYR A 1196 -13.08 22.02 21.68
CA TYR A 1196 -13.20 21.44 23.02
C TYR A 1196 -14.56 21.78 23.67
N TYR A 1197 -15.09 20.85 24.46
CA TYR A 1197 -16.29 21.06 25.26
C TYR A 1197 -16.19 20.31 26.62
N PRO A 1198 -16.72 20.89 27.72
CA PRO A 1198 -16.71 20.30 29.05
C PRO A 1198 -17.82 19.23 29.24
N ASP A 1199 -17.87 18.62 30.43
CA ASP A 1199 -18.90 17.64 30.79
C ASP A 1199 -20.32 18.25 30.69
N ASP A 1200 -21.31 17.38 30.44
CA ASP A 1200 -22.74 17.73 30.31
C ASP A 1200 -23.02 18.88 29.30
N SER A 1201 -22.29 18.87 28.19
CA SER A 1201 -22.45 19.84 27.11
C SER A 1201 -23.41 19.35 26.02
N GLU A 1202 -23.95 20.32 25.28
CA GLU A 1202 -24.75 20.10 24.10
C GLU A 1202 -23.96 20.56 22.88
N LEU A 1203 -23.70 19.64 21.94
CA LEU A 1203 -23.15 19.99 20.64
C LEU A 1203 -24.27 20.19 19.65
N GLU A 1204 -24.23 21.28 18.92
CA GLU A 1204 -25.20 21.59 17.89
C GLU A 1204 -24.51 21.67 16.54
N ILE A 1205 -25.00 20.89 15.59
CA ILE A 1205 -24.47 20.84 14.22
C ILE A 1205 -25.47 21.53 13.32
N SER A 1206 -25.03 22.59 12.65
CA SER A 1206 -25.75 23.20 11.54
C SER A 1206 -25.09 22.78 10.24
N ILE A 1207 -25.85 22.18 9.33
CA ILE A 1207 -25.37 21.76 8.02
C ILE A 1207 -26.36 22.19 6.94
N TRP A 1208 -25.85 22.68 5.82
CA TRP A 1208 -26.61 23.13 4.67
C TRP A 1208 -26.20 22.34 3.43
N ARG A 1209 -27.17 22.06 2.56
CA ARG A 1209 -26.98 21.63 1.18
C ARG A 1209 -27.45 22.76 0.28
N GLN A 1210 -26.55 23.33 -0.50
CA GLN A 1210 -26.79 24.51 -1.32
C GLN A 1210 -26.59 24.18 -2.81
N THR A 1211 -27.18 24.99 -3.69
CA THR A 1211 -27.04 24.87 -5.15
C THR A 1211 -27.12 26.22 -5.85
N ASP A 1212 -26.44 26.35 -7.00
CA ASP A 1212 -26.47 27.51 -7.90
C ASP A 1212 -26.81 27.13 -9.35
N ASP A 1213 -27.56 26.04 -9.52
CA ASP A 1213 -27.96 25.36 -10.77
C ASP A 1213 -26.81 24.73 -11.58
N ARG A 1214 -25.56 25.13 -11.34
CA ARG A 1214 -24.36 24.49 -11.92
C ARG A 1214 -23.71 23.53 -10.96
N LYS A 1215 -23.77 23.83 -9.67
CA LYS A 1215 -23.09 23.10 -8.62
C LYS A 1215 -24.02 22.79 -7.45
N VAL A 1216 -23.63 21.77 -6.69
CA VAL A 1216 -24.15 21.47 -5.36
C VAL A 1216 -22.99 21.35 -4.39
N TRP A 1217 -23.14 21.92 -3.19
CA TRP A 1217 -22.13 21.86 -2.14
C TRP A 1217 -22.76 21.77 -0.76
N TYR A 1218 -21.92 21.47 0.24
CA TYR A 1218 -22.30 21.45 1.65
C TYR A 1218 -21.56 22.53 2.43
N GLU A 1219 -22.24 23.12 3.40
CA GLU A 1219 -21.64 24.01 4.40
C GLU A 1219 -21.96 23.43 5.78
N TRP A 1220 -21.04 23.52 6.74
CA TRP A 1220 -21.25 23.00 8.09
C TRP A 1220 -20.58 23.83 9.17
N LEU A 1221 -21.20 23.83 10.36
CA LEU A 1221 -20.78 24.53 11.55
C LEU A 1221 -21.12 23.70 12.79
N VAL A 1222 -20.22 23.67 13.77
CA VAL A 1222 -20.43 23.03 15.07
C VAL A 1222 -20.34 24.06 16.18
N GLU A 1223 -21.34 24.10 17.06
CA GLU A 1223 -21.39 24.96 18.23
C GLU A 1223 -21.49 24.11 19.51
N ALA A 1224 -20.79 24.53 20.57
CA ALA A 1224 -20.85 23.88 21.88
C ALA A 1224 -21.61 24.77 22.87
N PHE A 1225 -22.53 24.19 23.62
CA PHE A 1225 -23.35 24.86 24.62
C PHE A 1225 -23.30 24.13 25.96
N VAL A 1226 -23.51 24.87 27.05
CA VAL A 1226 -23.75 24.32 28.38
C VAL A 1226 -25.01 24.94 28.98
N THR A 1227 -25.70 24.20 29.82
CA THR A 1227 -26.88 24.70 30.52
C THR A 1227 -26.48 25.25 31.89
N VAL A 1228 -26.71 26.54 32.13
CA VAL A 1228 -26.41 27.24 33.38
C VAL A 1228 -27.71 27.45 34.16
N GLY A 1229 -28.00 26.58 35.13
CA GLY A 1229 -29.29 26.57 35.84
C GLY A 1229 -30.42 25.92 35.02
N PRO A 1230 -31.69 26.05 35.41
CA PRO A 1230 -32.78 25.28 34.80
C PRO A 1230 -33.20 25.70 33.38
N GLU A 1231 -32.89 26.93 32.94
CA GLU A 1231 -33.40 27.46 31.65
C GLU A 1231 -32.37 28.21 30.79
N LYS A 1232 -31.17 28.50 31.30
CA LYS A 1232 -30.23 29.39 30.59
C LYS A 1232 -29.19 28.58 29.81
N ARG A 1233 -29.37 28.50 28.49
CA ARG A 1233 -28.40 27.93 27.55
C ARG A 1233 -27.30 28.94 27.23
N MET A 1234 -26.04 28.58 27.43
CA MET A 1234 -24.87 29.43 27.16
C MET A 1234 -23.96 28.79 26.11
N ARG A 1235 -23.58 29.54 25.08
CA ARG A 1235 -22.61 29.08 24.07
C ARG A 1235 -21.19 29.18 24.61
N LEU A 1236 -20.45 28.09 24.58
CA LEU A 1236 -19.05 28.00 25.01
C LEU A 1236 -18.08 28.34 23.88
N GLY A 1237 -18.37 27.84 22.68
CA GLY A 1237 -17.52 28.02 21.51
C GLY A 1237 -18.25 27.65 20.22
N MET A 1238 -17.66 28.04 19.11
CA MET A 1238 -18.10 27.66 17.76
C MET A 1238 -16.87 27.29 16.94
N SER A 1239 -17.01 26.34 16.02
CA SER A 1239 -16.04 26.17 14.95
C SER A 1239 -16.08 27.38 14.02
N GLU A 1240 -15.00 27.61 13.26
CA GLU A 1240 -15.08 28.53 12.13
C GLU A 1240 -16.11 28.00 11.12
N ASN A 1241 -16.83 28.91 10.46
CA ASN A 1241 -17.64 28.52 9.32
C ASN A 1241 -16.67 28.17 8.20
N ASN A 1242 -16.82 26.99 7.59
CA ASN A 1242 -15.94 26.53 6.50
C ASN A 1242 -16.25 27.22 5.15
N TRP A 1243 -16.59 28.51 5.19
CA TRP A 1243 -16.90 29.35 4.03
C TRP A 1243 -16.36 30.78 4.20
N GLU A 1244 -15.29 31.12 3.47
CA GLU A 1244 -14.83 32.50 3.30
C GLU A 1244 -15.22 33.03 1.92
N GLY A 1245 -16.49 33.40 1.71
CA GLY A 1245 -16.93 34.45 0.76
C GLY A 1245 -16.61 34.33 -0.75
N ASN A 1246 -15.76 33.41 -1.18
CA ASN A 1246 -15.36 33.12 -2.54
C ASN A 1246 -15.62 31.63 -2.75
N GLY A 1247 -16.81 31.30 -3.25
CA GLY A 1247 -17.13 29.92 -3.55
C GLY A 1247 -16.07 29.26 -4.41
N VAL A 1248 -15.74 28.02 -4.03
CA VAL A 1248 -14.91 26.99 -4.70
C VAL A 1248 -13.87 26.43 -3.71
N SER A 1249 -14.29 25.61 -2.73
CA SER A 1249 -13.39 24.65 -2.10
C SER A 1249 -13.78 23.21 -2.43
N PHE A 1250 -15.06 22.85 -2.30
CA PHE A 1250 -15.59 21.59 -2.85
C PHE A 1250 -17.03 21.74 -3.35
N SER A 1251 -17.24 21.52 -4.64
CA SER A 1251 -18.54 21.60 -5.30
C SER A 1251 -18.67 20.48 -6.32
N HIS A 1252 -19.81 19.80 -6.39
CA HIS A 1252 -20.09 18.87 -7.47
C HIS A 1252 -20.66 19.63 -8.66
N GLU A 1253 -20.01 19.54 -9.82
CA GLU A 1253 -20.49 20.19 -11.05
C GLU A 1253 -21.50 19.30 -11.79
N MET A 1254 -22.63 19.88 -12.17
CA MET A 1254 -23.54 19.29 -13.13
C MET A 1254 -22.97 19.48 -14.55
N CYS A 1255 -22.89 18.41 -15.35
CA CYS A 1255 -22.50 18.57 -16.75
C CYS A 1255 -23.54 19.43 -17.50
N ASP A 1256 -23.07 20.42 -18.26
CA ASP A 1256 -23.88 21.20 -19.19
C ASP A 1256 -24.55 20.26 -20.20
N VAL A 1257 -25.89 20.21 -20.19
CA VAL A 1257 -26.65 19.54 -21.24
C VAL A 1257 -26.61 20.47 -22.47
N PRO A 1258 -26.01 20.07 -23.61
CA PRO A 1258 -25.97 20.94 -24.77
C PRO A 1258 -27.39 21.30 -25.20
N ASN A 1259 -27.67 22.60 -25.21
CA ASN A 1259 -28.94 23.15 -25.65
C ASN A 1259 -29.21 22.71 -27.09
N VAL A 1260 -30.37 22.07 -27.32
CA VAL A 1260 -30.79 21.55 -28.64
C VAL A 1260 -30.91 22.67 -29.70
N HIS A 1261 -30.82 23.94 -29.29
CA HIS A 1261 -30.84 25.10 -30.20
C HIS A 1261 -29.51 25.40 -30.91
N ASP A 1262 -28.36 24.92 -30.45
CA ASP A 1262 -27.05 25.27 -31.04
C ASP A 1262 -26.57 24.32 -32.16
N LEU A 1263 -27.25 23.20 -32.40
CA LEU A 1263 -26.93 22.28 -33.50
C LEU A 1263 -27.56 22.65 -34.85
N ALA A 1264 -28.26 23.78 -34.95
CA ALA A 1264 -28.82 24.29 -36.21
C ALA A 1264 -27.93 25.34 -36.92
N LYS A 1265 -26.72 25.61 -36.41
CA LYS A 1265 -25.75 26.53 -37.01
C LYS A 1265 -24.31 25.99 -37.03
N THR A 1266 -24.11 24.80 -37.60
CA THR A 1266 -22.82 24.39 -38.19
C THR A 1266 -23.07 23.42 -39.32
#